data_AF-A0AAD9DXT1-F1
#
_entry.id   AF-A0AAD9DXT1-F1
#
_cell.length_a   1.000
_cell.length_b   1.000
_cell.length_c   1.000
_cell.angle_alpha   90.00
_cell.angle_beta   90.00
_cell.angle_gamma   90.00
#
_symmetry.space_group_name_H-M   'P 1'
#
loop_
_entity.id
_entity.type
_entity.pdbx_description
1 polymer ?
#
loop_
_entity_poly.entity_id
_entity_poly.type
_entity_poly.pdbx_seq_one_letter_code
_entity_poly.pdbx_strand_id
1 'polypeptide(L)'
;MCGLEVQHTAHMWARGSSLTDPGLPLDHRGNPAGHYLYVHSENGEAVTAEISSTPFQPSESCMCWLCKMVIFECSYYLQMTFYHHIGLVAGELQLVISSNPSEEQRQIWIRTKPNSELHTRPWIRSSVTFGCSQEFRVVIRGLIFNSSDPTEVIAFDDLSFNQGCVKAAGPSQFDCGSGVCMDDKRVCDFTPDCPHGEDEALCPAQCDFEAGSCGWHEFAPADGFAWVRSSPAGVHADYQHQAPPRDHSTNTSTGHFMFILKSRNSFSQRALLQSPMFQEAGSDCTITFWHYNAGMSVGAANMYLRIEGMSSLTVLWRTLYHQGNFWQPVTVQIGRQSRPFQISVVKLSLGVYDGVSALDDINFHNCSLPGAVDKCLSPHSFHCTQSRACVDYSKLCDLTDDCGDETDEENCSSELMCDFEEGLCSWTQDVEGDVFDWTHVQGPSPTPNTGPFKDHTLGRIDGHYLYIESSAPQEFKDTAVLVSRPFQPTPPQGHLPHPPCVFRFHYHMLGKHIFRLAIYIRTQSSGRGRMLWVRHGDQGNLWHRKTLYLNSARPFQILVEGTVGDDFTGDIGIDDLSFLGCVPYMGSLPSGEASTPPPTPTPTTVTPHSCLHSQFVCGTYGECVSQSQVCDFRRDCSDGSDEKDCVMEECSFEGGDLCGWNLHSPAPPVPLHAFRWQTGQGETIHHGEQYHRPVNDHTLATAVGWYVYADSSNGGYGHTSDLLTPPIAATGPQCTMGFWYYMNGFTVGTLQVILRAKRGISYMGDVVVDDVAFIDCAPLVLSGLPCTKHEFACANGYCIPHGNLCDFIDHCGDGSDENRYICKGFRCNFEFDLCSWRQLKNDSSDWLINSERMPILRTGPPTDHTSHSSSGHYLYLESFFPLASGATAQIVGVLFSHRSRDCRMVFYLHMSGEGAGTLNVYLLTSSSHSLLLNLTGHQGNYWIRQEVALFSSEHFQIMFEGKVGRIGKGDICLDDITFSPGCLLSNTPDLDLPTTPPSGSCPLGLLQCVSGGCYKADESCDFTDNCGDNTDEKDCGTSCSFEHGLCGWKVEHFGWNLGTGSAQKIRPPHDHTLMNENGHFIYLAATPVGLKGDKAHMRSSVWKESSTTCKLSFWYYISHKATGVIRLFLKMQREVKELWMEQTTMPVWRRAEVPLRNLRNFELIFEAERARDVSGGAALDDLEFNDCTRMGLWKKTLVANFRSIAQATIECRIYQGDALSLLLFCIGLNHLGTVHPGSCPAATDFLCNSGGCVESSLVCDSKADCSDTSDEMDC
;
A
#
# COMPACT_ATOMS: atom_id res chain seq x y z
N MET A 1 -3.71 45.15 43.01
CA MET A 1 -3.69 44.53 44.36
C MET A 1 -5.00 43.78 44.56
N CYS A 2 -5.35 42.89 43.63
CA CYS A 2 -6.74 42.49 43.39
C CYS A 2 -6.97 41.03 43.78
N GLY A 3 -8.15 40.71 44.33
CA GLY A 3 -8.47 39.36 44.82
C GLY A 3 -8.05 39.06 46.27
N LEU A 4 -7.73 40.09 47.07
CA LEU A 4 -7.65 39.99 48.53
C LEU A 4 -8.74 40.86 49.16
N GLU A 5 -9.69 40.24 49.85
CA GLU A 5 -10.74 40.93 50.60
C GLU A 5 -10.19 41.30 51.98
N VAL A 6 -9.98 42.60 52.21
CA VAL A 6 -9.65 43.17 53.52
C VAL A 6 -10.93 43.20 54.35
N GLN A 7 -10.96 42.48 55.46
CA GLN A 7 -12.10 42.54 56.37
C GLN A 7 -12.07 43.85 57.17
N HIS A 8 -13.24 44.44 57.44
CA HIS A 8 -13.37 45.70 58.19
C HIS A 8 -13.06 45.51 59.69
N THR A 9 -11.78 45.30 60.02
CA THR A 9 -11.20 45.46 61.35
C THR A 9 -10.82 46.94 61.59
N ALA A 10 -10.60 47.33 62.85
CA ALA A 10 -10.28 48.71 63.22
C ALA A 10 -8.93 49.22 62.65
N HIS A 11 -8.07 48.29 62.23
CA HIS A 11 -6.81 48.55 61.54
C HIS A 11 -6.74 47.67 60.28
N MET A 12 -6.05 48.14 59.25
CA MET A 12 -5.93 47.46 57.96
C MET A 12 -4.45 47.21 57.61
N TRP A 13 -4.21 46.21 56.76
CA TRP A 13 -2.91 46.01 56.13
C TRP A 13 -2.61 47.14 55.14
N ALA A 14 -1.46 47.78 55.27
CA ALA A 14 -0.99 48.87 54.42
C ALA A 14 0.11 48.39 53.43
N ARG A 15 0.20 49.02 52.25
CA ARG A 15 1.29 48.79 51.28
C ARG A 15 2.47 49.70 51.61
N GLY A 16 3.60 49.11 51.97
CA GLY A 16 4.84 49.82 52.29
C GLY A 16 5.83 49.89 51.13
N SER A 17 6.89 50.66 51.34
CA SER A 17 8.15 50.74 50.55
C SER A 17 9.21 51.49 51.38
N SER A 18 10.39 51.78 50.85
CA SER A 18 11.37 52.65 51.54
C SER A 18 10.90 54.10 51.78
N LEU A 19 9.80 54.52 51.15
CA LEU A 19 9.25 55.87 51.23
C LEU A 19 8.08 56.03 52.21
N THR A 20 7.68 54.94 52.89
CA THR A 20 6.57 54.94 53.86
C THR A 20 7.08 54.80 55.28
N ASP A 21 6.72 55.74 56.15
CA ASP A 21 7.08 55.78 57.58
C ASP A 21 5.78 55.81 58.42
N PRO A 22 5.61 54.90 59.43
CA PRO A 22 6.49 53.79 59.78
C PRO A 22 6.48 52.70 58.71
N GLY A 23 7.63 52.06 58.48
CA GLY A 23 7.82 51.01 57.48
C GLY A 23 9.25 50.46 57.45
N LEU A 24 9.44 49.35 56.73
CA LEU A 24 10.77 48.78 56.48
C LEU A 24 11.47 49.52 55.32
N PRO A 25 12.77 49.87 55.47
CA PRO A 25 13.50 50.62 54.45
C PRO A 25 13.84 49.83 53.18
N LEU A 26 13.62 48.50 53.17
CA LEU A 26 13.92 47.60 52.06
C LEU A 26 12.92 46.42 52.05
N ASP A 27 12.56 45.95 50.85
CA ASP A 27 11.80 44.70 50.65
C ASP A 27 12.64 43.44 50.97
N HIS A 28 12.07 42.25 50.76
CA HIS A 28 12.77 40.99 51.00
C HIS A 28 13.97 40.71 50.06
N ARG A 29 14.09 41.46 48.95
CA ARG A 29 15.18 41.36 47.96
C ARG A 29 16.28 42.40 48.20
N GLY A 30 16.08 43.35 49.10
CA GLY A 30 16.98 44.48 49.33
C GLY A 30 16.76 45.66 48.39
N ASN A 31 15.60 45.75 47.76
CA ASN A 31 15.20 46.85 46.87
C ASN A 31 14.42 47.92 47.67
N PRO A 32 14.85 49.20 47.65
CA PRO A 32 14.10 50.29 48.29
C PRO A 32 12.80 50.65 47.57
N ALA A 33 12.70 50.38 46.26
CA ALA A 33 11.47 50.59 45.48
C ALA A 33 10.52 49.37 45.53
N GLY A 34 10.89 48.30 46.24
CA GLY A 34 10.03 47.13 46.44
C GLY A 34 8.84 47.44 47.33
N HIS A 35 7.76 46.68 47.14
CA HIS A 35 6.51 46.83 47.88
C HIS A 35 6.19 45.56 48.67
N TYR A 36 5.75 45.75 49.91
CA TYR A 36 5.34 44.68 50.82
C TYR A 36 4.04 45.11 51.54
N LEU A 37 3.33 44.16 52.17
CA LEU A 37 2.22 44.48 53.06
C LEU A 37 2.69 44.51 54.51
N TYR A 38 2.23 45.49 55.29
CA TYR A 38 2.56 45.62 56.70
C TYR A 38 1.40 46.13 57.57
N VAL A 39 1.52 45.93 58.87
CA VAL A 39 0.68 46.52 59.91
C VAL A 39 1.58 47.09 61.01
N HIS A 40 1.16 48.20 61.62
CA HIS A 40 1.87 48.94 62.67
C HIS A 40 0.90 49.45 63.74
N SER A 41 1.40 49.98 64.86
CA SER A 41 0.56 50.60 65.90
C SER A 41 0.90 52.08 66.11
N GLU A 42 -0.01 52.97 65.71
CA GLU A 42 0.18 54.43 65.77
C GLU A 42 0.33 54.97 67.21
N ASN A 43 -0.27 54.30 68.21
CA ASN A 43 -0.34 54.76 69.60
C ASN A 43 0.13 53.71 70.63
N GLY A 44 0.72 52.59 70.19
CA GLY A 44 1.14 51.48 71.06
C GLY A 44 0.00 50.56 71.53
N GLU A 45 -1.24 50.84 71.15
CA GLU A 45 -2.39 49.96 71.41
C GLU A 45 -2.24 48.61 70.68
N ALA A 46 -2.97 47.59 71.14
CA ALA A 46 -2.91 46.25 70.56
C ALA A 46 -3.69 46.22 69.23
N VAL A 47 -3.00 45.89 68.15
CA VAL A 47 -3.52 45.97 66.78
C VAL A 47 -3.73 44.58 66.18
N THR A 48 -4.93 44.34 65.65
CA THR A 48 -5.25 43.19 64.80
C THR A 48 -5.59 43.67 63.39
N ALA A 49 -4.96 43.08 62.38
CA ALA A 49 -5.32 43.27 60.98
C ALA A 49 -5.47 41.91 60.27
N GLU A 50 -6.55 41.74 59.52
CA GLU A 50 -6.86 40.51 58.78
C GLU A 50 -7.03 40.79 57.29
N ILE A 51 -6.46 39.91 56.46
CA ILE A 51 -6.62 39.94 55.00
C ILE A 51 -6.91 38.52 54.52
N SER A 52 -7.92 38.39 53.65
CA SER A 52 -8.48 37.10 53.25
C SER A 52 -8.42 36.90 51.73
N SER A 53 -8.12 35.68 51.31
CA SER A 53 -8.18 35.31 49.89
C SER A 53 -9.62 35.16 49.40
N THR A 54 -9.83 35.29 48.08
CA THR A 54 -10.94 34.61 47.40
C THR A 54 -10.97 33.11 47.75
N PRO A 55 -12.10 32.41 47.59
CA PRO A 55 -12.13 30.96 47.83
C PRO A 55 -11.23 30.20 46.85
N PHE A 56 -10.71 29.07 47.31
CA PHE A 56 -10.00 28.06 46.52
C PHE A 56 -10.82 26.77 46.47
N GLN A 57 -10.95 26.19 45.29
CA GLN A 57 -11.61 24.88 45.10
C GLN A 57 -10.59 23.73 45.02
N PRO A 58 -10.96 22.52 45.49
CA PRO A 58 -10.15 21.32 45.30
C PRO A 58 -10.19 20.88 43.83
N SER A 59 -9.02 20.59 43.26
CA SER A 59 -8.90 20.21 41.83
C SER A 59 -9.28 18.74 41.57
N GLU A 60 -9.95 18.46 40.44
CA GLU A 60 -10.22 17.07 40.02
C GLU A 60 -8.94 16.27 39.70
N SER A 61 -7.81 16.93 39.44
CA SER A 61 -6.48 16.33 39.34
C SER A 61 -6.00 15.59 40.60
N CYS A 62 -6.75 15.64 41.71
CA CYS A 62 -6.54 14.75 42.86
C CYS A 62 -7.06 13.30 42.65
N MET A 63 -7.73 12.98 41.54
CA MET A 63 -8.19 11.62 41.23
C MET A 63 -7.13 10.79 40.47
N CYS A 64 -6.28 10.08 41.22
CA CYS A 64 -5.35 9.11 40.64
C CYS A 64 -6.09 7.85 40.11
N TRP A 65 -6.02 7.61 38.79
CA TRP A 65 -6.72 6.52 38.10
C TRP A 65 -6.14 5.10 38.32
N LEU A 66 -5.42 4.89 39.44
CA LEU A 66 -4.76 3.62 39.78
C LEU A 66 -5.03 3.10 41.21
N CYS A 67 -5.91 3.75 41.98
CA CYS A 67 -6.30 3.29 43.32
C CYS A 67 -7.33 2.14 43.28
N LYS A 68 -6.92 0.95 42.81
CA LYS A 68 -7.77 -0.26 42.86
C LYS A 68 -7.10 -1.52 43.41
N MET A 69 -6.16 -1.39 44.36
CA MET A 69 -5.90 -2.43 45.37
C MET A 69 -5.21 -1.89 46.65
N VAL A 70 -5.77 -2.27 47.80
CA VAL A 70 -5.15 -2.44 49.15
C VAL A 70 -4.24 -1.33 49.72
N ILE A 71 -4.81 -0.54 50.63
CA ILE A 71 -4.22 0.03 51.87
C ILE A 71 -2.82 0.69 51.74
N PHE A 72 -2.80 2.00 51.51
CA PHE A 72 -1.93 2.96 52.22
C PHE A 72 -2.59 4.36 52.20
N GLU A 73 -2.29 5.21 53.17
CA GLU A 73 -2.93 6.53 53.33
C GLU A 73 -2.34 7.57 52.36
N CYS A 74 -3.07 7.93 51.30
CA CYS A 74 -2.72 9.08 50.45
C CYS A 74 -3.08 10.40 51.15
N SER A 75 -2.17 10.91 51.98
CA SER A 75 -2.24 12.27 52.52
C SER A 75 -1.75 13.28 51.48
N TYR A 76 -2.67 14.09 50.93
CA TYR A 76 -2.33 15.18 50.02
C TYR A 76 -2.03 16.47 50.80
N TYR A 77 -1.00 17.19 50.36
CA TYR A 77 -0.43 18.33 51.07
C TYR A 77 -0.25 19.54 50.13
N LEU A 78 -1.04 20.60 50.34
CA LEU A 78 -0.78 21.92 49.77
C LEU A 78 0.40 22.58 50.50
N GLN A 79 1.16 23.40 49.80
CA GLN A 79 2.32 24.12 50.33
C GLN A 79 2.27 25.59 49.91
N MET A 80 2.16 26.49 50.89
CA MET A 80 2.29 27.94 50.70
C MET A 80 3.67 28.40 51.17
N THR A 81 4.32 29.31 50.42
CA THR A 81 5.58 29.94 50.85
C THR A 81 5.53 31.45 50.72
N PHE A 82 6.17 32.16 51.65
CA PHE A 82 6.15 33.61 51.74
C PHE A 82 7.34 34.13 52.56
N TYR A 83 7.63 35.41 52.46
CA TYR A 83 8.59 36.13 53.31
C TYR A 83 7.83 36.93 54.37
N HIS A 84 8.40 37.05 55.56
CA HIS A 84 7.81 37.86 56.64
C HIS A 84 8.87 38.52 57.54
N HIS A 85 8.45 39.59 58.19
CA HIS A 85 9.17 40.32 59.24
C HIS A 85 8.25 40.51 60.46
N ILE A 86 8.82 40.47 61.66
CA ILE A 86 8.13 40.75 62.92
C ILE A 86 9.06 41.64 63.77
N GLY A 87 8.49 42.68 64.36
CA GLY A 87 9.17 43.64 65.26
C GLY A 87 9.86 43.03 66.48
N LEU A 88 10.59 43.88 67.21
CA LEU A 88 11.54 43.48 68.24
C LEU A 88 10.93 43.26 69.63
N VAL A 89 9.73 43.75 69.93
CA VAL A 89 9.13 43.67 71.27
C VAL A 89 8.08 42.57 71.35
N ALA A 90 6.89 42.75 70.75
CA ALA A 90 5.77 41.81 70.90
C ALA A 90 4.81 41.74 69.69
N GLY A 91 5.10 40.84 68.74
CA GLY A 91 4.23 40.57 67.60
C GLY A 91 4.04 39.07 67.29
N GLU A 92 2.92 38.74 66.66
CA GLU A 92 2.55 37.42 66.17
C GLU A 92 1.93 37.51 64.76
N LEU A 93 2.36 36.62 63.86
CA LEU A 93 1.75 36.43 62.54
C LEU A 93 1.11 35.04 62.48
N GLN A 94 -0.20 34.99 62.29
CA GLN A 94 -0.97 33.74 62.13
C GLN A 94 -1.34 33.50 60.66
N LEU A 95 -1.41 32.21 60.30
CA LEU A 95 -2.03 31.74 59.08
C LEU A 95 -3.19 30.81 59.43
N VAL A 96 -4.37 31.10 58.89
CA VAL A 96 -5.64 30.47 59.25
C VAL A 96 -6.37 30.04 57.98
N ILE A 97 -7.02 28.88 58.02
CA ILE A 97 -7.96 28.41 56.98
C ILE A 97 -9.38 28.61 57.49
N SER A 98 -10.29 29.05 56.62
CA SER A 98 -11.74 29.01 56.87
C SER A 98 -12.44 28.20 55.78
N SER A 99 -13.31 27.26 56.16
CA SER A 99 -14.10 26.42 55.25
C SER A 99 -15.60 26.73 55.32
N ASN A 100 -16.23 26.85 54.17
CA ASN A 100 -17.68 27.05 54.06
C ASN A 100 -18.38 25.66 54.17
N PRO A 101 -19.50 25.50 54.91
CA PRO A 101 -20.40 26.53 55.45
C PRO A 101 -20.43 26.61 56.99
N SER A 102 -19.34 26.27 57.70
CA SER A 102 -19.32 26.18 59.18
C SER A 102 -18.61 27.32 59.91
N GLU A 103 -17.94 28.24 59.20
CA GLU A 103 -17.06 29.30 59.76
C GLU A 103 -15.93 28.81 60.71
N GLU A 104 -15.65 27.50 60.77
CA GLU A 104 -14.56 26.97 61.61
C GLU A 104 -13.18 27.44 61.10
N GLN A 105 -12.65 28.47 61.76
CA GLN A 105 -11.30 28.97 61.54
C GLN A 105 -10.26 28.02 62.14
N ARG A 106 -9.54 27.29 61.27
CA ARG A 106 -8.44 26.41 61.65
C ARG A 106 -7.09 27.12 61.45
N GLN A 107 -6.45 27.49 62.56
CA GLN A 107 -5.06 27.95 62.53
C GLN A 107 -4.14 26.80 62.07
N ILE A 108 -3.34 27.07 61.03
CA ILE A 108 -2.40 26.11 60.43
C ILE A 108 -0.93 26.50 60.66
N TRP A 109 -0.66 27.78 60.91
CA TRP A 109 0.68 28.27 61.22
C TRP A 109 0.63 29.50 62.10
N ILE A 110 1.71 29.71 62.84
CA ILE A 110 1.91 30.79 63.79
C ILE A 110 3.40 31.09 63.87
N ARG A 111 3.76 32.37 63.87
CA ARG A 111 5.09 32.83 64.26
C ARG A 111 4.98 33.94 65.27
N THR A 112 5.41 33.63 66.49
CA THR A 112 5.78 34.60 67.51
C THR A 112 7.29 34.89 67.43
N LYS A 113 7.73 35.98 68.05
CA LYS A 113 9.15 36.34 68.18
C LYS A 113 10.00 35.17 68.72
N PRO A 114 11.12 34.79 68.07
CA PRO A 114 12.04 33.82 68.62
C PRO A 114 12.75 34.39 69.86
N ASN A 115 12.68 33.68 70.98
CA ASN A 115 13.57 33.95 72.10
C ASN A 115 15.01 33.55 71.72
N SER A 116 15.93 34.50 71.86
CA SER A 116 17.38 34.38 71.65
C SER A 116 17.83 33.73 70.35
N GLU A 117 18.16 34.53 69.32
CA GLU A 117 19.49 34.48 68.68
C GLU A 117 19.79 35.73 67.83
N LEU A 118 21.08 36.00 67.60
CA LEU A 118 21.58 37.28 67.06
C LEU A 118 21.66 37.26 65.51
N HIS A 119 20.51 37.27 64.84
CA HIS A 119 20.45 37.22 63.36
C HIS A 119 20.12 38.56 62.70
N THR A 120 21.08 39.06 61.93
CA THR A 120 21.03 40.32 61.17
C THR A 120 20.32 40.17 59.81
N ARG A 121 19.10 39.61 59.80
CA ARG A 121 18.25 39.53 58.59
C ARG A 121 16.84 40.05 58.92
N PRO A 122 16.34 41.10 58.22
CA PRO A 122 15.00 41.60 58.46
C PRO A 122 13.92 40.62 57.98
N TRP A 123 14.12 39.98 56.83
CA TRP A 123 13.12 39.12 56.20
C TRP A 123 13.44 37.62 56.36
N ILE A 124 12.42 36.84 56.74
CA ILE A 124 12.48 35.39 56.96
C ILE A 124 11.53 34.70 55.99
N ARG A 125 12.03 33.79 55.14
CA ARG A 125 11.17 32.92 54.32
C ARG A 125 10.56 31.82 55.19
N SER A 126 9.26 31.57 55.04
CA SER A 126 8.54 30.45 55.64
C SER A 126 7.83 29.62 54.58
N SER A 127 7.59 28.36 54.93
CA SER A 127 6.85 27.38 54.15
C SER A 127 5.87 26.69 55.06
N VAL A 128 4.60 26.63 54.66
CA VAL A 128 3.50 26.10 55.46
C VAL A 128 2.77 25.04 54.65
N THR A 129 2.59 23.87 55.25
CA THR A 129 2.06 22.68 54.57
C THR A 129 0.78 22.21 55.24
N PHE A 130 -0.31 22.07 54.47
CA PHE A 130 -1.64 21.77 55.00
C PHE A 130 -2.50 20.98 54.00
N GLY A 131 -3.47 20.20 54.49
CA GLY A 131 -4.39 19.42 53.65
C GLY A 131 -5.78 20.02 53.61
N CYS A 132 -6.36 20.13 52.41
CA CYS A 132 -7.71 20.65 52.16
C CYS A 132 -8.49 19.66 51.28
N SER A 133 -9.71 19.32 51.70
CA SER A 133 -10.61 18.39 50.99
C SER A 133 -11.96 19.02 50.62
N GLN A 134 -12.11 20.32 50.86
CA GLN A 134 -13.31 21.14 50.67
C GLN A 134 -12.88 22.55 50.22
N GLU A 135 -13.83 23.37 49.77
CA GLU A 135 -13.60 24.78 49.44
C GLU A 135 -13.12 25.56 50.68
N PHE A 136 -12.08 26.39 50.51
CA PHE A 136 -11.47 27.12 51.62
C PHE A 136 -10.94 28.50 51.24
N ARG A 137 -10.83 29.39 52.24
CA ARG A 137 -10.14 30.67 52.15
C ARG A 137 -8.91 30.65 53.06
N VAL A 138 -7.83 31.30 52.62
CA VAL A 138 -6.64 31.57 53.45
C VAL A 138 -6.79 32.97 54.07
N VAL A 139 -6.60 33.07 55.38
CA VAL A 139 -6.60 34.33 56.13
C VAL A 139 -5.24 34.53 56.77
N ILE A 140 -4.64 35.69 56.54
CA ILE A 140 -3.40 36.13 57.18
C ILE A 140 -3.78 37.16 58.24
N ARG A 141 -3.49 36.85 59.52
CA ARG A 141 -3.80 37.70 60.67
C ARG A 141 -2.51 38.18 61.33
N GLY A 142 -2.30 39.49 61.34
CA GLY A 142 -1.21 40.16 62.06
C GLY A 142 -1.71 40.66 63.41
N LEU A 143 -0.97 40.35 64.47
CA LEU A 143 -1.27 40.73 65.85
C LEU A 143 -0.05 41.44 66.46
N ILE A 144 -0.18 42.74 66.74
CA ILE A 144 0.80 43.48 67.55
C ILE A 144 0.21 43.60 68.96
N PHE A 145 0.91 43.05 69.95
CA PHE A 145 0.51 43.21 71.35
C PHE A 145 0.99 44.57 71.88
N ASN A 146 0.29 45.12 72.87
CA ASN A 146 0.53 46.45 73.45
C ASN A 146 2.05 46.74 73.62
N SER A 147 2.55 47.69 72.83
CA SER A 147 3.96 47.98 72.66
C SER A 147 4.24 49.46 72.92
N SER A 148 5.47 49.79 73.32
CA SER A 148 5.86 51.15 73.71
C SER A 148 6.70 51.88 72.65
N ASP A 149 6.80 51.30 71.44
CA ASP A 149 7.56 51.82 70.31
C ASP A 149 6.65 51.89 69.05
N PRO A 150 6.40 53.09 68.47
CA PRO A 150 5.54 53.25 67.31
C PRO A 150 6.21 52.82 65.99
N THR A 151 7.48 52.43 66.00
CA THR A 151 8.20 51.95 64.81
C THR A 151 8.04 50.45 64.56
N GLU A 152 7.33 49.74 65.44
CA GLU A 152 7.10 48.30 65.29
C GLU A 152 6.14 47.96 64.14
N VAL A 153 6.61 47.11 63.23
CA VAL A 153 5.82 46.60 62.11
C VAL A 153 5.85 45.07 62.06
N ILE A 154 4.73 44.48 61.65
CA ILE A 154 4.68 43.10 61.13
C ILE A 154 4.45 43.22 59.63
N ALA A 155 5.26 42.55 58.82
CA ALA A 155 5.17 42.63 57.36
C ALA A 155 5.26 41.25 56.70
N PHE A 156 4.66 41.10 55.52
CA PHE A 156 4.81 39.93 54.67
C PHE A 156 4.91 40.30 53.19
N ASP A 157 5.52 39.41 52.40
CA ASP A 157 5.91 39.64 51.02
C ASP A 157 6.06 38.31 50.24
N ASP A 158 6.06 38.37 48.91
CA ASP A 158 6.30 37.24 47.97
C ASP A 158 5.47 35.95 48.26
N LEU A 159 4.14 36.10 48.31
CA LEU A 159 3.17 35.00 48.49
C LEU A 159 3.14 34.05 47.28
N SER A 160 3.29 32.74 47.52
CA SER A 160 3.27 31.69 46.49
C SER A 160 2.66 30.38 47.00
N PHE A 161 2.03 29.62 46.10
CA PHE A 161 1.44 28.29 46.35
C PHE A 161 2.01 27.26 45.38
N ASN A 162 1.99 25.97 45.73
CA ASN A 162 2.24 24.89 44.78
C ASN A 162 1.05 24.68 43.81
N GLN A 163 1.28 23.98 42.69
CA GLN A 163 0.36 23.84 41.54
C GLN A 163 -0.98 23.12 41.80
N GLY A 164 -1.38 22.88 43.05
CA GLY A 164 -2.56 22.11 43.44
C GLY A 164 -3.83 22.93 43.72
N CYS A 165 -3.88 24.22 43.42
CA CYS A 165 -4.99 25.11 43.75
C CYS A 165 -5.62 25.77 42.53
N VAL A 166 -6.94 25.72 42.44
CA VAL A 166 -7.76 26.49 41.50
C VAL A 166 -8.55 27.55 42.30
N LYS A 167 -8.58 28.81 41.84
CA LYS A 167 -9.39 29.87 42.45
C LYS A 167 -10.87 29.66 42.10
N ALA A 168 -11.78 29.94 43.02
CA ALA A 168 -13.20 30.08 42.70
C ALA A 168 -13.44 31.38 41.91
N ALA A 169 -14.31 31.33 40.90
CA ALA A 169 -14.57 32.47 40.02
C ALA A 169 -15.34 33.60 40.76
N GLY A 170 -14.82 34.81 40.62
CA GLY A 170 -15.42 36.08 41.04
C GLY A 170 -14.74 37.20 40.24
N PRO A 171 -15.32 38.41 40.17
CA PRO A 171 -14.85 39.46 39.26
C PRO A 171 -13.42 39.91 39.63
N SER A 172 -12.46 39.44 38.86
CA SER A 172 -11.06 39.81 38.96
C SER A 172 -10.75 41.06 38.15
N GLN A 173 -9.73 41.79 38.59
CA GLN A 173 -9.25 42.99 37.93
C GLN A 173 -7.72 42.95 37.87
N PHE A 174 -7.19 43.18 36.69
CA PHE A 174 -5.76 43.31 36.46
C PHE A 174 -5.25 44.68 36.93
N ASP A 175 -3.98 44.75 37.35
CA ASP A 175 -3.34 45.94 37.91
C ASP A 175 -2.12 46.26 37.03
N CYS A 176 -2.22 47.29 36.18
CA CYS A 176 -1.14 47.71 35.26
C CYS A 176 0.10 48.26 35.98
N GLY A 177 0.24 48.11 37.31
CA GLY A 177 1.36 48.60 38.14
C GLY A 177 1.37 50.12 38.36
N SER A 178 0.81 50.87 37.41
CA SER A 178 0.60 52.33 37.41
C SER A 178 -0.59 52.80 38.27
N GLY A 179 -1.34 51.87 38.87
CA GLY A 179 -2.56 52.17 39.63
C GLY A 179 -3.83 52.26 38.79
N VAL A 180 -3.76 51.93 37.50
CA VAL A 180 -4.92 51.64 36.65
C VAL A 180 -5.31 50.18 36.85
N CYS A 181 -6.56 49.93 37.22
CA CYS A 181 -7.16 48.60 37.24
C CYS A 181 -8.05 48.40 36.01
N MET A 182 -7.99 47.23 35.39
CA MET A 182 -8.81 46.87 34.23
C MET A 182 -9.51 45.52 34.43
N ASP A 183 -10.50 45.23 33.59
CA ASP A 183 -11.22 43.95 33.60
C ASP A 183 -10.31 42.83 33.10
N ASP A 184 -10.31 41.66 33.74
CA ASP A 184 -9.48 40.52 33.32
C ASP A 184 -9.73 40.06 31.88
N LYS A 185 -10.87 40.41 31.26
CA LYS A 185 -11.15 40.21 29.82
C LYS A 185 -10.26 41.03 28.87
N ARG A 186 -9.58 42.07 29.37
CA ARG A 186 -8.64 42.95 28.63
C ARG A 186 -7.18 42.59 28.94
N VAL A 187 -6.91 41.29 29.10
CA VAL A 187 -5.58 40.76 29.42
C VAL A 187 -5.38 39.51 28.58
N CYS A 188 -4.45 39.57 27.64
CA CYS A 188 -4.28 38.60 26.55
C CYS A 188 -5.43 38.68 25.51
N ASP A 189 -5.83 39.89 25.12
CA ASP A 189 -6.83 40.15 24.06
C ASP A 189 -6.21 40.66 22.73
N PHE A 190 -4.88 40.62 22.65
CA PHE A 190 -4.05 41.13 21.55
C PHE A 190 -4.03 42.66 21.42
N THR A 191 -4.61 43.41 22.36
CA THR A 191 -4.66 44.88 22.36
C THR A 191 -3.97 45.46 23.61
N PRO A 192 -2.93 46.29 23.47
CA PRO A 192 -2.28 46.92 24.63
C PRO A 192 -3.14 48.09 25.16
N ASP A 193 -3.97 47.84 26.15
CA ASP A 193 -4.77 48.84 26.87
C ASP A 193 -3.96 49.50 28.03
N CYS A 194 -3.05 48.76 28.67
CA CYS A 194 -2.18 49.27 29.73
C CYS A 194 -1.12 50.25 29.14
N PRO A 195 -0.69 51.30 29.88
CA PRO A 195 0.17 52.36 29.34
C PRO A 195 1.52 51.93 28.75
N HIS A 196 2.03 50.74 29.08
CA HIS A 196 3.25 50.16 28.52
C HIS A 196 3.03 48.71 28.01
N GLY A 197 1.78 48.27 27.81
CA GLY A 197 1.44 46.92 27.39
C GLY A 197 1.66 45.85 28.46
N GLU A 198 1.56 46.21 29.75
CA GLU A 198 1.76 45.30 30.88
C GLU A 198 0.76 44.12 30.94
N ASP A 199 -0.41 44.30 30.33
CA ASP A 199 -1.47 43.32 30.08
C ASP A 199 -1.02 42.21 29.11
N GLU A 200 -0.54 42.60 27.92
CA GLU A 200 -0.10 41.66 26.88
C GLU A 200 1.32 41.09 27.14
N ALA A 201 2.07 41.63 28.10
CA ALA A 201 3.47 41.29 28.34
C ALA A 201 3.73 39.82 28.74
N LEU A 202 2.74 39.10 29.27
CA LEU A 202 2.84 37.67 29.61
C LEU A 202 2.34 36.74 28.50
N CYS A 203 1.75 37.30 27.45
CA CYS A 203 1.07 36.62 26.36
C CYS A 203 1.24 37.36 25.02
N PRO A 204 2.47 37.78 24.67
CA PRO A 204 2.67 38.65 23.52
C PRO A 204 2.29 37.96 22.21
N ALA A 205 1.70 38.72 21.29
CA ALA A 205 1.37 38.26 19.94
C ALA A 205 2.60 37.81 19.11
N GLN A 206 3.83 38.05 19.58
CA GLN A 206 5.08 37.69 18.91
C GLN A 206 6.05 37.06 19.92
N CYS A 207 6.66 35.93 19.56
CA CYS A 207 7.61 35.20 20.39
C CYS A 207 8.72 34.57 19.54
N ASP A 208 9.87 35.26 19.51
CA ASP A 208 11.16 34.80 18.97
C ASP A 208 11.92 33.86 19.92
N PHE A 209 11.33 33.55 21.08
CA PHE A 209 11.94 32.89 22.23
C PHE A 209 13.27 33.50 22.76
N GLU A 210 13.76 34.64 22.27
CA GLU A 210 15.09 35.15 22.63
C GLU A 210 15.14 35.82 24.01
N ALA A 211 14.10 36.57 24.37
CA ALA A 211 14.01 37.22 25.68
C ALA A 211 13.55 36.28 26.81
N GLY A 212 12.84 35.19 26.49
CA GLY A 212 12.21 34.30 27.46
C GLY A 212 11.37 33.22 26.77
N SER A 213 10.38 32.65 27.47
CA SER A 213 9.43 31.69 26.86
C SER A 213 8.08 32.31 26.49
N CYS A 214 7.90 33.63 26.62
CA CYS A 214 6.65 34.34 26.28
C CYS A 214 5.39 33.71 26.93
N GLY A 215 5.53 33.23 28.17
CA GLY A 215 4.49 32.51 28.90
C GLY A 215 4.23 31.05 28.46
N TRP A 216 4.82 30.59 27.35
CA TRP A 216 4.77 29.18 26.96
C TRP A 216 5.55 28.31 27.95
N HIS A 217 5.01 27.13 28.27
CA HIS A 217 5.56 26.23 29.27
C HIS A 217 5.20 24.76 29.00
N GLU A 218 6.01 23.83 29.51
CA GLU A 218 5.72 22.39 29.51
C GLU A 218 4.72 22.05 30.63
N PHE A 219 3.74 21.20 30.32
CA PHE A 219 2.69 20.76 31.25
C PHE A 219 2.72 19.25 31.55
N ALA A 220 3.49 18.44 30.79
CA ALA A 220 3.65 17.02 31.10
C ALA A 220 4.53 16.80 32.35
N PRO A 221 4.27 15.74 33.14
CA PRO A 221 5.14 15.36 34.25
C PRO A 221 6.52 14.90 33.74
N ALA A 222 7.57 15.14 34.54
CA ALA A 222 8.97 14.91 34.15
C ALA A 222 9.36 13.42 33.98
N ASP A 223 8.92 12.79 32.91
CA ASP A 223 9.31 11.45 32.46
C ASP A 223 10.75 11.41 31.88
N GLY A 224 11.23 12.56 31.42
CA GLY A 224 12.54 12.76 30.79
C GLY A 224 12.47 13.16 29.31
N PHE A 225 11.29 13.46 28.77
CA PHE A 225 11.03 13.89 27.39
C PHE A 225 10.10 15.12 27.41
N ALA A 226 10.70 16.30 27.32
CA ALA A 226 10.00 17.58 27.54
C ALA A 226 10.44 18.64 26.52
N TRP A 227 9.56 19.61 26.28
CA TRP A 227 9.90 20.86 25.61
C TRP A 227 10.77 21.73 26.54
N VAL A 228 11.91 22.19 26.02
CA VAL A 228 12.90 22.99 26.74
C VAL A 228 13.38 24.13 25.86
N ARG A 229 13.41 25.35 26.39
CA ARG A 229 14.02 26.51 25.73
C ARG A 229 15.54 26.46 25.89
N SER A 230 16.28 26.43 24.78
CA SER A 230 17.76 26.49 24.80
C SER A 230 18.33 26.92 23.46
N SER A 231 19.64 27.11 23.40
CA SER A 231 20.41 27.38 22.18
C SER A 231 21.35 26.22 21.82
N PRO A 232 21.78 26.08 20.54
CA PRO A 232 22.68 24.99 20.12
C PRO A 232 24.03 24.94 20.86
N ALA A 233 24.48 26.07 21.41
CA ALA A 233 25.67 26.19 22.27
C ALA A 233 25.37 26.09 23.78
N GLY A 234 24.10 26.24 24.20
CA GLY A 234 23.65 26.09 25.59
C GLY A 234 23.32 24.64 25.98
N VAL A 235 23.04 23.76 25.02
CA VAL A 235 22.82 22.33 25.25
C VAL A 235 24.12 21.60 25.59
N HIS A 236 24.10 20.72 26.59
CA HIS A 236 25.26 19.91 26.99
C HIS A 236 25.72 18.99 25.84
N ALA A 237 27.03 18.78 25.70
CA ALA A 237 27.64 18.13 24.54
C ALA A 237 27.01 16.76 24.19
N ASP A 238 26.67 15.94 25.20
CA ASP A 238 26.03 14.63 25.00
C ASP A 238 24.67 14.71 24.30
N TYR A 239 23.95 15.82 24.43
CA TYR A 239 22.61 16.05 23.88
C TYR A 239 22.58 17.00 22.68
N GLN A 240 23.73 17.54 22.26
CA GLN A 240 23.80 18.56 21.19
C GLN A 240 23.25 18.05 19.84
N HIS A 241 23.23 16.72 19.64
CA HIS A 241 22.62 16.06 18.47
C HIS A 241 21.08 16.08 18.45
N GLN A 242 20.42 16.46 19.56
CA GLN A 242 18.95 16.49 19.69
C GLN A 242 18.35 17.88 19.39
N ALA A 243 19.20 18.88 19.12
CA ALA A 243 18.79 20.26 18.82
C ALA A 243 19.10 20.63 17.35
N PRO A 244 18.34 21.57 16.75
CA PRO A 244 18.70 22.18 15.47
C PRO A 244 20.14 22.72 15.47
N PRO A 245 20.90 22.64 14.35
CA PRO A 245 22.27 23.14 14.29
C PRO A 245 22.39 24.67 14.46
N ARG A 246 21.32 25.38 14.12
CA ARG A 246 21.15 26.83 14.26
C ARG A 246 19.72 27.17 14.59
N ASP A 247 19.59 28.24 15.34
CA ASP A 247 18.39 29.01 15.59
C ASP A 247 17.81 29.64 14.31
N HIS A 248 16.50 29.85 14.21
CA HIS A 248 15.90 30.50 13.04
C HIS A 248 16.00 32.01 13.15
N SER A 249 15.46 32.58 14.24
CA SER A 249 15.35 34.01 14.56
C SER A 249 16.65 34.79 14.30
N THR A 250 17.80 34.23 14.67
CA THR A 250 19.13 34.85 14.57
C THR A 250 20.06 34.20 13.54
N ASN A 251 19.75 32.99 13.04
CA ASN A 251 20.67 32.15 12.25
C ASN A 251 22.03 31.91 12.94
N THR A 252 22.06 31.85 14.28
CA THR A 252 23.26 31.59 15.09
C THR A 252 23.20 30.24 15.82
N SER A 253 24.31 29.85 16.45
CA SER A 253 24.34 28.75 17.44
C SER A 253 24.08 29.23 18.87
N THR A 254 23.75 30.51 19.07
CA THR A 254 23.57 31.16 20.38
C THR A 254 22.14 31.62 20.63
N GLY A 255 21.36 31.78 19.58
CA GLY A 255 19.94 32.08 19.67
C GLY A 255 19.10 30.91 20.17
N HIS A 256 17.90 31.20 20.65
CA HIS A 256 17.11 30.30 21.48
C HIS A 256 15.76 29.93 20.86
N PHE A 257 15.50 28.62 20.78
CA PHE A 257 14.22 28.04 20.36
C PHE A 257 13.68 27.09 21.43
N MET A 258 12.45 26.61 21.23
CA MET A 258 11.83 25.57 22.05
C MET A 258 12.02 24.19 21.39
N PHE A 259 12.75 23.26 22.02
CA PHE A 259 13.01 21.93 21.45
C PHE A 259 12.73 20.77 22.41
N ILE A 260 12.55 19.58 21.86
CA ILE A 260 12.38 18.33 22.62
C ILE A 260 13.72 17.84 23.14
N LEU A 261 13.95 17.93 24.45
CA LEU A 261 15.10 17.35 25.12
C LEU A 261 14.74 15.97 25.66
N LYS A 262 15.49 14.93 25.21
CA LYS A 262 15.33 13.56 25.68
C LYS A 262 16.50 13.16 26.59
N SER A 263 16.24 13.22 27.89
CA SER A 263 17.18 12.79 28.94
C SER A 263 17.07 11.30 29.30
N ARG A 264 16.00 10.61 28.91
CA ARG A 264 15.76 9.19 29.20
C ARG A 264 15.15 8.42 28.01
N ASN A 265 15.53 7.15 27.87
CA ASN A 265 14.89 6.22 26.93
C ASN A 265 13.66 5.57 27.57
N SER A 266 12.50 5.70 26.93
CA SER A 266 11.28 4.95 27.23
C SER A 266 10.62 4.48 25.93
N PHE A 267 9.75 3.47 26.02
CA PHE A 267 8.81 3.11 24.96
C PHE A 267 7.49 3.83 25.21
N SER A 268 7.03 4.63 24.25
CA SER A 268 6.03 5.68 24.42
C SER A 268 6.50 6.85 25.31
N GLN A 269 6.51 8.07 24.75
CA GLN A 269 6.86 9.33 25.43
C GLN A 269 5.98 10.48 24.89
N ARG A 270 5.58 11.43 25.76
CA ARG A 270 4.67 12.55 25.43
C ARG A 270 5.06 13.84 26.13
N ALA A 271 5.49 14.84 25.35
CA ALA A 271 5.67 16.22 25.78
C ALA A 271 4.43 17.07 25.39
N LEU A 272 4.11 18.09 26.18
CA LEU A 272 2.95 18.98 26.00
C LEU A 272 3.36 20.42 26.32
N LEU A 273 3.68 21.19 25.28
CA LEU A 273 3.83 22.64 25.39
C LEU A 273 2.45 23.28 25.43
N GLN A 274 2.24 24.25 26.31
CA GLN A 274 1.04 25.08 26.37
C GLN A 274 1.39 26.55 26.28
N SER A 275 0.56 27.32 25.58
CA SER A 275 0.59 28.78 25.56
C SER A 275 -0.03 29.37 26.85
N PRO A 276 0.08 30.69 27.03
CA PRO A 276 -0.85 31.47 27.86
C PRO A 276 -2.32 31.27 27.44
N MET A 277 -3.22 31.77 28.29
CA MET A 277 -4.64 31.90 27.96
C MET A 277 -4.85 33.22 27.21
N PHE A 278 -5.53 33.18 26.07
CA PHE A 278 -5.98 34.35 25.32
C PHE A 278 -7.50 34.51 25.50
N GLN A 279 -8.04 35.72 25.36
CA GLN A 279 -9.44 36.03 25.74
C GLN A 279 -10.44 35.83 24.60
N GLU A 280 -10.29 36.60 23.52
CA GLU A 280 -11.09 36.47 22.30
C GLU A 280 -10.16 36.70 21.10
N ALA A 281 -10.56 36.21 19.93
CA ALA A 281 -9.82 36.41 18.69
C ALA A 281 -10.76 36.86 17.56
N GLY A 282 -10.27 37.79 16.74
CA GLY A 282 -10.94 38.24 15.51
C GLY A 282 -11.08 37.14 14.46
N SER A 283 -12.04 37.35 13.55
CA SER A 283 -12.36 36.50 12.39
C SER A 283 -11.13 36.08 11.56
N ASP A 284 -10.33 37.05 11.13
CA ASP A 284 -9.16 36.85 10.27
C ASP A 284 -7.91 36.35 11.05
N CYS A 285 -8.06 35.86 12.30
CA CYS A 285 -6.96 35.45 13.18
C CYS A 285 -6.18 34.22 12.69
N THR A 286 -4.87 34.39 12.53
CA THR A 286 -3.92 33.35 12.10
C THR A 286 -2.70 33.29 13.00
N ILE A 287 -2.13 32.10 13.16
CA ILE A 287 -0.85 31.86 13.84
C ILE A 287 0.16 31.30 12.84
N THR A 288 1.36 31.89 12.82
CA THR A 288 2.51 31.45 12.03
C THR A 288 3.65 31.06 12.96
N PHE A 289 4.37 29.99 12.65
CA PHE A 289 5.55 29.57 13.42
C PHE A 289 6.55 28.83 12.54
N TRP A 290 7.79 28.75 12.98
CA TRP A 290 8.82 27.92 12.35
C TRP A 290 9.00 26.60 13.09
N HIS A 291 9.28 25.55 12.33
CA HIS A 291 9.20 24.17 12.76
C HIS A 291 10.35 23.34 12.20
N TYR A 292 10.93 22.45 13.02
CA TYR A 292 12.02 21.56 12.61
C TYR A 292 11.72 20.13 13.10
N ASN A 293 11.67 19.14 12.20
CA ASN A 293 11.32 17.74 12.53
C ASN A 293 12.20 16.74 11.76
N ALA A 294 13.46 16.59 12.21
CA ALA A 294 14.49 15.77 11.58
C ALA A 294 14.65 14.40 12.26
N GLY A 295 14.99 13.35 11.51
CA GLY A 295 15.37 12.03 12.08
C GLY A 295 14.45 10.87 11.71
N MET A 296 14.97 9.65 11.85
CA MET A 296 14.32 8.40 11.40
C MET A 296 13.18 7.94 12.32
N SER A 297 13.26 8.24 13.63
CA SER A 297 12.23 7.90 14.62
C SER A 297 11.75 9.16 15.36
N VAL A 298 11.57 10.27 14.63
CA VAL A 298 11.23 11.58 15.22
C VAL A 298 9.76 11.66 15.69
N GLY A 299 8.86 10.83 15.16
CA GLY A 299 7.46 10.75 15.58
C GLY A 299 6.63 12.00 15.28
N ALA A 300 5.37 11.97 15.71
CA ALA A 300 4.36 12.97 15.37
C ALA A 300 4.38 14.19 16.31
N ALA A 301 3.92 15.33 15.80
CA ALA A 301 3.48 16.47 16.61
C ALA A 301 2.09 16.93 16.16
N ASN A 302 1.22 17.28 17.12
CA ASN A 302 -0.10 17.85 16.86
C ASN A 302 -0.22 19.18 17.63
N MET A 303 -0.76 20.21 16.98
CA MET A 303 -1.22 21.44 17.63
C MET A 303 -2.74 21.36 17.82
N TYR A 304 -3.21 21.67 19.03
CA TYR A 304 -4.62 21.70 19.39
C TYR A 304 -5.04 23.07 19.91
N LEU A 305 -6.23 23.49 19.50
CA LEU A 305 -7.00 24.57 20.13
C LEU A 305 -7.81 23.99 21.29
N ARG A 306 -7.80 24.69 22.43
CA ARG A 306 -8.58 24.36 23.62
C ARG A 306 -9.36 25.59 24.06
N ILE A 307 -10.68 25.50 24.15
CA ILE A 307 -11.58 26.61 24.51
C ILE A 307 -12.09 26.40 25.94
N GLU A 308 -12.27 27.48 26.71
CA GLU A 308 -12.76 27.40 28.08
C GLU A 308 -14.22 26.92 28.16
N GLY A 309 -14.48 26.07 29.17
CA GLY A 309 -15.77 25.40 29.34
C GLY A 309 -16.04 24.25 28.36
N MET A 310 -15.11 23.93 27.45
CA MET A 310 -15.24 22.83 26.49
C MET A 310 -14.26 21.68 26.79
N SER A 311 -14.67 20.45 26.49
CA SER A 311 -13.90 19.23 26.70
C SER A 311 -13.31 18.62 25.42
N SER A 312 -13.79 19.05 24.25
CA SER A 312 -13.21 18.74 22.94
C SER A 312 -11.88 19.49 22.72
N LEU A 313 -10.99 18.88 21.94
CA LEU A 313 -9.72 19.48 21.51
C LEU A 313 -9.69 19.49 19.98
N THR A 314 -9.85 20.66 19.38
CA THR A 314 -9.83 20.83 17.91
C THR A 314 -8.39 20.72 17.43
N VAL A 315 -8.12 19.89 16.42
CA VAL A 315 -6.80 19.81 15.77
C VAL A 315 -6.65 21.02 14.84
N LEU A 316 -5.55 21.76 15.01
CA LEU A 316 -5.22 22.88 14.11
C LEU A 316 -4.13 22.50 13.09
N TRP A 317 -3.12 21.73 13.52
CA TRP A 317 -2.00 21.32 12.69
C TRP A 317 -1.43 19.97 13.14
N ARG A 318 -0.80 19.26 12.21
CA ARG A 318 -0.19 17.94 12.41
C ARG A 318 1.06 17.77 11.54
N THR A 319 2.06 17.12 12.10
CA THR A 319 3.15 16.47 11.34
C THR A 319 3.35 15.04 11.86
N LEU A 320 3.72 14.10 11.00
CA LEU A 320 3.76 12.67 11.30
C LEU A 320 5.15 12.02 11.15
N TYR A 321 5.99 12.56 10.28
CA TYR A 321 7.23 11.93 9.80
C TYR A 321 8.32 12.97 9.48
N HIS A 322 9.50 12.49 9.06
CA HIS A 322 10.65 13.32 8.70
C HIS A 322 10.30 14.43 7.70
N GLN A 323 10.64 15.67 8.03
CA GLN A 323 10.34 16.86 7.21
C GLN A 323 11.57 17.44 6.50
N GLY A 324 12.71 16.75 6.55
CA GLY A 324 14.01 17.30 6.17
C GLY A 324 14.81 17.79 7.38
N ASN A 325 15.97 18.39 7.09
CA ASN A 325 16.94 18.85 8.10
C ASN A 325 17.08 20.39 8.04
N PHE A 326 15.95 21.09 7.95
CA PHE A 326 15.84 22.53 7.82
C PHE A 326 14.56 23.03 8.51
N TRP A 327 14.53 24.33 8.83
CA TRP A 327 13.34 24.98 9.38
C TRP A 327 12.28 25.16 8.29
N GLN A 328 11.03 24.78 8.59
CA GLN A 328 9.85 24.98 7.76
C GLN A 328 8.95 26.06 8.36
N PRO A 329 8.41 26.99 7.54
CA PRO A 329 7.34 27.88 7.99
C PRO A 329 6.01 27.13 8.00
N VAL A 330 5.19 27.39 9.01
CA VAL A 330 3.82 26.87 9.14
C VAL A 330 2.87 28.05 9.34
N THR A 331 1.69 27.99 8.73
CA THR A 331 0.60 28.96 8.90
C THR A 331 -0.69 28.19 9.20
N VAL A 332 -1.48 28.69 10.15
CA VAL A 332 -2.68 28.04 10.69
C VAL A 332 -3.76 29.10 10.93
N GLN A 333 -4.97 28.88 10.45
CA GLN A 333 -6.14 29.68 10.84
C GLN A 333 -6.68 29.21 12.20
N ILE A 334 -6.77 30.16 13.13
CA ILE A 334 -7.54 29.99 14.37
C ILE A 334 -9.01 30.36 14.07
N GLY A 335 -9.24 31.46 13.35
CA GLY A 335 -10.56 32.02 13.09
C GLY A 335 -11.10 32.80 14.30
N ARG A 336 -12.34 33.29 14.19
CA ARG A 336 -13.06 33.94 15.30
C ARG A 336 -13.09 33.02 16.52
N GLN A 337 -12.79 33.55 17.70
CA GLN A 337 -13.01 32.87 18.99
C GLN A 337 -13.69 33.83 19.96
N SER A 338 -14.93 33.53 20.36
CA SER A 338 -15.76 34.34 21.29
C SER A 338 -15.63 33.91 22.76
N ARG A 339 -14.58 33.14 23.09
CA ARG A 339 -14.32 32.60 24.43
C ARG A 339 -12.83 32.43 24.68
N PRO A 340 -12.38 32.49 25.96
CA PRO A 340 -10.98 32.27 26.31
C PRO A 340 -10.46 30.94 25.78
N PHE A 341 -9.26 30.98 25.19
CA PHE A 341 -8.67 29.84 24.51
C PHE A 341 -7.17 29.71 24.74
N GLN A 342 -6.65 28.51 24.52
CA GLN A 342 -5.26 28.13 24.71
C GLN A 342 -4.79 27.26 23.54
N ILE A 343 -3.61 27.56 23.00
CA ILE A 343 -2.92 26.71 22.02
C ILE A 343 -2.02 25.72 22.77
N SER A 344 -2.00 24.47 22.33
CA SER A 344 -1.13 23.44 22.90
C SER A 344 -0.49 22.57 21.83
N VAL A 345 0.80 22.24 22.00
CA VAL A 345 1.56 21.42 21.05
C VAL A 345 2.06 20.15 21.74
N VAL A 346 1.49 19.02 21.31
CA VAL A 346 1.80 17.69 21.83
C VAL A 346 2.80 17.01 20.90
N LYS A 347 3.95 16.58 21.44
CA LYS A 347 4.86 15.66 20.74
C LYS A 347 4.58 14.23 21.20
N LEU A 348 4.43 13.31 20.24
CA LEU A 348 4.17 11.89 20.49
C LEU A 348 5.26 11.02 19.84
N SER A 349 6.03 10.31 20.67
CA SER A 349 6.91 9.23 20.20
C SER A 349 6.34 7.88 20.62
N LEU A 350 5.93 7.05 19.67
CA LEU A 350 5.42 5.69 19.92
C LEU A 350 6.54 4.64 20.08
N GLY A 351 7.80 5.03 19.89
CA GLY A 351 8.97 4.16 20.03
C GLY A 351 10.15 4.90 20.66
N VAL A 352 11.36 4.38 20.45
CA VAL A 352 12.60 5.06 20.87
C VAL A 352 12.78 6.29 19.98
N TYR A 353 12.46 7.47 20.52
CA TYR A 353 12.65 8.73 19.81
C TYR A 353 14.11 8.92 19.41
N ASP A 354 14.35 9.11 18.11
CA ASP A 354 15.66 9.32 17.50
C ASP A 354 15.53 10.36 16.39
N GLY A 355 15.84 11.62 16.75
CA GLY A 355 15.59 12.80 15.94
C GLY A 355 15.63 14.11 16.72
N VAL A 356 15.24 15.18 16.05
CA VAL A 356 15.24 16.57 16.50
C VAL A 356 13.85 17.15 16.22
N SER A 357 13.21 17.73 17.23
CA SER A 357 11.91 18.39 17.13
C SER A 357 12.00 19.76 17.81
N ALA A 358 11.76 20.84 17.06
CA ALA A 358 11.82 22.20 17.58
C ALA A 358 10.77 23.13 16.96
N LEU A 359 10.47 24.21 17.69
CA LEU A 359 9.56 25.30 17.35
C LEU A 359 10.26 26.63 17.63
N ASP A 360 10.05 27.61 16.77
CA ASP A 360 10.65 28.94 16.82
C ASP A 360 9.69 30.00 16.21
N ASP A 361 9.96 31.28 16.42
CA ASP A 361 9.28 32.41 15.74
C ASP A 361 7.73 32.32 15.76
N ILE A 362 7.11 32.11 16.93
CA ILE A 362 5.63 32.01 17.04
C ILE A 362 5.01 33.41 17.01
N ASN A 363 4.18 33.68 16.00
CA ASN A 363 3.57 34.99 15.75
C ASN A 363 2.08 34.87 15.43
N PHE A 364 1.25 35.71 16.04
CA PHE A 364 -0.19 35.84 15.81
C PHE A 364 -0.48 37.09 14.96
N HIS A 365 -1.36 36.98 13.97
CA HIS A 365 -1.71 38.05 13.04
C HIS A 365 -3.23 38.22 12.98
N ASN A 366 -3.69 39.47 12.95
CA ASN A 366 -5.11 39.86 12.84
C ASN A 366 -6.03 39.29 13.95
N CYS A 367 -5.49 38.94 15.12
CA CYS A 367 -6.26 38.35 16.21
C CYS A 367 -6.95 39.37 17.14
N SER A 368 -6.52 40.64 17.15
CA SER A 368 -7.21 41.74 17.85
C SER A 368 -8.56 42.05 17.22
N LEU A 369 -9.62 42.19 18.02
CA LEU A 369 -10.93 42.65 17.55
C LEU A 369 -10.91 44.12 17.05
N PRO A 370 -11.80 44.52 16.13
CA PRO A 370 -11.83 45.89 15.63
C PRO A 370 -12.26 46.89 16.72
N GLY A 371 -11.43 47.90 16.97
CA GLY A 371 -11.65 48.89 18.03
C GLY A 371 -12.91 49.74 17.85
N ALA A 372 -13.54 50.08 18.97
CA ALA A 372 -14.76 50.89 19.03
C ALA A 372 -14.55 52.33 18.52
N VAL A 373 -15.49 52.84 17.71
CA VAL A 373 -15.46 54.19 17.14
C VAL A 373 -16.79 54.91 17.35
N ASP A 374 -16.79 56.21 17.63
CA ASP A 374 -18.02 57.01 17.80
C ASP A 374 -18.92 57.01 16.55
N LYS A 375 -18.31 57.06 15.35
CA LYS A 375 -18.96 57.01 14.04
C LYS A 375 -17.99 56.49 12.98
N CYS A 376 -18.47 55.63 12.10
CA CYS A 376 -17.68 55.15 10.96
C CYS A 376 -17.46 56.25 9.90
N LEU A 377 -16.29 56.26 9.28
CA LEU A 377 -15.88 57.28 8.31
C LEU A 377 -16.31 56.98 6.86
N SER A 378 -16.66 55.73 6.56
CA SER A 378 -17.10 55.29 5.23
C SER A 378 -18.63 55.26 5.13
N PRO A 379 -19.22 55.66 3.99
CA PRO A 379 -20.64 55.42 3.70
C PRO A 379 -20.94 53.96 3.35
N HIS A 380 -19.91 53.10 3.24
CA HIS A 380 -20.01 51.66 2.96
C HIS A 380 -19.52 50.79 4.14
N SER A 381 -19.52 51.32 5.36
CA SER A 381 -19.22 50.55 6.59
C SER A 381 -20.45 50.50 7.50
N PHE A 382 -20.71 49.33 8.07
CA PHE A 382 -21.67 49.13 9.14
C PHE A 382 -21.08 49.56 10.49
N HIS A 383 -21.94 49.91 11.45
CA HIS A 383 -21.55 50.30 12.81
C HIS A 383 -22.18 49.32 13.78
N CYS A 384 -21.35 48.47 14.40
CA CYS A 384 -21.77 47.36 15.25
C CYS A 384 -22.52 47.87 16.49
N THR A 385 -23.58 47.18 16.90
CA THR A 385 -24.58 47.78 17.80
C THR A 385 -24.12 47.82 19.27
N GLN A 386 -23.33 46.85 19.71
CA GLN A 386 -22.85 46.74 21.10
C GLN A 386 -21.35 47.11 21.20
N SER A 387 -20.50 46.54 20.35
CA SER A 387 -19.05 46.78 20.30
C SER A 387 -18.69 48.17 19.76
N ARG A 388 -19.56 48.76 18.93
CA ARG A 388 -19.33 50.02 18.20
C ARG A 388 -18.13 50.00 17.26
N ALA A 389 -17.67 48.80 16.89
CA ALA A 389 -16.71 48.61 15.81
C ALA A 389 -17.30 49.05 14.45
N CYS A 390 -16.42 49.24 13.46
CA CYS A 390 -16.80 49.61 12.10
C CYS A 390 -16.33 48.56 11.10
N VAL A 391 -17.23 47.67 10.68
CA VAL A 391 -16.97 46.62 9.68
C VAL A 391 -17.40 47.08 8.28
N ASP A 392 -16.84 46.48 7.22
CA ASP A 392 -17.24 46.81 5.85
C ASP A 392 -18.64 46.22 5.53
N TYR A 393 -19.43 46.91 4.71
CA TYR A 393 -20.74 46.42 4.28
C TYR A 393 -20.65 45.07 3.53
N SER A 394 -19.49 44.70 2.97
CA SER A 394 -19.29 43.37 2.37
C SER A 394 -19.12 42.22 3.36
N LYS A 395 -18.92 42.51 4.67
CA LYS A 395 -18.82 41.51 5.75
C LYS A 395 -20.19 41.20 6.41
N LEU A 396 -21.23 42.01 6.15
CA LEU A 396 -22.60 41.75 6.65
C LEU A 396 -23.25 40.49 6.07
N CYS A 397 -23.98 39.74 6.91
CA CYS A 397 -24.71 38.52 6.58
C CYS A 397 -23.81 37.44 5.93
N ASP A 398 -22.55 37.35 6.34
CA ASP A 398 -21.53 36.48 5.75
C ASP A 398 -21.10 35.28 6.60
N LEU A 399 -21.86 35.03 7.66
CA LEU A 399 -21.73 33.95 8.65
C LEU A 399 -20.48 34.04 9.56
N THR A 400 -19.69 35.10 9.41
CA THR A 400 -18.53 35.40 10.26
C THR A 400 -18.80 36.64 11.11
N ASP A 401 -18.88 36.52 12.44
CA ASP A 401 -18.93 37.69 13.33
C ASP A 401 -17.61 38.48 13.26
N ASP A 402 -17.66 39.58 12.53
CA ASP A 402 -16.59 40.55 12.34
C ASP A 402 -16.71 41.73 13.30
N CYS A 403 -17.89 41.96 13.87
CA CYS A 403 -18.19 42.97 14.87
C CYS A 403 -17.67 42.65 16.28
N GLY A 404 -17.42 41.37 16.57
CA GLY A 404 -17.13 40.83 17.91
C GLY A 404 -18.36 40.75 18.83
N ASP A 405 -19.56 41.01 18.31
CA ASP A 405 -20.82 41.06 19.07
C ASP A 405 -22.02 40.42 18.35
N GLU A 406 -21.78 39.72 17.23
CA GLU A 406 -22.74 39.04 16.35
C GLU A 406 -23.79 39.98 15.67
N THR A 407 -23.70 41.31 15.85
CA THR A 407 -24.72 42.26 15.36
C THR A 407 -24.66 42.57 13.87
N ASP A 408 -23.64 42.10 13.17
CA ASP A 408 -23.55 42.01 11.71
C ASP A 408 -24.39 40.87 11.11
N GLU A 409 -24.66 39.82 11.89
CA GLU A 409 -25.42 38.62 11.47
C GLU A 409 -26.86 38.57 12.02
N GLU A 410 -27.19 39.29 13.10
CA GLU A 410 -28.52 39.28 13.77
C GLU A 410 -29.74 39.51 12.85
N ASN A 411 -29.60 40.31 11.78
CA ASN A 411 -30.71 40.79 10.94
C ASN A 411 -30.68 40.23 9.51
N CYS A 412 -30.25 38.97 9.37
CA CYS A 412 -29.99 38.33 8.09
C CYS A 412 -31.08 37.32 7.68
N SER A 413 -31.20 37.08 6.37
CA SER A 413 -32.24 36.18 5.84
C SER A 413 -31.70 34.75 5.77
N SER A 414 -32.19 33.86 6.63
CA SER A 414 -31.79 32.44 6.65
C SER A 414 -31.97 31.71 5.32
N GLU A 415 -32.93 32.12 4.47
CA GLU A 415 -33.06 31.57 3.12
C GLU A 415 -31.99 32.06 2.10
N LEU A 416 -31.01 32.86 2.54
CA LEU A 416 -29.89 33.41 1.76
C LEU A 416 -28.52 33.00 2.33
N MET A 417 -28.49 32.17 3.38
CA MET A 417 -27.27 31.74 4.08
C MET A 417 -27.31 30.22 4.29
N CYS A 418 -26.14 29.58 4.41
CA CYS A 418 -26.04 28.20 4.86
C CYS A 418 -24.64 27.95 5.45
N ASP A 419 -24.63 27.64 6.73
CA ASP A 419 -23.52 27.25 7.61
C ASP A 419 -23.36 25.72 7.72
N PHE A 420 -24.25 24.97 7.05
CA PHE A 420 -24.39 23.51 7.08
C PHE A 420 -24.66 22.85 8.44
N GLU A 421 -24.76 23.58 9.55
CA GLU A 421 -24.97 23.00 10.88
C GLU A 421 -26.31 22.26 11.02
N GLU A 422 -27.37 22.74 10.36
CA GLU A 422 -28.66 22.03 10.23
C GLU A 422 -28.87 21.36 8.85
N GLY A 423 -27.78 21.07 8.13
CA GLY A 423 -27.78 20.38 6.83
C GLY A 423 -27.84 21.33 5.61
N LEU A 424 -28.40 20.89 4.48
CA LEU A 424 -28.30 21.60 3.18
C LEU A 424 -29.08 22.93 3.06
N CYS A 425 -29.74 23.40 4.11
CA CYS A 425 -30.51 24.65 4.15
C CYS A 425 -31.50 24.81 2.96
N SER A 426 -31.27 25.81 2.08
CA SER A 426 -32.05 26.08 0.85
C SER A 426 -31.34 25.62 -0.44
N TRP A 427 -30.29 24.80 -0.33
CA TRP A 427 -29.58 24.19 -1.44
C TRP A 427 -30.09 22.77 -1.70
N THR A 428 -29.93 22.29 -2.94
CA THR A 428 -30.31 20.94 -3.36
C THR A 428 -29.20 20.31 -4.18
N GLN A 429 -28.95 19.03 -4.00
CA GLN A 429 -28.16 18.25 -4.94
C GLN A 429 -28.77 18.28 -6.35
N ASP A 430 -27.90 18.28 -7.38
CA ASP A 430 -28.28 17.85 -8.73
C ASP A 430 -28.52 16.33 -8.70
N VAL A 431 -29.33 15.82 -9.63
CA VAL A 431 -29.76 14.40 -9.69
C VAL A 431 -29.92 13.89 -11.12
N GLU A 432 -29.70 14.76 -12.12
CA GLU A 432 -29.74 14.42 -13.55
C GLU A 432 -28.46 14.87 -14.29
N GLY A 433 -27.59 15.66 -13.65
CA GLY A 433 -26.46 16.32 -14.30
C GLY A 433 -25.06 15.91 -13.82
N ASP A 434 -24.94 15.11 -12.78
CA ASP A 434 -23.68 14.78 -12.09
C ASP A 434 -23.61 13.29 -11.68
N VAL A 435 -22.55 12.88 -10.97
CA VAL A 435 -22.20 11.45 -10.79
C VAL A 435 -22.40 10.96 -9.35
N PHE A 436 -22.16 11.83 -8.37
CA PHE A 436 -22.32 11.54 -6.94
C PHE A 436 -22.64 12.82 -6.15
N ASP A 437 -23.01 12.69 -4.88
CA ASP A 437 -23.44 13.81 -4.05
C ASP A 437 -22.32 14.46 -3.21
N TRP A 438 -22.47 15.77 -2.91
CA TRP A 438 -21.69 16.40 -1.84
C TRP A 438 -22.07 15.77 -0.49
N THR A 439 -21.05 15.38 0.29
CA THR A 439 -21.24 14.68 1.56
C THR A 439 -21.18 15.67 2.72
N HIS A 440 -22.18 15.62 3.60
CA HIS A 440 -22.23 16.36 4.87
C HIS A 440 -21.44 15.61 5.94
N VAL A 441 -20.50 16.30 6.60
CA VAL A 441 -19.55 15.69 7.54
C VAL A 441 -19.25 16.60 8.72
N GLN A 442 -18.75 16.03 9.82
CA GLN A 442 -18.37 16.72 11.05
C GLN A 442 -16.90 16.41 11.39
N GLY A 443 -16.10 17.44 11.67
CA GLY A 443 -14.67 17.26 11.97
C GLY A 443 -13.82 16.80 10.76
N PRO A 444 -12.65 16.18 10.98
CA PRO A 444 -11.74 15.82 9.89
C PRO A 444 -12.31 14.77 8.94
N SER A 445 -11.97 14.85 7.65
CA SER A 445 -12.36 13.84 6.65
C SER A 445 -11.76 12.45 6.97
N PRO A 446 -12.34 11.35 6.43
CA PRO A 446 -11.89 9.99 6.73
C PRO A 446 -10.47 9.68 6.24
N THR A 447 -10.04 10.39 5.21
CA THR A 447 -8.79 10.24 4.45
C THR A 447 -7.62 10.97 5.16
N PRO A 448 -6.48 10.30 5.45
CA PRO A 448 -5.44 10.94 6.26
C PRO A 448 -4.61 12.03 5.53
N ASN A 449 -4.61 13.23 6.12
CA ASN A 449 -3.88 14.43 5.66
C ASN A 449 -4.45 15.11 4.41
N THR A 450 -5.76 14.94 4.20
CA THR A 450 -6.56 15.65 3.20
C THR A 450 -7.71 16.39 3.87
N GLY A 451 -8.33 17.31 3.13
CA GLY A 451 -9.46 18.10 3.61
C GLY A 451 -9.15 18.94 4.86
N PRO A 452 -10.16 19.59 5.44
CA PRO A 452 -10.00 20.40 6.64
C PRO A 452 -10.06 19.56 7.92
N PHE A 453 -9.37 19.99 8.98
CA PHE A 453 -9.47 19.36 10.33
C PHE A 453 -10.70 19.81 11.14
N LYS A 454 -11.39 20.85 10.68
CA LYS A 454 -12.47 21.60 11.35
C LYS A 454 -13.28 22.35 10.29
N ASP A 455 -14.54 22.63 10.59
CA ASP A 455 -15.36 23.57 9.81
C ASP A 455 -14.77 25.00 9.80
N HIS A 456 -15.40 25.91 9.05
CA HIS A 456 -15.09 27.34 9.11
C HIS A 456 -15.96 28.07 10.14
N THR A 457 -17.29 27.94 10.03
CA THR A 457 -18.35 28.65 10.77
C THR A 457 -18.10 28.78 12.28
N LEU A 458 -18.06 27.64 12.96
CA LEU A 458 -17.81 27.44 14.38
C LEU A 458 -16.31 27.30 14.67
N GLY A 459 -15.55 26.85 13.68
CA GLY A 459 -14.10 26.71 13.70
C GLY A 459 -13.60 25.59 14.61
N ARG A 460 -14.34 24.47 14.73
CA ARG A 460 -14.08 23.38 15.70
C ARG A 460 -14.21 21.99 15.09
N ILE A 461 -13.98 20.96 15.89
CA ILE A 461 -14.21 19.56 15.49
C ILE A 461 -15.69 19.14 15.61
N ASP A 462 -16.52 19.96 16.26
CA ASP A 462 -17.97 19.75 16.43
C ASP A 462 -18.85 20.48 15.40
N GLY A 463 -18.27 21.30 14.52
CA GLY A 463 -18.99 21.91 13.39
C GLY A 463 -18.96 21.05 12.12
N HIS A 464 -19.81 21.44 11.16
CA HIS A 464 -20.12 20.71 9.95
C HIS A 464 -19.76 21.48 8.68
N TYR A 465 -19.48 20.77 7.59
CA TYR A 465 -19.26 21.34 6.26
C TYR A 465 -19.66 20.32 5.19
N LEU A 466 -19.67 20.74 3.91
CA LEU A 466 -19.77 19.80 2.79
C LEU A 466 -18.40 19.50 2.20
N TYR A 467 -18.16 18.25 1.81
CA TYR A 467 -17.00 17.88 1.02
C TYR A 467 -17.32 16.89 -0.10
N ILE A 468 -16.43 16.80 -1.07
CA ILE A 468 -16.37 15.64 -1.96
C ILE A 468 -15.31 14.66 -1.46
N GLU A 469 -15.75 13.43 -1.22
CA GLU A 469 -14.89 12.27 -1.01
C GLU A 469 -14.25 11.88 -2.35
N SER A 470 -12.92 11.71 -2.38
CA SER A 470 -12.18 11.33 -3.59
C SER A 470 -11.77 9.86 -3.61
N SER A 471 -12.04 9.10 -2.55
CA SER A 471 -11.82 7.66 -2.51
C SER A 471 -12.92 6.85 -3.24
N ALA A 472 -12.86 5.53 -3.12
CA ALA A 472 -13.82 4.62 -3.73
C ALA A 472 -15.25 4.84 -3.18
N PRO A 473 -16.29 5.08 -4.02
CA PRO A 473 -16.38 4.67 -5.43
C PRO A 473 -16.31 5.79 -6.49
N GLN A 474 -15.64 6.91 -6.25
CA GLN A 474 -15.49 8.00 -7.23
C GLN A 474 -14.33 7.76 -8.22
N GLU A 475 -14.45 8.28 -9.44
CA GLU A 475 -13.45 8.15 -10.53
C GLU A 475 -12.90 9.49 -11.07
N PHE A 476 -11.81 9.38 -11.84
CA PHE A 476 -11.23 10.39 -12.74
C PHE A 476 -12.24 11.30 -13.47
N LYS A 477 -12.43 12.53 -12.94
CA LYS A 477 -13.28 13.64 -13.42
C LYS A 477 -14.77 13.50 -13.09
N ASP A 478 -15.16 12.61 -12.18
CA ASP A 478 -16.50 12.61 -11.61
C ASP A 478 -16.83 13.95 -10.95
N THR A 479 -18.10 14.35 -11.04
CA THR A 479 -18.57 15.62 -10.45
C THR A 479 -19.67 15.38 -9.43
N ALA A 480 -19.69 16.24 -8.41
CA ALA A 480 -20.82 16.46 -7.51
C ALA A 480 -21.22 17.93 -7.53
N VAL A 481 -22.53 18.22 -7.64
CA VAL A 481 -23.02 19.57 -7.87
C VAL A 481 -24.14 19.97 -6.92
N LEU A 482 -23.85 21.00 -6.13
CA LEU A 482 -24.81 21.65 -5.25
C LEU A 482 -25.48 22.82 -6.01
N VAL A 483 -26.81 22.86 -6.00
CA VAL A 483 -27.63 23.78 -6.80
C VAL A 483 -28.40 24.74 -5.88
N SER A 484 -28.31 26.05 -6.16
CA SER A 484 -29.02 27.07 -5.38
C SER A 484 -30.50 27.14 -5.73
N ARG A 485 -31.31 27.68 -4.82
CA ARG A 485 -32.61 28.27 -5.16
C ARG A 485 -32.50 29.30 -6.32
N PRO A 486 -33.55 29.52 -7.12
CA PRO A 486 -33.51 30.52 -8.18
C PRO A 486 -33.66 31.96 -7.64
N PHE A 487 -32.96 32.90 -8.29
CA PHE A 487 -32.93 34.33 -7.99
C PHE A 487 -33.48 35.17 -9.15
N GLN A 488 -33.91 36.40 -8.85
CA GLN A 488 -34.46 37.34 -9.82
C GLN A 488 -33.36 38.00 -10.70
N PRO A 489 -33.71 38.54 -11.89
CA PRO A 489 -32.78 39.32 -12.71
C PRO A 489 -32.17 40.47 -11.92
N THR A 490 -30.86 40.67 -12.04
CA THR A 490 -30.16 41.81 -11.44
C THR A 490 -30.11 42.96 -12.45
N PRO A 491 -30.59 44.17 -12.10
CA PRO A 491 -30.63 45.29 -13.05
C PRO A 491 -29.21 45.78 -13.37
N PRO A 492 -28.92 46.19 -14.63
CA PRO A 492 -27.63 46.74 -14.99
C PRO A 492 -27.37 48.05 -14.21
N GLN A 493 -26.11 48.27 -13.80
CA GLN A 493 -25.72 49.38 -12.94
C GLN A 493 -26.13 50.75 -13.54
N GLY A 494 -27.12 51.39 -12.93
CA GLY A 494 -27.72 52.62 -13.45
C GLY A 494 -28.83 53.19 -12.56
N HIS A 495 -28.44 53.75 -11.40
CA HIS A 495 -29.27 54.58 -10.51
C HIS A 495 -30.57 53.95 -9.95
N LEU A 496 -30.47 53.12 -8.89
CA LEU A 496 -31.53 52.87 -7.87
C LEU A 496 -30.85 52.21 -6.62
N PRO A 497 -31.48 52.19 -5.42
CA PRO A 497 -30.74 52.17 -4.14
C PRO A 497 -30.48 50.78 -3.52
N HIS A 498 -30.42 49.71 -4.31
CA HIS A 498 -30.15 48.36 -3.78
C HIS A 498 -28.67 48.00 -3.94
N PRO A 499 -28.05 47.30 -2.98
CA PRO A 499 -26.68 46.80 -3.13
C PRO A 499 -26.60 45.80 -4.29
N PRO A 500 -25.42 45.61 -4.92
CA PRO A 500 -25.24 44.58 -5.92
C PRO A 500 -25.49 43.19 -5.31
N CYS A 501 -26.10 42.29 -6.09
CA CYS A 501 -26.21 40.88 -5.70
C CYS A 501 -24.83 40.23 -5.74
N VAL A 502 -24.41 39.68 -4.60
CA VAL A 502 -23.11 39.06 -4.36
C VAL A 502 -23.32 37.69 -3.74
N PHE A 503 -22.53 36.72 -4.17
CA PHE A 503 -22.43 35.40 -3.57
C PHE A 503 -21.05 35.23 -2.93
N ARG A 504 -21.01 34.67 -1.73
CA ARG A 504 -19.82 34.39 -0.92
C ARG A 504 -19.83 32.92 -0.49
N PHE A 505 -18.65 32.33 -0.38
CA PHE A 505 -18.46 30.99 0.16
C PHE A 505 -17.03 30.83 0.69
N HIS A 506 -16.84 29.94 1.66
CA HIS A 506 -15.53 29.43 2.05
C HIS A 506 -15.26 28.11 1.33
N TYR A 507 -13.99 27.85 0.99
CA TYR A 507 -13.57 26.58 0.40
C TYR A 507 -12.21 26.13 0.95
N HIS A 508 -12.04 24.83 1.12
CA HIS A 508 -10.81 24.19 1.56
C HIS A 508 -10.37 23.17 0.51
N MET A 509 -9.08 23.19 0.17
CA MET A 509 -8.50 22.35 -0.86
C MET A 509 -7.10 21.92 -0.38
N LEU A 510 -7.04 20.88 0.45
CA LEU A 510 -5.79 20.23 0.88
C LEU A 510 -5.69 18.80 0.35
N GLY A 511 -4.72 18.55 -0.53
CA GLY A 511 -4.46 17.22 -1.07
C GLY A 511 -3.54 17.23 -2.28
N LYS A 512 -2.69 16.21 -2.40
CA LYS A 512 -1.75 16.05 -3.53
C LYS A 512 -2.49 15.89 -4.88
N HIS A 513 -3.72 15.38 -4.82
CA HIS A 513 -4.51 14.94 -5.96
C HIS A 513 -5.84 15.68 -6.07
N ILE A 514 -5.85 16.98 -5.75
CA ILE A 514 -7.00 17.86 -5.94
C ILE A 514 -7.08 18.33 -7.39
N PHE A 515 -8.21 18.09 -8.07
CA PHE A 515 -8.40 18.54 -9.44
C PHE A 515 -9.13 19.87 -9.59
N ARG A 516 -10.45 19.98 -9.32
CA ARG A 516 -11.20 21.22 -9.64
C ARG A 516 -12.36 21.53 -8.70
N LEU A 517 -12.49 22.81 -8.33
CA LEU A 517 -13.71 23.42 -7.80
C LEU A 517 -14.17 24.54 -8.75
N ALA A 518 -15.42 24.50 -9.22
CA ALA A 518 -15.97 25.46 -10.18
C ALA A 518 -17.34 26.01 -9.76
N ILE A 519 -17.62 27.27 -10.08
CA ILE A 519 -18.90 27.93 -9.83
C ILE A 519 -19.51 28.35 -11.16
N TYR A 520 -20.78 28.00 -11.39
CA TYR A 520 -21.52 28.35 -12.61
C TYR A 520 -22.79 29.16 -12.30
N ILE A 521 -23.31 29.84 -13.32
CA ILE A 521 -24.63 30.49 -13.33
C ILE A 521 -25.46 30.02 -14.52
N ARG A 522 -26.64 29.43 -14.27
CA ARG A 522 -27.59 29.00 -15.32
C ARG A 522 -28.87 29.84 -15.29
N THR A 523 -29.43 30.10 -16.47
CA THR A 523 -30.70 30.84 -16.67
C THR A 523 -31.77 29.99 -17.40
N GLN A 524 -31.54 28.68 -17.46
CA GLN A 524 -32.43 27.65 -18.01
C GLN A 524 -32.38 26.46 -17.03
N SER A 525 -33.37 25.58 -17.04
CA SER A 525 -33.40 24.45 -16.10
C SER A 525 -32.35 23.37 -16.40
N SER A 526 -31.92 23.23 -17.66
CA SER A 526 -30.99 22.20 -18.13
C SER A 526 -29.57 22.73 -18.33
N GLY A 527 -28.58 21.90 -17.96
CA GLY A 527 -27.14 22.16 -18.11
C GLY A 527 -26.52 23.07 -17.04
N ARG A 528 -25.18 23.12 -17.00
CA ARG A 528 -24.41 23.91 -16.02
C ARG A 528 -24.50 25.43 -16.22
N GLY A 529 -24.73 25.89 -17.45
CA GLY A 529 -24.77 27.32 -17.78
C GLY A 529 -23.39 27.94 -18.03
N ARG A 530 -23.17 29.18 -17.58
CA ARG A 530 -21.91 29.92 -17.76
C ARG A 530 -21.03 29.78 -16.51
N MET A 531 -19.78 29.35 -16.67
CA MET A 531 -18.80 29.38 -15.57
C MET A 531 -18.53 30.83 -15.12
N LEU A 532 -18.53 31.06 -13.81
CA LEU A 532 -18.17 32.33 -13.17
C LEU A 532 -16.75 32.33 -12.61
N TRP A 533 -16.30 31.18 -12.09
CA TRP A 533 -15.02 31.03 -11.40
C TRP A 533 -14.59 29.56 -11.33
N VAL A 534 -13.29 29.35 -11.17
CA VAL A 534 -12.67 28.02 -11.02
C VAL A 534 -11.37 28.10 -10.20
N ARG A 535 -11.06 27.01 -9.48
CA ARG A 535 -9.77 26.70 -8.85
C ARG A 535 -9.36 25.26 -9.17
N HIS A 536 -8.05 25.02 -9.14
CA HIS A 536 -7.44 23.72 -9.38
C HIS A 536 -6.26 23.52 -8.42
N GLY A 537 -5.95 22.25 -8.10
CA GLY A 537 -4.79 21.87 -7.29
C GLY A 537 -4.91 22.18 -5.79
N ASP A 538 -3.91 21.72 -5.03
CA ASP A 538 -3.71 22.06 -3.62
C ASP A 538 -3.70 23.59 -3.41
N GLN A 539 -4.38 24.04 -2.36
CA GLN A 539 -4.39 25.43 -1.87
C GLN A 539 -3.88 25.52 -0.43
N GLY A 540 -3.33 24.42 0.10
CA GLY A 540 -2.84 24.29 1.47
C GLY A 540 -3.96 24.10 2.50
N ASN A 541 -3.56 23.79 3.74
CA ASN A 541 -4.47 23.52 4.86
C ASN A 541 -5.08 24.81 5.44
N LEU A 542 -5.84 25.54 4.64
CA LEU A 542 -6.48 26.81 4.99
C LEU A 542 -7.87 26.90 4.34
N TRP A 543 -8.82 27.53 5.04
CA TRP A 543 -10.12 27.91 4.50
C TRP A 543 -10.00 29.25 3.75
N HIS A 544 -10.40 29.28 2.49
CA HIS A 544 -10.26 30.44 1.60
C HIS A 544 -11.62 31.07 1.31
N ARG A 545 -11.82 32.36 1.63
CA ARG A 545 -13.06 33.09 1.29
C ARG A 545 -13.09 33.47 -0.19
N LYS A 546 -14.23 33.25 -0.87
CA LYS A 546 -14.43 33.70 -2.25
C LYS A 546 -15.72 34.50 -2.46
N THR A 547 -15.55 35.75 -2.87
CA THR A 547 -16.64 36.67 -3.28
C THR A 547 -16.85 36.69 -4.80
N LEU A 548 -18.10 36.64 -5.26
CA LEU A 548 -18.52 36.69 -6.67
C LEU A 548 -19.68 37.69 -6.88
N TYR A 549 -19.52 38.61 -7.82
CA TYR A 549 -20.55 39.63 -8.15
C TYR A 549 -21.47 39.13 -9.27
N LEU A 550 -22.78 39.11 -9.04
CA LEU A 550 -23.75 38.39 -9.88
C LEU A 550 -24.57 39.32 -10.79
N ASN A 551 -24.29 39.23 -12.10
CA ASN A 551 -24.99 39.99 -13.14
C ASN A 551 -25.71 39.05 -14.13
N SER A 552 -27.05 39.11 -14.15
CA SER A 552 -27.93 38.36 -15.06
C SER A 552 -29.20 39.14 -15.39
N ALA A 553 -29.48 39.33 -16.69
CA ALA A 553 -30.73 39.94 -17.18
C ALA A 553 -31.94 38.96 -17.21
N ARG A 554 -31.82 37.78 -16.62
CA ARG A 554 -32.86 36.74 -16.50
C ARG A 554 -32.81 36.08 -15.11
N PRO A 555 -33.90 35.43 -14.65
CA PRO A 555 -33.83 34.60 -13.44
C PRO A 555 -32.72 33.55 -13.58
N PHE A 556 -32.04 33.22 -12.48
CA PHE A 556 -30.86 32.38 -12.51
C PHE A 556 -30.69 31.50 -11.27
N GLN A 557 -29.88 30.45 -11.37
CA GLN A 557 -29.37 29.65 -10.25
C GLN A 557 -27.84 29.65 -10.26
N ILE A 558 -27.23 29.50 -9.09
CA ILE A 558 -25.80 29.22 -8.91
C ILE A 558 -25.60 27.72 -8.70
N LEU A 559 -24.53 27.17 -9.28
CA LEU A 559 -24.14 25.77 -9.14
C LEU A 559 -22.70 25.70 -8.64
N VAL A 560 -22.43 24.87 -7.63
CA VAL A 560 -21.11 24.62 -7.05
C VAL A 560 -20.69 23.20 -7.44
N GLU A 561 -19.72 23.09 -8.34
CA GLU A 561 -19.24 21.83 -8.91
C GLU A 561 -17.88 21.47 -8.31
N GLY A 562 -17.87 20.45 -7.44
CA GLY A 562 -16.67 19.74 -7.07
C GLY A 562 -16.38 18.70 -8.15
N THR A 563 -15.15 18.61 -8.60
CA THR A 563 -14.69 17.57 -9.54
C THR A 563 -13.60 16.77 -8.86
N VAL A 564 -13.84 15.47 -8.71
CA VAL A 564 -12.93 14.52 -8.09
C VAL A 564 -11.62 14.53 -8.85
N GLY A 565 -10.55 14.59 -8.07
CA GLY A 565 -9.21 14.50 -8.59
C GLY A 565 -8.76 13.07 -8.79
N ASP A 566 -7.46 12.88 -8.81
CA ASP A 566 -6.86 11.77 -9.53
C ASP A 566 -6.20 10.74 -8.60
N ASP A 567 -6.52 10.78 -7.30
CA ASP A 567 -6.28 9.76 -6.28
C ASP A 567 -7.23 10.03 -5.10
N PHE A 568 -7.34 9.11 -4.16
CA PHE A 568 -8.12 9.32 -2.93
C PHE A 568 -7.59 10.46 -2.04
N THR A 569 -6.41 11.02 -2.34
CA THR A 569 -5.82 12.13 -1.59
C THR A 569 -6.18 13.52 -2.19
N GLY A 570 -7.48 13.74 -2.45
CA GLY A 570 -8.02 14.83 -3.27
C GLY A 570 -9.23 15.60 -2.73
N ASP A 571 -9.56 15.51 -1.43
CA ASP A 571 -10.75 16.11 -0.83
C ASP A 571 -10.88 17.64 -1.09
N ILE A 572 -12.08 18.08 -1.47
CA ILE A 572 -12.44 19.51 -1.54
C ILE A 572 -13.61 19.76 -0.59
N GLY A 573 -13.43 20.69 0.35
CA GLY A 573 -14.47 21.18 1.25
C GLY A 573 -15.06 22.52 0.82
N ILE A 574 -16.34 22.77 1.11
CA ILE A 574 -17.02 24.06 0.99
C ILE A 574 -17.85 24.35 2.24
N ASP A 575 -17.96 25.64 2.58
CA ASP A 575 -18.64 26.12 3.78
C ASP A 575 -19.20 27.54 3.58
N ASP A 576 -20.02 28.04 4.52
CA ASP A 576 -20.55 29.43 4.58
C ASP A 576 -21.12 30.01 3.27
N LEU A 577 -22.13 29.35 2.70
CA LEU A 577 -22.76 29.78 1.45
C LEU A 577 -23.74 30.96 1.67
N SER A 578 -23.27 32.20 1.54
CA SER A 578 -24.09 33.42 1.78
C SER A 578 -24.32 34.31 0.55
N PHE A 579 -25.50 34.95 0.49
CA PHE A 579 -25.91 35.87 -0.58
C PHE A 579 -26.30 37.26 -0.03
N LEU A 580 -25.58 38.30 -0.45
CA LEU A 580 -25.89 39.70 -0.12
C LEU A 580 -26.60 40.38 -1.30
N GLY A 581 -27.67 41.14 -1.06
CA GLY A 581 -28.35 41.95 -2.09
C GLY A 581 -29.12 41.17 -3.17
N CYS A 582 -29.22 39.85 -3.05
CA CYS A 582 -29.91 38.98 -4.02
C CYS A 582 -31.38 38.76 -3.63
N VAL A 583 -32.31 38.88 -4.59
CA VAL A 583 -33.75 38.68 -4.34
C VAL A 583 -34.20 37.31 -4.87
N PRO A 584 -34.81 36.43 -4.05
CA PRO A 584 -35.31 35.13 -4.49
C PRO A 584 -36.42 35.21 -5.54
N TYR A 585 -36.48 34.19 -6.42
CA TYR A 585 -37.52 34.02 -7.43
C TYR A 585 -38.43 32.84 -7.06
N MET A 586 -39.74 33.02 -7.18
CA MET A 586 -40.77 32.05 -6.76
C MET A 586 -41.26 31.14 -7.91
N GLY A 587 -40.53 31.09 -9.02
CA GLY A 587 -40.83 30.24 -10.18
C GLY A 587 -39.64 29.40 -10.61
N SER A 588 -39.89 28.41 -11.47
CA SER A 588 -38.83 27.62 -12.11
C SER A 588 -38.11 28.43 -13.20
N LEU A 589 -36.86 28.03 -13.50
CA LEU A 589 -36.18 28.47 -14.72
C LEU A 589 -36.86 27.88 -15.97
N PRO A 590 -36.85 28.58 -17.12
CA PRO A 590 -37.42 28.05 -18.34
C PRO A 590 -36.66 26.79 -18.80
N SER A 591 -37.40 25.74 -19.14
CA SER A 591 -36.89 24.59 -19.88
C SER A 591 -36.74 24.94 -21.36
N GLY A 592 -35.64 24.51 -21.97
CA GLY A 592 -35.43 24.67 -23.41
C GLY A 592 -36.31 23.67 -24.18
N GLU A 593 -37.28 24.16 -24.95
CA GLU A 593 -38.06 23.30 -25.86
C GLU A 593 -37.14 22.73 -26.96
N ALA A 594 -37.03 21.41 -27.02
CA ALA A 594 -36.33 20.73 -28.10
C ALA A 594 -37.14 20.85 -29.41
N SER A 595 -36.71 21.75 -30.30
CA SER A 595 -37.38 21.97 -31.59
C SER A 595 -37.28 20.74 -32.48
N THR A 596 -38.39 20.07 -32.74
CA THR A 596 -38.46 18.87 -33.58
C THR A 596 -38.24 19.18 -35.07
N PRO A 597 -37.36 18.44 -35.78
CA PRO A 597 -37.25 18.53 -37.23
C PRO A 597 -38.49 17.99 -37.97
N PRO A 598 -38.80 18.49 -39.18
CA PRO A 598 -40.00 18.09 -39.93
C PRO A 598 -39.86 16.70 -40.62
N PRO A 599 -40.96 15.94 -40.79
CA PRO A 599 -40.93 14.60 -41.37
C PRO A 599 -41.10 14.59 -42.91
N THR A 600 -40.10 14.11 -43.67
CA THR A 600 -40.23 13.81 -45.13
C THR A 600 -39.04 12.96 -45.62
N PRO A 601 -39.17 12.12 -46.65
CA PRO A 601 -40.11 11.01 -46.85
C PRO A 601 -39.40 9.63 -46.79
N THR A 602 -40.15 8.53 -46.90
CA THR A 602 -39.59 7.17 -46.98
C THR A 602 -38.85 6.89 -48.31
N PRO A 603 -37.59 6.40 -48.29
CA PRO A 603 -37.00 5.72 -49.44
C PRO A 603 -37.57 4.30 -49.59
N THR A 604 -37.59 3.78 -50.81
CA THR A 604 -38.08 2.42 -51.12
C THR A 604 -37.14 1.34 -50.65
N THR A 605 -37.70 0.20 -50.20
CA THR A 605 -36.96 -1.03 -49.94
C THR A 605 -36.21 -1.52 -51.19
N VAL A 606 -34.89 -1.55 -51.11
CA VAL A 606 -34.01 -2.32 -52.01
C VAL A 606 -33.39 -3.44 -51.19
N THR A 607 -33.27 -4.63 -51.77
CA THR A 607 -32.75 -5.82 -51.09
C THR A 607 -31.26 -5.68 -50.77
N PRO A 608 -30.81 -5.98 -49.53
CA PRO A 608 -29.40 -5.99 -49.21
C PRO A 608 -28.70 -7.14 -49.94
N HIS A 609 -27.56 -6.85 -50.57
CA HIS A 609 -26.67 -7.89 -51.08
C HIS A 609 -25.86 -8.46 -49.90
N SER A 610 -26.00 -9.75 -49.64
CA SER A 610 -25.28 -10.44 -48.57
C SER A 610 -24.00 -11.10 -49.10
N CYS A 611 -22.84 -10.58 -48.70
CA CYS A 611 -21.58 -11.34 -48.77
C CYS A 611 -21.64 -12.57 -47.82
N LEU A 612 -20.66 -13.49 -47.89
CA LEU A 612 -20.60 -14.60 -46.96
C LEU A 612 -20.19 -14.13 -45.54
N HIS A 613 -20.40 -15.00 -44.54
CA HIS A 613 -20.23 -14.72 -43.10
C HIS A 613 -18.77 -14.45 -42.64
N SER A 614 -17.85 -14.21 -43.57
CA SER A 614 -16.41 -13.98 -43.36
C SER A 614 -15.85 -12.92 -44.34
N GLN A 615 -16.68 -11.96 -44.75
CA GLN A 615 -16.36 -10.91 -45.73
C GLN A 615 -16.90 -9.56 -45.27
N PHE A 616 -16.15 -8.49 -45.54
CA PHE A 616 -16.52 -7.10 -45.29
C PHE A 616 -17.09 -6.45 -46.56
N VAL A 617 -17.94 -5.42 -46.42
CA VAL A 617 -18.69 -4.79 -47.52
C VAL A 617 -18.15 -3.38 -47.78
N CYS A 618 -17.49 -3.17 -48.91
CA CYS A 618 -16.99 -1.87 -49.33
C CYS A 618 -18.16 -0.90 -49.59
N GLY A 619 -18.18 0.23 -48.89
CA GLY A 619 -19.39 1.03 -48.67
C GLY A 619 -20.08 1.58 -49.92
N THR A 620 -19.32 2.11 -50.88
CA THR A 620 -19.87 2.91 -52.00
C THR A 620 -20.36 2.06 -53.18
N TYR A 621 -19.76 0.88 -53.39
CA TYR A 621 -20.03 0.02 -54.55
C TYR A 621 -20.50 -1.41 -54.19
N GLY A 622 -20.46 -1.81 -52.91
CA GLY A 622 -20.95 -3.12 -52.46
C GLY A 622 -20.02 -4.29 -52.81
N GLU A 623 -18.73 -4.03 -52.98
CA GLU A 623 -17.71 -5.05 -53.22
C GLU A 623 -17.43 -5.83 -51.91
N CYS A 624 -17.13 -7.13 -52.00
CA CYS A 624 -16.87 -7.98 -50.82
C CYS A 624 -15.35 -8.27 -50.70
N VAL A 625 -14.66 -7.71 -49.71
CA VAL A 625 -13.26 -8.07 -49.36
C VAL A 625 -13.22 -9.13 -48.26
N SER A 626 -12.10 -9.85 -48.10
CA SER A 626 -11.91 -10.79 -46.99
C SER A 626 -11.91 -10.05 -45.65
N GLN A 627 -12.37 -10.70 -44.57
CA GLN A 627 -12.19 -10.18 -43.22
C GLN A 627 -10.70 -10.16 -42.77
N SER A 628 -9.79 -10.69 -43.60
CA SER A 628 -8.33 -10.56 -43.46
C SER A 628 -7.73 -9.41 -44.29
N GLN A 629 -8.55 -8.60 -44.96
CA GLN A 629 -8.20 -7.44 -45.79
C GLN A 629 -8.97 -6.21 -45.26
N VAL A 630 -8.92 -6.02 -43.94
CA VAL A 630 -9.55 -4.93 -43.20
C VAL A 630 -8.63 -4.64 -42.03
N CYS A 631 -8.11 -3.42 -41.95
CA CYS A 631 -6.98 -3.08 -41.09
C CYS A 631 -5.74 -3.96 -41.38
N ASP A 632 -5.29 -3.98 -42.64
CA ASP A 632 -4.02 -4.61 -43.07
C ASP A 632 -3.01 -3.62 -43.70
N PHE A 633 -3.29 -2.32 -43.59
CA PHE A 633 -2.55 -1.20 -44.18
C PHE A 633 -2.58 -1.16 -45.72
N ARG A 634 -3.49 -1.88 -46.40
CA ARG A 634 -3.69 -1.83 -47.85
C ARG A 634 -5.11 -1.40 -48.19
N ARG A 635 -5.24 -0.53 -49.20
CA ARG A 635 -6.54 -0.18 -49.78
C ARG A 635 -6.94 -1.22 -50.83
N ASP A 636 -7.72 -2.20 -50.41
CA ASP A 636 -8.30 -3.24 -51.27
C ASP A 636 -9.77 -2.92 -51.67
N CYS A 637 -10.51 -2.16 -50.87
CA CYS A 637 -11.78 -1.54 -51.26
C CYS A 637 -11.54 -0.35 -52.22
N SER A 638 -12.30 -0.30 -53.32
CA SER A 638 -12.17 0.76 -54.33
C SER A 638 -12.48 2.19 -53.83
N ASP A 639 -13.16 2.32 -52.69
CA ASP A 639 -13.40 3.59 -51.98
C ASP A 639 -12.50 3.82 -50.74
N GLY A 640 -11.74 2.80 -50.31
CA GLY A 640 -10.95 2.84 -49.08
C GLY A 640 -11.76 2.81 -47.78
N SER A 641 -12.94 2.19 -47.79
CA SER A 641 -13.78 1.99 -46.61
C SER A 641 -13.34 0.85 -45.68
N ASP A 642 -12.41 0.01 -46.13
CA ASP A 642 -11.68 -1.04 -45.39
C ASP A 642 -10.71 -0.47 -44.34
N GLU A 643 -9.85 0.46 -44.75
CA GLU A 643 -8.80 1.05 -43.90
C GLU A 643 -9.26 2.32 -43.15
N LYS A 644 -10.56 2.64 -43.21
CA LYS A 644 -11.07 3.93 -42.72
C LYS A 644 -11.31 3.98 -41.21
N ASP A 645 -11.75 2.87 -40.63
CA ASP A 645 -12.05 2.74 -39.20
C ASP A 645 -10.92 1.97 -38.47
N CYS A 646 -9.69 2.11 -38.99
CA CYS A 646 -8.47 1.40 -38.60
C CYS A 646 -7.43 2.34 -37.97
N VAL A 647 -6.33 1.80 -37.45
CA VAL A 647 -5.17 2.59 -37.00
C VAL A 647 -4.33 3.04 -38.20
N MET A 648 -3.84 4.28 -38.16
CA MET A 648 -3.01 4.84 -39.25
C MET A 648 -1.55 4.36 -39.24
N GLU A 649 -0.92 4.40 -40.42
CA GLU A 649 0.50 4.04 -40.64
C GLU A 649 1.48 5.00 -39.91
N GLU A 650 1.15 6.29 -39.85
CA GLU A 650 1.85 7.33 -39.07
C GLU A 650 0.83 8.12 -38.23
N CYS A 651 1.17 8.45 -36.98
CA CYS A 651 0.35 9.23 -36.06
C CYS A 651 1.20 10.09 -35.11
N SER A 652 1.07 11.42 -35.22
CA SER A 652 1.71 12.40 -34.34
C SER A 652 0.73 13.07 -33.36
N PHE A 653 -0.46 12.50 -33.17
CA PHE A 653 -1.55 13.00 -32.28
C PHE A 653 -2.01 14.46 -32.49
N GLU A 654 -1.52 15.14 -33.53
CA GLU A 654 -1.69 16.57 -33.75
C GLU A 654 -3.15 17.00 -33.90
N GLY A 655 -3.52 18.08 -33.20
CA GLY A 655 -4.90 18.51 -33.05
C GLY A 655 -5.72 17.73 -32.02
N GLY A 656 -5.12 16.76 -31.32
CA GLY A 656 -5.77 15.92 -30.31
C GLY A 656 -6.48 14.69 -30.86
N ASP A 657 -6.19 14.31 -32.12
CA ASP A 657 -6.67 13.06 -32.72
C ASP A 657 -5.90 11.85 -32.15
N LEU A 658 -6.55 10.68 -32.11
CA LEU A 658 -5.94 9.40 -31.73
C LEU A 658 -5.58 8.54 -32.95
N CYS A 659 -5.81 9.00 -34.19
CA CYS A 659 -5.45 8.30 -35.44
C CYS A 659 -5.96 6.84 -35.51
N GLY A 660 -7.14 6.58 -34.94
CA GLY A 660 -7.75 5.25 -34.85
C GLY A 660 -7.40 4.43 -33.60
N TRP A 661 -6.49 4.88 -32.74
CA TRP A 661 -6.24 4.24 -31.43
C TRP A 661 -7.45 4.40 -30.49
N ASN A 662 -7.77 3.34 -29.75
CA ASN A 662 -8.91 3.24 -28.84
C ASN A 662 -8.45 3.24 -27.37
N LEU A 663 -9.10 4.09 -26.57
CA LEU A 663 -8.95 4.09 -25.11
C LEU A 663 -9.78 2.96 -24.50
N HIS A 664 -9.14 1.93 -23.94
CA HIS A 664 -9.87 0.74 -23.46
C HIS A 664 -10.29 0.84 -21.98
N SER A 665 -11.39 1.55 -21.71
CA SER A 665 -12.10 1.43 -20.44
C SER A 665 -12.71 0.02 -20.29
N PRO A 666 -12.47 -0.70 -19.17
CA PRO A 666 -13.12 -1.99 -18.92
C PRO A 666 -14.65 -1.85 -18.81
N ALA A 667 -15.38 -2.92 -19.13
CA ALA A 667 -16.82 -2.96 -18.88
C ALA A 667 -17.12 -3.01 -17.36
N PRO A 668 -18.16 -2.32 -16.86
CA PRO A 668 -18.44 -2.27 -15.41
C PRO A 668 -18.70 -3.64 -14.76
N PRO A 669 -18.33 -3.83 -13.47
CA PRO A 669 -17.71 -2.85 -12.58
C PRO A 669 -16.18 -2.75 -12.79
N VAL A 670 -15.68 -1.52 -12.92
CA VAL A 670 -14.26 -1.21 -13.09
C VAL A 670 -13.59 -1.10 -11.70
N PRO A 671 -12.35 -1.58 -11.50
CA PRO A 671 -11.61 -1.32 -10.27
C PRO A 671 -11.12 0.14 -10.23
N LEU A 672 -11.32 0.79 -9.07
CA LEU A 672 -11.38 2.25 -8.92
C LEU A 672 -10.07 3.04 -8.97
N HIS A 673 -8.95 2.40 -9.36
CA HIS A 673 -7.60 2.99 -9.27
C HIS A 673 -6.75 2.65 -10.50
N ALA A 674 -7.32 2.77 -11.70
CA ALA A 674 -6.63 2.50 -12.96
C ALA A 674 -6.06 3.78 -13.60
N PHE A 675 -4.85 3.69 -14.17
CA PHE A 675 -4.29 4.75 -15.02
C PHE A 675 -5.23 5.08 -16.20
N ARG A 676 -5.11 6.28 -16.80
CA ARG A 676 -5.93 6.69 -17.96
C ARG A 676 -5.09 7.37 -19.03
N TRP A 677 -5.08 6.82 -20.24
CA TRP A 677 -4.46 7.45 -21.41
C TRP A 677 -5.30 8.67 -21.86
N GLN A 678 -4.64 9.82 -22.04
CA GLN A 678 -5.25 11.10 -22.42
C GLN A 678 -4.31 11.88 -23.36
N THR A 679 -4.86 12.69 -24.27
CA THR A 679 -4.09 13.62 -25.11
C THR A 679 -3.82 14.93 -24.38
N GLY A 680 -2.68 15.58 -24.66
CA GLY A 680 -2.30 16.85 -24.03
C GLY A 680 -1.19 17.59 -24.78
N GLN A 681 -0.90 18.81 -24.32
CA GLN A 681 0.06 19.74 -24.91
C GLN A 681 0.93 20.39 -23.80
N GLY A 682 2.09 20.94 -24.16
CA GLY A 682 2.96 21.63 -23.19
C GLY A 682 2.34 22.90 -22.58
N GLU A 683 1.52 23.62 -23.35
CA GLU A 683 0.80 24.84 -22.91
C GLU A 683 -0.30 24.53 -21.88
N THR A 684 -0.74 23.27 -21.74
CA THR A 684 -1.76 22.88 -20.74
C THR A 684 -1.17 22.45 -19.40
N ILE A 685 0.15 22.47 -19.21
CA ILE A 685 0.80 21.98 -17.97
C ILE A 685 0.54 22.91 -16.79
N HIS A 686 0.02 22.35 -15.69
CA HIS A 686 -0.22 23.08 -14.45
C HIS A 686 0.95 23.00 -13.46
N HIS A 687 0.94 23.89 -12.46
CA HIS A 687 2.04 24.05 -11.51
C HIS A 687 2.13 22.88 -10.51
N GLY A 688 2.86 21.84 -10.93
CA GLY A 688 3.02 20.56 -10.25
C GLY A 688 3.29 19.45 -11.27
N GLU A 689 2.51 19.43 -12.36
CA GLU A 689 2.68 18.53 -13.50
C GLU A 689 3.96 18.79 -14.31
N GLN A 690 4.54 19.99 -14.17
CA GLN A 690 5.80 20.44 -14.79
C GLN A 690 7.05 19.57 -14.48
N TYR A 691 6.91 18.56 -13.60
CA TYR A 691 7.93 17.56 -13.30
C TYR A 691 7.57 16.14 -13.78
N HIS A 692 6.37 15.94 -14.33
CA HIS A 692 5.84 14.64 -14.77
C HIS A 692 5.52 14.59 -16.28
N ARG A 693 5.10 15.72 -16.88
CA ARG A 693 4.75 15.84 -18.32
C ARG A 693 5.82 16.63 -19.10
N PRO A 694 6.07 16.32 -20.39
CA PRO A 694 7.04 17.04 -21.21
C PRO A 694 6.52 18.44 -21.61
N VAL A 695 7.33 19.47 -21.42
CA VAL A 695 6.96 20.88 -21.69
C VAL A 695 6.94 21.23 -23.18
N ASN A 696 7.55 20.39 -24.03
CA ASN A 696 7.38 20.47 -25.48
C ASN A 696 7.06 19.09 -26.06
N ASP A 697 6.29 19.08 -27.13
CA ASP A 697 6.11 17.94 -28.05
C ASP A 697 7.44 17.54 -28.76
N HIS A 698 7.48 16.38 -29.42
CA HIS A 698 8.60 16.00 -30.29
C HIS A 698 8.44 16.49 -31.74
N THR A 699 7.25 16.35 -32.33
CA THR A 699 6.98 16.54 -33.78
C THR A 699 7.26 17.95 -34.30
N LEU A 700 6.88 18.97 -33.53
CA LEU A 700 7.03 20.41 -33.79
C LEU A 700 8.13 21.05 -32.91
N ALA A 701 8.50 20.39 -31.81
CA ALA A 701 9.40 20.86 -30.75
C ALA A 701 8.90 22.14 -30.04
N THR A 702 7.61 22.21 -29.71
CA THR A 702 6.96 23.39 -29.10
C THR A 702 6.08 23.05 -27.89
N ALA A 703 5.59 24.05 -27.18
CA ALA A 703 4.54 23.85 -26.17
C ALA A 703 3.15 23.59 -26.78
N VAL A 704 2.99 23.67 -28.10
CA VAL A 704 1.69 23.74 -28.79
C VAL A 704 1.34 22.45 -29.52
N GLY A 705 2.31 21.58 -29.83
CA GLY A 705 2.02 20.26 -30.36
C GLY A 705 1.46 19.29 -29.33
N TRP A 706 1.03 18.13 -29.80
CA TRP A 706 0.23 17.16 -29.05
C TRP A 706 0.95 15.83 -28.83
N TYR A 707 0.75 15.25 -27.65
CA TYR A 707 1.23 13.91 -27.28
C TYR A 707 0.18 13.16 -26.46
N VAL A 708 0.34 11.84 -26.29
CA VAL A 708 -0.53 11.02 -25.45
C VAL A 708 0.19 10.57 -24.18
N TYR A 709 -0.44 10.75 -23.02
CA TYR A 709 0.16 10.44 -21.71
C TYR A 709 -0.75 9.56 -20.86
N ALA A 710 -0.17 8.66 -20.07
CA ALA A 710 -0.89 7.91 -19.05
C ALA A 710 -0.93 8.72 -17.75
N ASP A 711 -2.13 8.89 -17.18
CA ASP A 711 -2.31 9.66 -15.95
C ASP A 711 -1.88 8.83 -14.73
N SER A 712 -0.67 9.11 -14.23
CA SER A 712 0.05 8.31 -13.21
C SER A 712 -0.57 8.30 -11.81
N SER A 713 -1.45 9.25 -11.57
CA SER A 713 -1.99 9.63 -10.27
C SER A 713 -2.91 8.57 -9.67
N ASN A 714 -3.80 7.99 -10.48
CA ASN A 714 -4.79 7.01 -10.02
C ASN A 714 -4.18 5.63 -9.72
N GLY A 715 -2.91 5.38 -10.08
CA GLY A 715 -2.32 4.05 -10.13
C GLY A 715 -1.70 3.54 -8.84
N GLY A 716 -2.48 2.81 -8.03
CA GLY A 716 -1.92 1.95 -6.98
C GLY A 716 -0.97 0.87 -7.55
N TYR A 717 0.11 0.54 -6.82
CA TYR A 717 1.14 -0.42 -7.28
C TYR A 717 0.53 -1.76 -7.73
N GLY A 718 0.52 -2.01 -9.04
CA GLY A 718 -0.06 -3.21 -9.64
C GLY A 718 -1.34 -3.02 -10.47
N HIS A 719 -1.54 -1.88 -11.13
CA HIS A 719 -2.60 -1.69 -12.15
C HIS A 719 -2.02 -1.31 -13.53
N THR A 720 -2.77 -1.53 -14.61
CA THR A 720 -2.42 -1.10 -15.99
C THR A 720 -3.55 -0.31 -16.63
N SER A 721 -3.23 0.36 -17.73
CA SER A 721 -4.20 0.95 -18.65
C SER A 721 -3.68 0.80 -20.07
N ASP A 722 -4.58 0.46 -20.99
CA ASP A 722 -4.21 -0.01 -22.32
C ASP A 722 -4.70 0.96 -23.39
N LEU A 723 -3.75 1.51 -24.14
CA LEU A 723 -4.01 2.17 -25.42
C LEU A 723 -4.00 1.07 -26.49
N LEU A 724 -5.17 0.76 -27.08
CA LEU A 724 -5.34 -0.38 -27.98
C LEU A 724 -5.61 0.07 -29.42
N THR A 725 -4.99 -0.57 -30.40
CA THR A 725 -5.46 -0.46 -31.79
C THR A 725 -6.77 -1.22 -31.97
N PRO A 726 -7.54 -0.96 -33.05
CA PRO A 726 -8.46 -1.94 -33.62
C PRO A 726 -7.70 -3.25 -33.95
N PRO A 727 -8.37 -4.40 -34.09
CA PRO A 727 -7.71 -5.65 -34.46
C PRO A 727 -7.07 -5.55 -35.86
N ILE A 728 -5.75 -5.42 -35.90
CA ILE A 728 -4.96 -5.43 -37.14
C ILE A 728 -4.98 -6.87 -37.68
N ALA A 729 -5.48 -7.07 -38.90
CA ALA A 729 -5.87 -8.41 -39.37
C ALA A 729 -4.70 -9.23 -39.93
N ALA A 730 -3.75 -8.58 -40.61
CA ALA A 730 -2.55 -9.20 -41.15
C ALA A 730 -1.41 -8.17 -41.25
N THR A 731 -0.22 -8.52 -40.78
CA THR A 731 0.98 -7.66 -40.82
C THR A 731 2.16 -8.36 -41.46
N GLY A 732 3.14 -7.58 -41.95
CA GLY A 732 4.41 -8.10 -42.45
C GLY A 732 5.34 -8.58 -41.31
N PRO A 733 6.18 -9.60 -41.53
CA PRO A 733 7.19 -10.05 -40.55
C PRO A 733 8.38 -9.08 -40.39
N GLN A 734 8.29 -7.86 -40.91
CA GLN A 734 9.20 -6.74 -40.64
C GLN A 734 8.46 -5.54 -40.02
N CYS A 735 7.19 -5.72 -39.63
CA CYS A 735 6.37 -4.70 -38.99
C CYS A 735 7.04 -4.19 -37.71
N THR A 736 7.50 -2.94 -37.75
CA THR A 736 8.28 -2.33 -36.68
C THR A 736 7.53 -1.11 -36.16
N MET A 737 6.99 -1.20 -34.94
CA MET A 737 6.38 -0.06 -34.25
C MET A 737 7.49 0.87 -33.77
N GLY A 738 7.69 1.99 -34.47
CA GLY A 738 8.48 3.12 -34.00
C GLY A 738 7.61 4.05 -33.13
N PHE A 739 8.17 4.55 -32.03
CA PHE A 739 7.55 5.60 -31.22
C PHE A 739 8.62 6.35 -30.42
N TRP A 740 8.32 7.58 -30.04
CA TRP A 740 9.09 8.37 -29.08
C TRP A 740 8.42 8.32 -27.71
N TYR A 741 9.19 8.48 -26.64
CA TYR A 741 8.65 8.42 -25.29
C TYR A 741 9.41 9.34 -24.32
N TYR A 742 8.72 9.74 -23.26
CA TYR A 742 9.29 10.55 -22.17
C TYR A 742 8.81 10.01 -20.82
N MET A 743 9.71 9.96 -19.84
CA MET A 743 9.51 9.32 -18.53
C MET A 743 10.26 10.15 -17.48
N ASN A 744 9.53 10.72 -16.52
CA ASN A 744 10.10 11.60 -15.49
C ASN A 744 9.27 11.57 -14.19
N GLY A 745 9.93 11.53 -13.03
CA GLY A 745 9.29 11.41 -11.71
C GLY A 745 9.93 10.34 -10.81
N PHE A 746 9.52 10.29 -9.54
CA PHE A 746 10.09 9.39 -8.53
C PHE A 746 9.36 8.04 -8.39
N THR A 747 8.21 7.88 -9.06
CA THR A 747 7.34 6.68 -9.02
C THR A 747 7.19 5.98 -10.37
N VAL A 748 7.84 6.51 -11.42
CA VAL A 748 7.82 6.01 -12.80
C VAL A 748 8.20 4.52 -12.85
N GLY A 749 7.43 3.74 -13.63
CA GLY A 749 7.65 2.31 -13.81
C GLY A 749 7.96 1.94 -15.27
N THR A 750 7.21 0.99 -15.86
CA THR A 750 7.61 0.36 -17.14
C THR A 750 6.63 0.60 -18.29
N LEU A 751 7.12 1.16 -19.41
CA LEU A 751 6.45 0.99 -20.69
C LEU A 751 6.50 -0.47 -21.12
N GLN A 752 5.37 -0.98 -21.61
CA GLN A 752 5.29 -2.28 -22.25
C GLN A 752 4.42 -2.12 -23.50
N VAL A 753 4.99 -2.37 -24.68
CA VAL A 753 4.21 -2.52 -25.92
C VAL A 753 3.73 -3.96 -25.97
N ILE A 754 2.44 -4.17 -25.69
CA ILE A 754 1.88 -5.52 -25.50
C ILE A 754 1.08 -5.95 -26.73
N LEU A 755 1.65 -6.85 -27.54
CA LEU A 755 0.95 -7.52 -28.63
C LEU A 755 -0.09 -8.50 -28.06
N ARG A 756 -1.37 -8.10 -28.03
CA ARG A 756 -2.44 -8.85 -27.35
C ARG A 756 -3.21 -9.83 -28.24
N ALA A 757 -2.87 -11.11 -28.13
CA ALA A 757 -3.82 -12.21 -28.31
C ALA A 757 -4.48 -12.60 -26.97
N LYS A 758 -5.68 -13.20 -26.99
CA LYS A 758 -6.36 -13.74 -25.78
C LYS A 758 -5.58 -14.96 -25.25
N ARG A 759 -5.27 -15.12 -23.95
CA ARG A 759 -5.66 -14.43 -22.69
C ARG A 759 -4.43 -14.31 -21.74
N GLY A 760 -4.41 -13.32 -20.83
CA GLY A 760 -3.40 -13.20 -19.76
C GLY A 760 -3.75 -12.13 -18.69
N ILE A 761 -2.87 -11.92 -17.68
CA ILE A 761 -2.91 -10.84 -16.66
C ILE A 761 -1.48 -10.57 -16.12
N SER A 762 -0.95 -9.33 -16.14
CA SER A 762 0.10 -8.76 -15.24
C SER A 762 0.38 -7.27 -15.56
N TYR A 763 1.25 -6.57 -14.79
CA TYR A 763 1.36 -5.09 -14.70
C TYR A 763 2.85 -4.62 -14.55
N MET A 764 3.29 -3.34 -14.40
CA MET A 764 2.70 -2.00 -14.10
C MET A 764 3.72 -0.85 -14.40
N GLY A 765 3.28 0.37 -14.75
CA GLY A 765 3.96 1.64 -14.38
C GLY A 765 4.14 2.72 -15.47
N ASP A 766 4.44 3.98 -15.05
CA ASP A 766 4.14 5.22 -15.83
C ASP A 766 5.04 5.59 -17.02
N VAL A 767 4.44 6.22 -18.04
CA VAL A 767 5.06 6.64 -19.32
C VAL A 767 4.22 7.71 -20.06
N VAL A 768 4.83 8.49 -20.97
CA VAL A 768 4.14 9.17 -22.08
C VAL A 768 4.72 8.75 -23.44
N VAL A 769 3.88 8.75 -24.49
CA VAL A 769 4.23 8.30 -25.85
C VAL A 769 3.91 9.40 -26.88
N ASP A 770 4.75 9.52 -27.90
CA ASP A 770 4.72 10.55 -28.94
C ASP A 770 5.16 9.95 -30.30
N ASP A 771 4.80 10.57 -31.42
CA ASP A 771 5.18 10.20 -32.81
C ASP A 771 5.22 8.67 -33.09
N VAL A 772 4.05 8.02 -33.19
CA VAL A 772 3.91 6.57 -33.41
C VAL A 772 3.81 6.23 -34.91
N ALA A 773 4.61 5.27 -35.38
CA ALA A 773 4.60 4.80 -36.77
C ALA A 773 4.70 3.26 -36.89
N PHE A 774 3.95 2.68 -37.83
CA PHE A 774 3.91 1.26 -38.16
C PHE A 774 4.76 0.96 -39.42
N ILE A 775 6.08 0.94 -39.24
CA ILE A 775 7.06 0.87 -40.33
C ILE A 775 7.09 -0.54 -40.94
N ASP A 776 7.03 -0.63 -42.28
CA ASP A 776 7.04 -1.87 -43.07
C ASP A 776 5.97 -2.91 -42.64
N CYS A 777 4.85 -2.44 -42.07
CA CYS A 777 3.82 -3.29 -41.47
C CYS A 777 2.85 -3.96 -42.44
N ALA A 778 2.78 -3.56 -43.71
CA ALA A 778 1.93 -4.21 -44.70
C ALA A 778 2.33 -5.69 -44.90
N PRO A 779 1.37 -6.64 -44.98
CA PRO A 779 1.68 -8.07 -45.09
C PRO A 779 2.52 -8.37 -46.33
N LEU A 780 3.59 -9.15 -46.17
CA LEU A 780 4.45 -9.53 -47.30
C LEU A 780 3.65 -10.37 -48.30
N VAL A 781 3.70 -9.95 -49.57
CA VAL A 781 2.97 -10.59 -50.67
C VAL A 781 3.35 -12.07 -50.75
N LEU A 782 2.35 -12.94 -50.93
CA LEU A 782 2.49 -14.39 -51.01
C LEU A 782 3.37 -14.80 -52.22
N SER A 783 4.69 -14.76 -52.02
CA SER A 783 5.67 -15.08 -53.04
C SER A 783 5.75 -16.58 -53.21
N GLY A 784 5.28 -17.11 -54.35
CA GLY A 784 5.48 -18.50 -54.78
C GLY A 784 6.94 -18.81 -55.15
N LEU A 785 7.89 -18.38 -54.33
CA LEU A 785 9.34 -18.47 -54.49
C LEU A 785 9.91 -19.15 -53.23
N PRO A 786 10.82 -20.13 -53.37
CA PRO A 786 11.41 -20.81 -52.21
C PRO A 786 12.40 -19.90 -51.46
N CYS A 787 12.46 -20.03 -50.13
CA CYS A 787 13.38 -19.31 -49.26
C CYS A 787 14.85 -19.44 -49.71
N THR A 788 15.66 -18.42 -49.44
CA THR A 788 17.08 -18.42 -49.77
C THR A 788 17.90 -19.27 -48.81
N LYS A 789 19.18 -19.50 -49.15
CA LYS A 789 20.11 -20.34 -48.38
C LYS A 789 20.52 -19.77 -47.00
N HIS A 790 19.98 -18.61 -46.60
CA HIS A 790 20.27 -17.95 -45.33
C HIS A 790 19.02 -17.81 -44.43
N GLU A 791 17.88 -18.35 -44.87
CA GLU A 791 16.59 -18.27 -44.21
C GLU A 791 16.07 -19.67 -43.86
N PHE A 792 15.39 -19.77 -42.72
CA PHE A 792 14.62 -20.94 -42.31
C PHE A 792 13.17 -20.82 -42.80
N ALA A 793 12.58 -21.93 -43.23
CA ALA A 793 11.19 -21.98 -43.69
C ALA A 793 10.27 -22.47 -42.55
N CYS A 794 9.38 -21.60 -42.08
CA CYS A 794 8.32 -21.89 -41.12
C CYS A 794 7.29 -22.90 -41.68
N ALA A 795 6.54 -23.61 -40.84
CA ALA A 795 5.56 -24.59 -41.31
C ALA A 795 4.38 -23.95 -42.06
N ASN A 796 4.00 -22.72 -41.70
CA ASN A 796 3.07 -21.87 -42.44
C ASN A 796 3.60 -21.37 -43.82
N GLY A 797 4.88 -21.57 -44.12
CA GLY A 797 5.50 -21.26 -45.41
C GLY A 797 6.26 -19.92 -45.50
N TYR A 798 6.34 -19.15 -44.42
CA TYR A 798 7.17 -17.94 -44.39
C TYR A 798 8.67 -18.24 -44.24
N CYS A 799 9.52 -17.27 -44.57
CA CYS A 799 10.98 -17.36 -44.48
C CYS A 799 11.49 -16.38 -43.41
N ILE A 800 12.17 -16.86 -42.36
CA ILE A 800 12.81 -16.03 -41.33
C ILE A 800 14.35 -16.14 -41.40
N PRO A 801 15.14 -15.15 -40.97
CA PRO A 801 16.59 -15.26 -40.92
C PRO A 801 17.06 -16.37 -39.97
N HIS A 802 18.10 -17.11 -40.34
CA HIS A 802 18.67 -18.18 -39.49
C HIS A 802 19.22 -17.73 -38.11
N GLY A 803 19.27 -16.42 -37.83
CA GLY A 803 19.63 -15.88 -36.52
C GLY A 803 18.48 -15.90 -35.50
N ASN A 804 17.23 -15.81 -35.98
CA ASN A 804 15.99 -15.74 -35.21
C ASN A 804 15.41 -17.15 -35.00
N LEU A 805 16.28 -18.13 -34.78
CA LEU A 805 15.93 -19.54 -34.71
C LEU A 805 16.48 -20.11 -33.40
N CYS A 806 15.58 -20.41 -32.45
CA CYS A 806 15.89 -21.00 -31.15
C CYS A 806 16.50 -20.01 -30.13
N ASP A 807 15.97 -18.78 -30.08
CA ASP A 807 16.29 -17.73 -29.11
C ASP A 807 15.17 -17.46 -28.07
N PHE A 808 14.19 -18.37 -27.97
CA PHE A 808 12.97 -18.34 -27.14
C PHE A 808 11.86 -17.40 -27.62
N ILE A 809 11.91 -16.88 -28.86
CA ILE A 809 10.88 -15.99 -29.42
C ILE A 809 10.30 -16.59 -30.71
N ASP A 810 8.96 -16.75 -30.77
CA ASP A 810 8.23 -17.27 -31.94
C ASP A 810 8.13 -16.19 -33.03
N HIS A 811 9.13 -16.14 -33.92
CA HIS A 811 9.17 -15.29 -35.10
C HIS A 811 8.41 -15.88 -36.29
N CYS A 812 8.13 -17.18 -36.29
CA CYS A 812 7.29 -17.82 -37.29
C CYS A 812 5.78 -17.52 -37.11
N GLY A 813 5.35 -17.18 -35.89
CA GLY A 813 3.94 -17.00 -35.52
C GLY A 813 3.14 -18.32 -35.47
N ASP A 814 3.84 -19.45 -35.52
CA ASP A 814 3.28 -20.81 -35.46
C ASP A 814 4.13 -21.77 -34.60
N GLY A 815 5.17 -21.26 -33.91
CA GLY A 815 6.10 -22.02 -33.08
C GLY A 815 7.04 -22.96 -33.83
N SER A 816 7.17 -22.87 -35.16
CA SER A 816 8.04 -23.75 -35.96
C SER A 816 9.53 -23.53 -35.72
N ASP A 817 9.93 -22.30 -35.43
CA ASP A 817 11.31 -21.90 -35.15
C ASP A 817 11.74 -22.29 -33.73
N GLU A 818 10.91 -22.02 -32.71
CA GLU A 818 11.15 -22.45 -31.32
C GLU A 818 10.89 -23.94 -31.04
N ASN A 819 10.56 -24.71 -32.09
CA ASN A 819 10.27 -26.11 -32.00
C ASN A 819 11.46 -26.91 -31.45
N ARG A 820 11.26 -27.59 -30.31
CA ARG A 820 12.28 -28.39 -29.59
C ARG A 820 12.97 -29.48 -30.44
N TYR A 821 12.38 -29.92 -31.56
CA TYR A 821 13.01 -30.86 -32.50
C TYR A 821 13.94 -30.21 -33.53
N ILE A 822 13.77 -28.91 -33.76
CA ILE A 822 14.58 -28.06 -34.65
C ILE A 822 15.69 -27.38 -33.84
N CYS A 823 15.38 -26.98 -32.61
CA CYS A 823 16.31 -26.38 -31.65
C CYS A 823 17.33 -27.36 -31.07
N LYS A 824 18.46 -27.47 -31.76
CA LYS A 824 19.62 -28.32 -31.39
C LYS A 824 20.78 -27.51 -30.76
N GLY A 825 20.54 -26.25 -30.42
CA GLY A 825 21.48 -25.38 -29.71
C GLY A 825 21.53 -25.65 -28.20
N PHE A 826 22.54 -25.09 -27.53
CA PHE A 826 22.64 -25.11 -26.07
C PHE A 826 21.88 -23.91 -25.49
N ARG A 827 20.89 -24.18 -24.62
CA ARG A 827 20.09 -23.17 -23.92
C ARG A 827 19.86 -23.57 -22.46
N CYS A 828 19.89 -22.61 -21.55
CA CYS A 828 19.69 -22.84 -20.12
C CYS A 828 18.98 -21.66 -19.45
N ASN A 829 17.89 -21.98 -18.75
CA ASN A 829 16.91 -21.04 -18.20
C ASN A 829 16.64 -21.29 -16.69
N PHE A 830 17.54 -22.01 -16.03
CA PHE A 830 17.66 -22.27 -14.57
C PHE A 830 16.45 -22.79 -13.76
N GLU A 831 15.26 -22.91 -14.36
CA GLU A 831 13.98 -23.36 -13.77
C GLU A 831 14.02 -24.64 -12.93
N PHE A 832 14.99 -25.52 -13.16
CA PHE A 832 15.07 -26.85 -12.55
C PHE A 832 16.47 -27.20 -12.02
N ASP A 833 17.53 -26.83 -12.73
CA ASP A 833 18.94 -27.03 -12.36
C ASP A 833 19.89 -26.10 -13.14
N LEU A 834 21.21 -26.32 -13.05
CA LEU A 834 22.24 -25.56 -13.78
C LEU A 834 22.40 -25.99 -15.26
N CYS A 835 21.54 -26.86 -15.78
CA CYS A 835 21.58 -27.49 -17.10
C CYS A 835 22.88 -28.26 -17.40
N SER A 836 23.93 -27.56 -17.86
CA SER A 836 25.30 -28.11 -17.94
C SER A 836 26.37 -27.07 -17.61
N TRP A 837 25.98 -25.97 -16.97
CA TRP A 837 26.91 -25.10 -16.26
C TRP A 837 27.39 -25.83 -15.01
N ARG A 838 28.70 -25.76 -14.75
CA ARG A 838 29.33 -26.36 -13.58
C ARG A 838 29.85 -25.27 -12.65
N GLN A 839 29.37 -25.30 -11.42
CA GLN A 839 29.93 -24.54 -10.31
C GLN A 839 31.38 -24.98 -10.05
N LEU A 840 32.31 -24.04 -9.95
CA LEU A 840 33.65 -24.31 -9.44
C LEU A 840 33.62 -24.41 -7.91
N LYS A 841 34.68 -24.99 -7.32
CA LYS A 841 34.77 -25.21 -5.86
C LYS A 841 36.16 -24.84 -5.32
N ASN A 842 36.80 -23.88 -5.97
CA ASN A 842 38.18 -23.44 -5.70
C ASN A 842 38.26 -21.93 -5.45
N ASP A 843 37.10 -21.34 -5.24
CA ASP A 843 36.74 -19.95 -5.08
C ASP A 843 35.95 -19.80 -3.77
N SER A 844 35.63 -18.56 -3.39
CA SER A 844 35.20 -18.23 -2.01
C SER A 844 33.69 -18.29 -1.77
N SER A 845 32.89 -18.50 -2.81
CA SER A 845 31.42 -18.47 -2.75
C SER A 845 30.86 -19.27 -3.92
N ASP A 846 29.73 -19.95 -3.71
CA ASP A 846 28.98 -20.59 -4.81
C ASP A 846 27.90 -19.62 -5.32
N TRP A 847 27.60 -19.64 -6.63
CA TRP A 847 26.30 -19.17 -7.13
C TRP A 847 25.20 -20.14 -6.71
N LEU A 848 24.04 -19.60 -6.37
CA LEU A 848 22.85 -20.33 -5.92
C LEU A 848 21.72 -20.18 -6.94
N ILE A 849 20.79 -21.13 -7.00
CA ILE A 849 19.54 -20.99 -7.73
C ILE A 849 18.48 -20.46 -6.76
N ASN A 850 17.74 -19.40 -7.12
CA ASN A 850 16.74 -18.76 -6.27
C ASN A 850 15.49 -18.37 -7.04
N SER A 851 14.34 -18.33 -6.35
CA SER A 851 13.03 -17.94 -6.88
C SER A 851 12.25 -16.95 -6.00
N GLU A 852 12.70 -16.68 -4.76
CA GLU A 852 12.00 -15.76 -3.82
C GLU A 852 12.82 -14.52 -3.46
N ARG A 853 12.13 -13.38 -3.27
CA ARG A 853 12.73 -12.12 -2.79
C ARG A 853 12.94 -12.16 -1.28
N MET A 854 14.20 -12.25 -0.83
CA MET A 854 14.56 -12.40 0.58
C MET A 854 13.92 -11.33 1.50
N PRO A 855 13.07 -11.73 2.48
CA PRO A 855 12.27 -10.79 3.28
C PRO A 855 13.07 -9.76 4.08
N ILE A 856 14.34 -10.06 4.40
CA ILE A 856 15.14 -9.31 5.37
C ILE A 856 15.80 -8.06 4.77
N LEU A 857 16.08 -8.05 3.45
CA LEU A 857 16.82 -6.96 2.78
C LEU A 857 16.17 -6.42 1.48
N ARG A 858 15.16 -7.09 0.91
CA ARG A 858 14.44 -6.69 -0.33
C ARG A 858 15.29 -6.59 -1.62
N THR A 859 16.55 -7.01 -1.62
CA THR A 859 17.37 -7.19 -2.85
C THR A 859 17.03 -8.51 -3.55
N GLY A 860 17.29 -8.59 -4.86
CA GLY A 860 16.83 -9.66 -5.76
C GLY A 860 15.65 -9.24 -6.66
N PRO A 861 15.58 -9.71 -7.92
CA PRO A 861 14.44 -9.48 -8.80
C PRO A 861 13.16 -10.16 -8.26
N PRO A 862 11.96 -9.59 -8.50
CA PRO A 862 10.71 -10.11 -7.96
C PRO A 862 10.18 -11.35 -8.70
N THR A 863 10.67 -11.58 -9.92
CA THR A 863 10.37 -12.72 -10.79
C THR A 863 11.64 -13.09 -11.57
N ASP A 864 11.67 -14.30 -12.09
CA ASP A 864 12.61 -14.71 -13.15
C ASP A 864 12.38 -13.94 -14.46
N HIS A 865 13.23 -14.21 -15.46
CA HIS A 865 13.02 -13.78 -16.83
C HIS A 865 12.20 -14.82 -17.61
N THR A 866 12.53 -16.10 -17.45
CA THR A 866 12.00 -17.23 -18.25
C THR A 866 10.47 -17.36 -18.27
N SER A 867 9.82 -17.26 -17.10
CA SER A 867 8.39 -17.50 -16.88
C SER A 867 7.63 -16.29 -16.33
N HIS A 868 8.34 -15.20 -16.03
CA HIS A 868 7.85 -13.97 -15.39
C HIS A 868 7.02 -14.22 -14.12
N SER A 869 7.42 -15.22 -13.32
CA SER A 869 6.73 -15.66 -12.10
C SER A 869 7.62 -15.49 -10.86
N SER A 870 6.99 -15.22 -9.70
CA SER A 870 7.67 -15.30 -8.39
C SER A 870 7.86 -16.75 -7.90
N SER A 871 7.95 -17.69 -8.85
CA SER A 871 8.19 -19.12 -8.65
C SER A 871 9.17 -19.71 -9.67
N GLY A 872 9.53 -18.96 -10.70
CA GLY A 872 10.60 -19.31 -11.62
C GLY A 872 11.96 -19.01 -10.99
N HIS A 873 13.02 -19.62 -11.51
CA HIS A 873 14.30 -19.75 -10.85
C HIS A 873 15.43 -19.17 -11.70
N TYR A 874 16.14 -18.18 -11.15
CA TYR A 874 17.33 -17.59 -11.74
C TYR A 874 18.57 -17.94 -10.94
N LEU A 875 19.75 -17.75 -11.53
CA LEU A 875 21.02 -17.87 -10.83
C LEU A 875 21.34 -16.57 -10.08
N TYR A 876 21.78 -16.67 -8.82
CA TYR A 876 21.95 -15.57 -7.87
C TYR A 876 23.26 -15.68 -7.07
N LEU A 877 23.84 -14.54 -6.67
CA LEU A 877 25.00 -14.47 -5.78
C LEU A 877 24.67 -13.72 -4.48
N GLU A 878 24.92 -14.37 -3.33
CA GLU A 878 24.56 -13.83 -2.01
C GLU A 878 25.59 -12.86 -1.43
N SER A 879 25.12 -11.67 -1.01
CA SER A 879 25.93 -10.56 -0.50
C SER A 879 25.84 -10.36 1.03
N PHE A 880 25.82 -11.43 1.84
CA PHE A 880 25.62 -11.31 3.30
C PHE A 880 26.93 -11.25 4.12
N PHE A 881 26.92 -10.54 5.25
CA PHE A 881 28.07 -10.43 6.17
C PHE A 881 27.96 -11.52 7.26
N PRO A 882 28.92 -12.45 7.39
CA PRO A 882 30.35 -12.18 7.24
C PRO A 882 31.05 -12.97 6.11
N LEU A 883 30.57 -12.91 4.86
CA LEU A 883 31.47 -13.13 3.73
C LEU A 883 32.42 -11.93 3.56
N ALA A 884 33.66 -12.20 3.16
CA ALA A 884 34.68 -11.16 3.00
C ALA A 884 34.42 -10.34 1.73
N SER A 885 34.43 -9.01 1.82
CA SER A 885 34.23 -8.13 0.67
C SER A 885 35.24 -8.40 -0.45
N GLY A 886 34.76 -8.62 -1.67
CA GLY A 886 35.58 -9.08 -2.80
C GLY A 886 35.63 -10.59 -2.99
N ALA A 887 34.84 -11.37 -2.22
CA ALA A 887 34.60 -12.78 -2.50
C ALA A 887 34.04 -12.99 -3.91
N THR A 888 34.49 -14.06 -4.58
CA THR A 888 34.13 -14.44 -5.95
C THR A 888 33.39 -15.77 -6.02
N ALA A 889 32.49 -15.90 -6.99
CA ALA A 889 31.83 -17.15 -7.38
C ALA A 889 31.93 -17.36 -8.90
N GLN A 890 32.23 -18.59 -9.36
CA GLN A 890 32.55 -18.89 -10.75
C GLN A 890 31.80 -20.12 -11.31
N ILE A 891 30.88 -19.90 -12.25
CA ILE A 891 30.29 -20.98 -13.08
C ILE A 891 30.99 -21.07 -14.44
N VAL A 892 31.23 -22.29 -14.91
CA VAL A 892 31.86 -22.58 -16.22
C VAL A 892 30.95 -23.42 -17.09
N GLY A 893 30.78 -23.01 -18.35
CA GLY A 893 29.91 -23.66 -19.33
C GLY A 893 30.59 -24.79 -20.12
N VAL A 894 29.88 -25.29 -21.13
CA VAL A 894 30.35 -26.35 -22.03
C VAL A 894 31.52 -25.90 -22.94
N LEU A 895 32.24 -26.86 -23.52
CA LEU A 895 33.39 -26.62 -24.40
C LEU A 895 32.92 -26.44 -25.85
N PHE A 896 33.20 -25.26 -26.41
CA PHE A 896 32.96 -24.91 -27.80
C PHE A 896 34.20 -25.16 -28.67
N SER A 897 33.96 -25.52 -29.93
CA SER A 897 35.00 -25.79 -30.92
C SER A 897 35.54 -24.50 -31.53
N HIS A 898 36.84 -24.46 -31.84
CA HIS A 898 37.49 -23.41 -32.65
C HIS A 898 36.87 -23.21 -34.05
N ARG A 899 35.98 -24.13 -34.48
CA ARG A 899 35.25 -24.06 -35.75
C ARG A 899 33.96 -23.25 -35.66
N SER A 900 33.56 -22.82 -34.45
CA SER A 900 32.41 -21.93 -34.25
C SER A 900 32.68 -20.60 -34.96
N ARG A 901 31.79 -20.21 -35.87
CA ARG A 901 31.86 -18.96 -36.64
C ARG A 901 30.54 -18.24 -36.51
N ASP A 902 30.62 -16.91 -36.46
CA ASP A 902 29.48 -16.03 -36.22
C ASP A 902 28.70 -16.39 -34.94
N CYS A 903 29.38 -17.07 -34.01
CA CYS A 903 28.86 -17.54 -32.73
C CYS A 903 28.66 -16.36 -31.78
N ARG A 904 27.47 -16.29 -31.17
CA ARG A 904 27.09 -15.31 -30.16
C ARG A 904 26.45 -16.03 -28.98
N MET A 905 26.68 -15.49 -27.79
CA MET A 905 25.93 -15.83 -26.59
C MET A 905 24.99 -14.69 -26.26
N VAL A 906 23.75 -15.02 -25.93
CA VAL A 906 22.76 -14.09 -25.37
C VAL A 906 22.41 -14.57 -23.96
N PHE A 907 22.23 -13.64 -23.03
CA PHE A 907 21.77 -13.93 -21.68
C PHE A 907 21.08 -12.71 -21.08
N TYR A 908 20.31 -12.91 -20.02
CA TYR A 908 19.70 -11.84 -19.25
C TYR A 908 20.40 -11.70 -17.90
N LEU A 909 20.60 -10.45 -17.47
CA LEU A 909 21.23 -10.12 -16.19
C LEU A 909 20.37 -9.15 -15.39
N HIS A 910 20.46 -9.20 -14.07
CA HIS A 910 19.91 -8.17 -13.18
C HIS A 910 20.96 -7.87 -12.11
N MET A 911 21.21 -6.58 -11.83
CA MET A 911 22.26 -6.12 -10.91
C MET A 911 21.80 -4.87 -10.17
N SER A 912 21.24 -5.06 -8.97
CA SER A 912 20.54 -4.03 -8.22
C SER A 912 21.19 -3.72 -6.86
N GLY A 913 20.76 -2.63 -6.23
CA GLY A 913 21.14 -2.25 -4.86
C GLY A 913 22.50 -1.54 -4.65
N GLU A 914 22.68 -1.02 -3.44
CA GLU A 914 23.86 -0.27 -2.99
C GLU A 914 25.01 -1.24 -2.68
N GLY A 915 25.95 -1.39 -3.62
CA GLY A 915 27.06 -2.32 -3.48
C GLY A 915 26.88 -3.64 -4.24
N ALA A 916 26.04 -3.68 -5.28
CA ALA A 916 25.77 -4.81 -6.19
C ALA A 916 26.99 -5.66 -6.63
N GLY A 917 28.20 -5.11 -6.60
CA GLY A 917 29.43 -5.87 -6.84
C GLY A 917 29.95 -5.73 -8.27
N THR A 918 30.38 -6.84 -8.87
CA THR A 918 30.97 -6.87 -10.21
C THR A 918 30.67 -8.19 -10.91
N LEU A 919 30.19 -8.13 -12.16
CA LEU A 919 30.07 -9.29 -13.04
C LEU A 919 31.15 -9.23 -14.11
N ASN A 920 31.92 -10.31 -14.25
CA ASN A 920 32.86 -10.52 -15.35
C ASN A 920 32.44 -11.74 -16.18
N VAL A 921 32.54 -11.63 -17.49
CA VAL A 921 32.41 -12.77 -18.42
C VAL A 921 33.75 -12.99 -19.10
N TYR A 922 34.30 -14.21 -18.99
CA TYR A 922 35.55 -14.59 -19.63
C TYR A 922 35.34 -15.68 -20.67
N LEU A 923 36.16 -15.62 -21.74
CA LEU A 923 36.43 -16.72 -22.63
C LEU A 923 37.75 -17.37 -22.22
N LEU A 924 37.67 -18.66 -21.86
CA LEU A 924 38.79 -19.48 -21.43
C LEU A 924 39.28 -20.33 -22.61
N THR A 925 40.55 -20.21 -22.99
CA THR A 925 41.23 -21.11 -23.94
C THR A 925 42.23 -22.00 -23.23
N SER A 926 42.80 -22.97 -23.94
CA SER A 926 43.94 -23.80 -23.47
C SER A 926 45.20 -23.00 -23.10
N SER A 927 45.30 -21.74 -23.54
CA SER A 927 46.50 -20.90 -23.43
C SER A 927 46.29 -19.59 -22.65
N SER A 928 45.05 -19.09 -22.51
CA SER A 928 44.77 -17.78 -21.91
C SER A 928 43.31 -17.62 -21.45
N HIS A 929 43.08 -16.71 -20.51
CA HIS A 929 41.73 -16.24 -20.17
C HIS A 929 41.58 -14.81 -20.70
N SER A 930 40.54 -14.54 -21.49
CA SER A 930 40.24 -13.22 -22.04
C SER A 930 38.92 -12.69 -21.47
N LEU A 931 38.91 -11.43 -21.03
CA LEU A 931 37.73 -10.76 -20.48
C LEU A 931 36.88 -10.21 -21.65
N LEU A 932 35.63 -10.65 -21.74
CA LEU A 932 34.67 -10.23 -22.78
C LEU A 932 33.73 -9.12 -22.30
N LEU A 933 33.29 -9.18 -21.04
CA LEU A 933 32.37 -8.22 -20.44
C LEU A 933 32.77 -7.96 -18.98
N ASN A 934 32.65 -6.71 -18.54
CA ASN A 934 32.84 -6.26 -17.17
C ASN A 934 31.75 -5.23 -16.83
N LEU A 935 30.94 -5.51 -15.82
CA LEU A 935 29.90 -4.62 -15.31
C LEU A 935 30.09 -4.43 -13.81
N THR A 936 29.98 -3.19 -13.32
CA THR A 936 30.31 -2.85 -11.92
C THR A 936 29.24 -1.94 -11.31
N GLY A 937 28.81 -2.24 -10.09
CA GLY A 937 27.76 -1.48 -9.40
C GLY A 937 26.36 -1.66 -10.01
N HIS A 938 25.43 -0.79 -9.61
CA HIS A 938 24.03 -0.85 -9.99
C HIS A 938 23.84 -0.65 -11.50
N GLN A 939 23.17 -1.61 -12.17
CA GLN A 939 22.82 -1.54 -13.60
C GLN A 939 21.33 -1.23 -13.84
N GLY A 940 20.49 -1.46 -12.83
CA GLY A 940 19.04 -1.31 -12.89
C GLY A 940 18.33 -2.39 -12.08
N ASN A 941 17.05 -2.19 -11.77
CA ASN A 941 16.22 -3.19 -11.08
C ASN A 941 15.31 -3.96 -12.04
N TYR A 942 15.83 -4.33 -13.20
CA TYR A 942 15.13 -5.02 -14.29
C TYR A 942 16.10 -5.98 -15.01
N TRP A 943 15.56 -6.92 -15.79
CA TRP A 943 16.34 -7.85 -16.60
C TRP A 943 16.90 -7.15 -17.84
N ILE A 944 18.20 -7.33 -18.12
CA ILE A 944 18.95 -6.67 -19.19
C ILE A 944 19.49 -7.76 -20.13
N ARG A 945 19.00 -7.79 -21.38
CA ARG A 945 19.55 -8.64 -22.45
C ARG A 945 20.98 -8.19 -22.78
N GLN A 946 21.92 -9.11 -22.73
CA GLN A 946 23.30 -8.93 -23.20
C GLN A 946 23.56 -9.84 -24.39
N GLU A 947 24.25 -9.32 -25.41
CA GLU A 947 24.70 -10.11 -26.56
C GLU A 947 26.22 -9.99 -26.69
N VAL A 948 26.91 -11.12 -26.64
CA VAL A 948 28.37 -11.19 -26.64
C VAL A 948 28.83 -12.05 -27.81
N ALA A 949 29.54 -11.44 -28.76
CA ALA A 949 30.15 -12.15 -29.88
C ALA A 949 31.33 -13.00 -29.40
N LEU A 950 31.34 -14.29 -29.76
CA LEU A 950 32.31 -15.28 -29.29
C LEU A 950 33.23 -15.72 -30.42
N PHE A 951 34.51 -15.36 -30.32
CA PHE A 951 35.54 -15.70 -31.30
C PHE A 951 36.80 -16.22 -30.63
N SER A 952 37.31 -17.37 -31.10
CA SER A 952 38.56 -17.97 -30.64
C SER A 952 39.16 -18.86 -31.73
N SER A 953 40.48 -18.85 -31.86
CA SER A 953 41.24 -19.78 -32.70
C SER A 953 41.54 -21.13 -32.01
N GLU A 954 41.30 -21.23 -30.70
CA GLU A 954 41.41 -22.46 -29.91
C GLU A 954 40.01 -22.93 -29.45
N HIS A 955 39.90 -24.17 -28.97
CA HIS A 955 38.67 -24.62 -28.28
C HIS A 955 38.51 -23.82 -26.98
N PHE A 956 37.28 -23.45 -26.65
CA PHE A 956 37.04 -22.46 -25.59
C PHE A 956 35.80 -22.75 -24.73
N GLN A 957 35.83 -22.30 -23.48
CA GLN A 957 34.69 -22.30 -22.55
C GLN A 957 34.34 -20.86 -22.17
N ILE A 958 33.10 -20.65 -21.73
CA ILE A 958 32.67 -19.38 -21.12
C ILE A 958 32.60 -19.54 -19.60
N MET A 959 33.02 -18.51 -18.88
CA MET A 959 32.95 -18.44 -17.41
C MET A 959 32.31 -17.11 -16.98
N PHE A 960 31.29 -17.20 -16.11
CA PHE A 960 30.75 -16.05 -15.39
C PHE A 960 31.36 -16.00 -13.99
N GLU A 961 31.98 -14.87 -13.66
CA GLU A 961 32.57 -14.59 -12.35
C GLU A 961 31.84 -13.40 -11.71
N GLY A 962 31.06 -13.67 -10.67
CA GLY A 962 30.45 -12.64 -9.83
C GLY A 962 31.36 -12.31 -8.65
N LYS A 963 31.44 -11.03 -8.26
CA LYS A 963 32.22 -10.56 -7.09
C LYS A 963 31.34 -9.75 -6.15
N VAL A 964 31.27 -10.17 -4.89
CA VAL A 964 30.49 -9.50 -3.84
C VAL A 964 31.12 -8.15 -3.52
N GLY A 965 30.27 -7.11 -3.44
CA GLY A 965 30.70 -5.74 -3.19
C GLY A 965 31.16 -5.45 -1.75
N ARG A 966 31.37 -4.17 -1.45
CA ARG A 966 31.81 -3.70 -0.11
C ARG A 966 30.67 -3.46 0.87
N ILE A 967 29.42 -3.42 0.39
CA ILE A 967 28.22 -3.17 1.18
C ILE A 967 27.23 -4.27 0.80
N GLY A 968 26.75 -5.02 1.79
CA GLY A 968 25.84 -6.15 1.60
C GLY A 968 24.39 -5.73 1.35
N LYS A 969 24.15 -4.84 0.38
CA LYS A 969 22.81 -4.33 0.00
C LYS A 969 22.60 -4.33 -1.52
N GLY A 970 23.19 -5.27 -2.23
CA GLY A 970 22.97 -5.44 -3.66
C GLY A 970 23.26 -6.85 -4.14
N ASP A 971 22.75 -7.15 -5.33
CA ASP A 971 22.58 -8.49 -5.88
C ASP A 971 23.10 -8.58 -7.33
N ILE A 972 23.50 -9.79 -7.72
CA ILE A 972 23.85 -10.15 -9.11
C ILE A 972 23.05 -11.40 -9.46
N CYS A 973 22.28 -11.31 -10.54
CA CYS A 973 21.43 -12.38 -11.04
C CYS A 973 21.63 -12.62 -12.54
N LEU A 974 21.49 -13.87 -12.99
CA LEU A 974 21.64 -14.31 -14.38
C LEU A 974 20.51 -15.28 -14.76
N ASP A 975 19.98 -15.14 -15.97
CA ASP A 975 18.93 -16.00 -16.53
C ASP A 975 19.05 -16.17 -18.07
N ASP A 976 18.31 -17.12 -18.64
CA ASP A 976 18.09 -17.34 -20.08
C ASP A 976 19.37 -17.30 -20.96
N ILE A 977 20.38 -18.11 -20.60
CA ILE A 977 21.63 -18.19 -21.36
C ILE A 977 21.44 -19.08 -22.60
N THR A 978 21.53 -18.46 -23.78
CA THR A 978 21.37 -19.08 -25.10
C THR A 978 22.61 -18.88 -25.97
N PHE A 979 22.81 -19.79 -26.93
CA PHE A 979 23.92 -19.74 -27.90
C PHE A 979 23.39 -19.90 -29.31
N SER A 980 23.77 -18.97 -30.19
CA SER A 980 23.38 -18.96 -31.61
C SER A 980 23.75 -20.28 -32.34
N PRO A 981 23.05 -20.67 -33.43
CA PRO A 981 23.37 -21.88 -34.20
C PRO A 981 24.82 -22.00 -34.74
N GLY A 982 25.58 -20.89 -34.80
CA GLY A 982 27.01 -20.88 -35.16
C GLY A 982 27.96 -21.42 -34.07
N CYS A 983 27.46 -21.64 -32.85
CA CYS A 983 28.24 -22.12 -31.71
C CYS A 983 28.30 -23.66 -31.66
N LEU A 984 29.42 -24.24 -32.09
CA LEU A 984 29.58 -25.69 -32.26
C LEU A 984 30.19 -26.34 -31.01
N LEU A 985 29.48 -27.29 -30.39
CA LEU A 985 30.00 -28.06 -29.26
C LEU A 985 31.21 -28.93 -29.65
N SER A 986 32.17 -29.03 -28.75
CA SER A 986 33.44 -29.75 -28.94
C SER A 986 33.36 -31.19 -28.44
N ASN A 987 32.69 -32.07 -29.19
CA ASN A 987 32.67 -33.50 -28.87
C ASN A 987 34.07 -34.14 -28.97
N THR A 988 34.63 -34.50 -27.82
CA THR A 988 35.67 -35.54 -27.65
C THR A 988 35.27 -36.37 -26.44
N PRO A 989 34.97 -37.65 -26.61
CA PRO A 989 36.00 -38.66 -26.36
C PRO A 989 36.40 -39.48 -27.59
N ASP A 990 37.71 -39.66 -27.73
CA ASP A 990 38.48 -40.60 -28.57
C ASP A 990 38.31 -40.72 -30.10
N LEU A 991 39.49 -40.70 -30.72
CA LEU A 991 40.02 -41.38 -31.91
C LEU A 991 39.15 -41.81 -33.12
N ASP A 992 39.62 -41.30 -34.27
CA ASP A 992 39.76 -41.97 -35.58
C ASP A 992 38.60 -42.09 -36.60
N LEU A 993 39.04 -42.22 -37.86
CA LEU A 993 38.34 -42.13 -39.16
C LEU A 993 38.22 -43.53 -39.81
N PRO A 994 37.56 -43.70 -40.99
CA PRO A 994 36.29 -43.15 -41.50
C PRO A 994 35.42 -44.23 -42.24
N THR A 995 34.34 -43.82 -42.94
CA THR A 995 33.61 -44.57 -44.02
C THR A 995 32.90 -45.89 -43.63
N THR A 996 31.80 -46.39 -44.23
CA THR A 996 30.93 -46.02 -45.39
C THR A 996 29.53 -46.66 -45.16
N PRO A 997 28.44 -46.25 -45.85
CA PRO A 997 27.08 -46.76 -45.58
C PRO A 997 26.68 -48.00 -46.41
N PRO A 998 25.85 -48.90 -45.85
CA PRO A 998 24.93 -49.71 -46.67
C PRO A 998 23.49 -49.88 -46.11
N SER A 999 22.56 -50.00 -47.06
CA SER A 999 21.13 -50.37 -47.02
C SER A 999 20.62 -51.37 -45.95
N GLY A 1000 19.39 -51.17 -45.47
CA GLY A 1000 18.67 -52.16 -44.64
C GLY A 1000 17.20 -51.85 -44.25
N SER A 1001 16.39 -51.21 -45.09
CA SER A 1001 15.02 -50.76 -44.74
C SER A 1001 13.90 -51.77 -45.06
N CYS A 1002 12.99 -52.02 -44.10
CA CYS A 1002 11.77 -52.82 -44.31
C CYS A 1002 10.80 -52.21 -45.38
N PRO A 1003 9.95 -53.01 -46.05
CA PRO A 1003 8.94 -52.50 -46.98
C PRO A 1003 7.83 -51.68 -46.29
N LEU A 1004 7.20 -50.77 -47.05
CA LEU A 1004 6.11 -49.90 -46.59
C LEU A 1004 4.98 -50.68 -45.90
N GLY A 1005 4.71 -50.32 -44.63
CA GLY A 1005 3.66 -50.92 -43.80
C GLY A 1005 4.16 -51.79 -42.64
N LEU A 1006 5.46 -52.09 -42.60
CA LEU A 1006 6.11 -52.84 -41.51
C LEU A 1006 7.09 -51.94 -40.75
N LEU A 1007 7.08 -52.03 -39.43
CA LEU A 1007 8.03 -51.42 -38.51
C LEU A 1007 9.26 -52.33 -38.35
N GLN A 1008 10.40 -51.78 -37.93
CA GLN A 1008 11.68 -52.49 -37.92
C GLN A 1008 12.16 -52.80 -36.49
N CYS A 1009 12.47 -54.07 -36.22
CA CYS A 1009 13.08 -54.52 -34.97
C CYS A 1009 14.57 -54.10 -34.91
N VAL A 1010 15.13 -53.89 -33.71
CA VAL A 1010 16.57 -53.58 -33.55
C VAL A 1010 17.44 -54.76 -34.00
N SER A 1011 16.96 -56.00 -33.84
CA SER A 1011 17.52 -57.24 -34.38
C SER A 1011 17.55 -57.33 -35.92
N GLY A 1012 16.92 -56.40 -36.63
CA GLY A 1012 16.83 -56.38 -38.09
C GLY A 1012 15.62 -57.14 -38.68
N GLY A 1013 14.74 -57.69 -37.83
CA GLY A 1013 13.42 -58.17 -38.25
C GLY A 1013 12.45 -57.02 -38.60
N CYS A 1014 11.24 -57.37 -39.05
CA CYS A 1014 10.15 -56.41 -39.27
C CYS A 1014 8.83 -56.94 -38.67
N TYR A 1015 8.06 -56.09 -38.01
CA TYR A 1015 6.77 -56.40 -37.36
C TYR A 1015 5.66 -55.45 -37.85
N LYS A 1016 4.37 -55.79 -37.63
CA LYS A 1016 3.23 -54.94 -38.02
C LYS A 1016 2.77 -54.00 -36.90
N ALA A 1017 2.07 -52.93 -37.28
CA ALA A 1017 1.45 -51.99 -36.31
C ALA A 1017 0.23 -52.57 -35.54
N ASP A 1018 -0.29 -53.74 -35.92
CA ASP A 1018 -1.22 -54.53 -35.10
C ASP A 1018 -0.53 -55.43 -34.06
N GLU A 1019 0.77 -55.69 -34.22
CA GLU A 1019 1.61 -56.57 -33.39
C GLU A 1019 2.39 -55.80 -32.29
N SER A 1020 2.05 -54.53 -32.04
CA SER A 1020 2.63 -53.70 -30.98
C SER A 1020 1.67 -53.51 -29.80
N CYS A 1021 2.18 -53.62 -28.57
CA CYS A 1021 1.43 -53.53 -27.31
C CYS A 1021 0.34 -54.61 -27.15
N ASP A 1022 0.68 -55.86 -27.46
CA ASP A 1022 -0.16 -57.06 -27.28
C ASP A 1022 0.36 -58.06 -26.21
N PHE A 1023 1.49 -57.73 -25.56
CA PHE A 1023 2.26 -58.56 -24.61
C PHE A 1023 3.00 -59.76 -25.24
N THR A 1024 3.27 -59.75 -26.55
CA THR A 1024 4.08 -60.77 -27.23
C THR A 1024 5.32 -60.15 -27.86
N ASP A 1025 6.51 -60.64 -27.48
CA ASP A 1025 7.78 -60.30 -28.16
C ASP A 1025 7.84 -61.00 -29.53
N ASN A 1026 7.36 -60.31 -30.56
CA ASN A 1026 7.38 -60.78 -31.95
C ASN A 1026 8.72 -60.42 -32.65
N CYS A 1027 9.48 -59.47 -32.11
CA CYS A 1027 10.82 -59.12 -32.60
C CYS A 1027 11.96 -60.06 -32.11
N GLY A 1028 11.73 -60.82 -31.03
CA GLY A 1028 12.75 -61.64 -30.35
C GLY A 1028 13.79 -60.85 -29.55
N ASP A 1029 13.57 -59.54 -29.40
CA ASP A 1029 14.39 -58.58 -28.66
C ASP A 1029 13.55 -57.55 -27.87
N ASN A 1030 12.21 -57.74 -27.86
CA ASN A 1030 11.21 -56.91 -27.20
C ASN A 1030 11.19 -55.43 -27.70
N THR A 1031 11.69 -55.12 -28.90
CA THR A 1031 11.62 -53.77 -29.51
C THR A 1031 10.18 -53.29 -29.70
N ASP A 1032 9.30 -54.18 -30.16
CA ASP A 1032 7.87 -53.99 -30.44
C ASP A 1032 7.02 -53.70 -29.18
N GLU A 1033 7.50 -54.12 -28.02
CA GLU A 1033 6.89 -53.91 -26.70
C GLU A 1033 7.58 -52.83 -25.84
N LYS A 1034 8.67 -52.24 -26.35
CA LYS A 1034 9.53 -51.30 -25.61
C LYS A 1034 8.85 -49.98 -25.28
N ASP A 1035 8.09 -49.42 -26.22
CA ASP A 1035 7.38 -48.14 -26.07
C ASP A 1035 5.94 -48.32 -25.54
N CYS A 1036 5.62 -49.52 -25.03
CA CYS A 1036 4.31 -49.88 -24.51
C CYS A 1036 4.20 -49.80 -22.98
N GLY A 1037 5.33 -49.94 -22.26
CA GLY A 1037 5.38 -49.88 -20.79
C GLY A 1037 5.14 -51.21 -20.08
N THR A 1038 5.55 -52.34 -20.69
CA THR A 1038 5.54 -53.71 -20.11
C THR A 1038 6.24 -53.78 -18.75
N SER A 1039 7.40 -53.11 -18.63
CA SER A 1039 8.07 -52.82 -17.36
C SER A 1039 8.70 -51.43 -17.41
N CYS A 1040 8.76 -50.73 -16.27
CA CYS A 1040 9.37 -49.41 -16.17
C CYS A 1040 9.89 -49.14 -14.75
N SER A 1041 11.20 -49.00 -14.63
CA SER A 1041 11.91 -48.55 -13.43
C SER A 1041 12.39 -47.11 -13.54
N PHE A 1042 11.82 -46.33 -14.49
CA PHE A 1042 12.03 -44.90 -14.75
C PHE A 1042 13.45 -44.34 -15.02
N GLU A 1043 14.54 -45.07 -14.68
CA GLU A 1043 15.95 -44.74 -14.90
C GLU A 1043 16.34 -44.34 -16.33
N HIS A 1044 15.56 -44.77 -17.32
CA HIS A 1044 15.78 -44.50 -18.74
C HIS A 1044 14.61 -43.76 -19.39
N GLY A 1045 13.86 -42.99 -18.58
CA GLY A 1045 12.68 -42.23 -18.99
C GLY A 1045 11.37 -42.97 -18.72
N LEU A 1046 10.26 -42.46 -19.26
CA LEU A 1046 8.89 -42.91 -18.94
C LEU A 1046 8.49 -44.28 -19.52
N CYS A 1047 9.38 -44.99 -20.22
CA CYS A 1047 9.15 -46.31 -20.83
C CYS A 1047 7.81 -46.47 -21.60
N GLY A 1048 7.37 -45.43 -22.32
CA GLY A 1048 6.10 -45.45 -23.06
C GLY A 1048 4.85 -45.00 -22.27
N TRP A 1049 4.93 -44.83 -20.94
CA TRP A 1049 3.88 -44.17 -20.17
C TRP A 1049 3.80 -42.68 -20.51
N LYS A 1050 2.58 -42.16 -20.63
CA LYS A 1050 2.28 -40.80 -21.07
C LYS A 1050 1.72 -40.00 -19.90
N VAL A 1051 2.38 -38.90 -19.57
CA VAL A 1051 1.98 -37.99 -18.51
C VAL A 1051 1.23 -36.82 -19.13
N GLU A 1052 0.09 -36.44 -18.55
CA GLU A 1052 -0.62 -35.22 -18.93
C GLU A 1052 -0.02 -34.00 -18.22
N HIS A 1053 -0.14 -32.80 -18.83
CA HIS A 1053 0.68 -31.60 -18.53
C HIS A 1053 0.63 -31.04 -17.09
N PHE A 1054 -0.13 -31.66 -16.17
CA PHE A 1054 -0.21 -31.25 -14.77
C PHE A 1054 0.00 -32.43 -13.81
N GLY A 1055 1.20 -32.54 -13.24
CA GLY A 1055 1.41 -33.09 -11.89
C GLY A 1055 2.54 -34.10 -11.70
N TRP A 1056 2.64 -35.13 -12.53
CA TRP A 1056 3.67 -36.18 -12.39
C TRP A 1056 4.98 -35.77 -13.06
N ASN A 1057 6.11 -35.91 -12.35
CA ASN A 1057 7.43 -35.51 -12.81
C ASN A 1057 8.45 -36.63 -12.59
N LEU A 1058 9.33 -36.88 -13.55
CA LEU A 1058 10.50 -37.73 -13.36
C LEU A 1058 11.50 -37.01 -12.45
N GLY A 1059 12.14 -37.70 -11.50
CA GLY A 1059 13.22 -37.10 -10.73
C GLY A 1059 13.83 -38.01 -9.66
N THR A 1060 14.90 -37.50 -9.05
CA THR A 1060 15.83 -38.30 -8.25
C THR A 1060 15.63 -38.16 -6.74
N GLY A 1061 16.34 -38.95 -5.93
CA GLY A 1061 16.30 -38.84 -4.47
C GLY A 1061 16.69 -37.44 -3.95
N SER A 1062 16.08 -36.99 -2.84
CA SER A 1062 16.56 -35.78 -2.14
C SER A 1062 16.06 -35.70 -0.70
N ALA A 1063 16.97 -35.82 0.27
CA ALA A 1063 16.66 -35.76 1.71
C ALA A 1063 16.14 -34.40 2.22
N GLN A 1064 16.23 -33.32 1.43
CA GLN A 1064 15.77 -31.98 1.80
C GLN A 1064 14.39 -31.60 1.21
N LYS A 1065 13.83 -32.40 0.29
CA LYS A 1065 12.56 -32.11 -0.40
C LYS A 1065 11.43 -33.02 0.08
N ILE A 1066 10.18 -32.71 -0.24
CA ILE A 1066 8.99 -33.51 0.17
C ILE A 1066 8.80 -34.74 -0.74
N ARG A 1067 9.88 -35.37 -1.20
CA ARG A 1067 9.89 -36.57 -2.07
C ARG A 1067 10.76 -37.66 -1.45
N PRO A 1068 10.75 -38.92 -1.95
CA PRO A 1068 11.65 -39.95 -1.46
C PRO A 1068 13.11 -39.47 -1.36
N PRO A 1069 13.83 -39.78 -0.26
CA PRO A 1069 15.24 -39.41 -0.13
C PRO A 1069 16.12 -40.24 -1.09
N HIS A 1070 15.71 -41.48 -1.37
CA HIS A 1070 16.36 -42.41 -2.27
C HIS A 1070 15.31 -43.08 -3.16
N ASP A 1071 15.74 -43.38 -4.37
CA ASP A 1071 15.07 -44.22 -5.36
C ASP A 1071 14.82 -45.65 -4.87
N HIS A 1072 13.86 -46.40 -5.44
CA HIS A 1072 13.64 -47.80 -5.05
C HIS A 1072 14.46 -48.79 -5.89
N THR A 1073 14.54 -48.63 -7.21
CA THR A 1073 15.29 -49.54 -8.10
C THR A 1073 16.78 -49.59 -7.77
N LEU A 1074 17.42 -48.44 -7.58
CA LEU A 1074 18.86 -48.29 -7.34
C LEU A 1074 19.22 -47.94 -5.88
N MET A 1075 18.24 -47.73 -4.99
CA MET A 1075 18.43 -47.52 -3.54
C MET A 1075 19.42 -46.39 -3.17
N ASN A 1076 19.51 -45.34 -3.99
CA ASN A 1076 20.40 -44.19 -3.77
C ASN A 1076 19.81 -42.86 -4.25
N GLU A 1077 20.54 -41.76 -4.07
CA GLU A 1077 20.07 -40.39 -4.39
C GLU A 1077 20.05 -40.05 -5.89
N ASN A 1078 20.74 -40.82 -6.74
CA ASN A 1078 20.86 -40.55 -8.18
C ASN A 1078 19.92 -41.39 -9.06
N GLY A 1079 19.21 -42.37 -8.49
CA GLY A 1079 18.19 -43.13 -9.23
C GLY A 1079 16.93 -42.30 -9.48
N HIS A 1080 16.10 -42.71 -10.44
CA HIS A 1080 14.97 -41.92 -10.96
C HIS A 1080 13.64 -42.64 -10.81
N PHE A 1081 12.71 -42.00 -10.09
CA PHE A 1081 11.31 -42.41 -9.95
C PHE A 1081 10.37 -41.32 -10.47
N ILE A 1082 9.07 -41.60 -10.58
CA ILE A 1082 8.07 -40.57 -10.93
C ILE A 1082 7.32 -40.07 -9.68
N TYR A 1083 7.16 -38.76 -9.52
CA TYR A 1083 6.56 -38.17 -8.33
C TYR A 1083 5.63 -36.98 -8.61
N LEU A 1084 4.61 -36.85 -7.76
CA LEU A 1084 3.69 -35.72 -7.72
C LEU A 1084 4.35 -34.56 -6.97
N ALA A 1085 4.71 -33.51 -7.69
CA ALA A 1085 5.31 -32.32 -7.10
C ALA A 1085 4.32 -31.55 -6.21
N ALA A 1086 4.80 -31.00 -5.10
CA ALA A 1086 4.07 -30.03 -4.30
C ALA A 1086 4.23 -28.65 -4.94
N THR A 1087 3.15 -28.08 -5.48
CA THR A 1087 3.13 -26.77 -6.14
C THR A 1087 2.13 -25.86 -5.42
N PRO A 1088 2.43 -24.57 -5.13
CA PRO A 1088 1.49 -23.65 -4.48
C PRO A 1088 0.24 -23.32 -5.31
N VAL A 1089 0.27 -23.59 -6.62
CA VAL A 1089 -0.76 -23.20 -7.61
C VAL A 1089 -1.89 -24.22 -7.74
N GLY A 1090 -1.91 -25.27 -6.90
CA GLY A 1090 -2.86 -26.38 -7.04
C GLY A 1090 -4.05 -26.27 -6.10
N LEU A 1091 -5.28 -26.27 -6.63
CA LEU A 1091 -6.49 -26.25 -5.80
C LEU A 1091 -6.80 -27.64 -5.23
N LYS A 1092 -7.46 -27.68 -4.07
CA LYS A 1092 -8.05 -28.92 -3.56
C LYS A 1092 -9.05 -29.50 -4.57
N GLY A 1093 -8.81 -30.73 -5.00
CA GLY A 1093 -9.58 -31.45 -6.03
C GLY A 1093 -8.85 -31.60 -7.36
N ASP A 1094 -7.71 -30.93 -7.56
CA ASP A 1094 -6.85 -31.12 -8.72
C ASP A 1094 -6.41 -32.58 -8.87
N LYS A 1095 -6.42 -33.06 -10.12
CA LYS A 1095 -6.11 -34.45 -10.50
C LYS A 1095 -4.96 -34.49 -11.50
N ALA A 1096 -3.97 -35.35 -11.23
CA ALA A 1096 -2.81 -35.56 -12.08
C ALA A 1096 -2.83 -36.96 -12.71
N HIS A 1097 -2.82 -37.04 -14.04
CA HIS A 1097 -2.98 -38.31 -14.77
C HIS A 1097 -1.70 -38.79 -15.46
N MET A 1098 -1.36 -40.06 -15.26
CA MET A 1098 -0.34 -40.82 -16.01
C MET A 1098 -0.99 -42.06 -16.62
N ARG A 1099 -0.76 -42.30 -17.92
CA ARG A 1099 -1.56 -43.18 -18.77
C ARG A 1099 -0.69 -44.17 -19.56
N SER A 1100 -1.11 -45.41 -19.68
CA SER A 1100 -0.37 -46.43 -20.46
C SER A 1100 -0.60 -46.28 -21.98
N SER A 1101 0.16 -47.02 -22.78
CA SER A 1101 -0.27 -47.36 -24.14
C SER A 1101 -1.52 -48.27 -24.12
N VAL A 1102 -2.20 -48.41 -25.27
CA VAL A 1102 -3.46 -49.17 -25.37
C VAL A 1102 -3.18 -50.65 -25.67
N TRP A 1103 -3.41 -51.49 -24.67
CA TRP A 1103 -3.13 -52.93 -24.67
C TRP A 1103 -4.19 -53.74 -25.42
N LYS A 1104 -3.78 -54.65 -26.32
CA LYS A 1104 -4.71 -55.42 -27.18
C LYS A 1104 -5.54 -56.45 -26.41
N GLU A 1105 -4.91 -57.41 -25.73
CA GLU A 1105 -5.56 -58.46 -24.95
C GLU A 1105 -4.64 -58.95 -23.81
N SER A 1106 -5.19 -59.26 -22.63
CA SER A 1106 -4.42 -59.79 -21.50
C SER A 1106 -4.87 -61.19 -21.04
N SER A 1107 -3.96 -61.94 -20.42
CA SER A 1107 -4.26 -63.25 -19.83
C SER A 1107 -5.22 -63.17 -18.63
N THR A 1108 -5.97 -64.24 -18.37
CA THR A 1108 -6.82 -64.38 -17.17
C THR A 1108 -6.04 -64.30 -15.85
N THR A 1109 -4.72 -64.54 -15.89
CA THR A 1109 -3.78 -64.44 -14.76
C THR A 1109 -3.15 -63.05 -14.57
N CYS A 1110 -3.33 -62.13 -15.53
CA CYS A 1110 -2.61 -60.86 -15.58
C CYS A 1110 -2.76 -60.00 -14.32
N LYS A 1111 -1.64 -59.47 -13.82
CA LYS A 1111 -1.53 -58.49 -12.72
C LYS A 1111 -0.63 -57.33 -13.12
N LEU A 1112 -0.88 -56.15 -12.58
CA LEU A 1112 0.13 -55.10 -12.46
C LEU A 1112 0.76 -55.18 -11.06
N SER A 1113 2.07 -55.02 -10.96
CA SER A 1113 2.74 -54.67 -9.70
C SER A 1113 3.50 -53.37 -9.83
N PHE A 1114 3.59 -52.60 -8.75
CA PHE A 1114 4.33 -51.32 -8.71
C PHE A 1114 4.70 -50.97 -7.26
N TRP A 1115 5.70 -50.12 -7.09
CA TRP A 1115 6.05 -49.51 -5.81
C TRP A 1115 5.51 -48.08 -5.72
N TYR A 1116 5.20 -47.65 -4.50
CA TYR A 1116 4.67 -46.31 -4.24
C TYR A 1116 5.11 -45.78 -2.87
N TYR A 1117 5.09 -44.46 -2.72
CA TYR A 1117 5.47 -43.72 -1.52
C TYR A 1117 4.50 -42.55 -1.31
N ILE A 1118 4.09 -42.28 -0.06
CA ILE A 1118 3.25 -41.12 0.28
C ILE A 1118 3.83 -40.43 1.52
N SER A 1119 4.38 -39.23 1.35
CA SER A 1119 5.01 -38.47 2.43
C SER A 1119 4.04 -38.18 3.59
N HIS A 1120 4.57 -38.15 4.82
CA HIS A 1120 3.83 -37.73 6.02
C HIS A 1120 3.36 -36.26 6.00
N LYS A 1121 3.84 -35.45 5.04
CA LYS A 1121 3.38 -34.08 4.78
C LYS A 1121 2.47 -33.95 3.56
N ALA A 1122 2.30 -35.02 2.77
CA ALA A 1122 1.39 -35.02 1.64
C ALA A 1122 -0.04 -35.24 2.13
N THR A 1123 -1.01 -34.51 1.56
CA THR A 1123 -2.44 -34.77 1.75
C THR A 1123 -3.10 -34.93 0.39
N GLY A 1124 -3.31 -36.17 -0.03
CA GLY A 1124 -3.85 -36.57 -1.32
C GLY A 1124 -4.03 -38.08 -1.42
N VAL A 1125 -4.63 -38.54 -2.51
CA VAL A 1125 -5.01 -39.94 -2.75
C VAL A 1125 -4.45 -40.39 -4.09
N ILE A 1126 -3.86 -41.59 -4.17
CA ILE A 1126 -3.52 -42.23 -5.46
C ILE A 1126 -4.64 -43.22 -5.80
N ARG A 1127 -5.12 -43.17 -7.04
CA ARG A 1127 -6.04 -44.15 -7.65
C ARG A 1127 -5.43 -44.76 -8.90
N LEU A 1128 -5.82 -45.98 -9.22
CA LEU A 1128 -5.59 -46.62 -10.51
C LEU A 1128 -6.93 -46.95 -11.16
N PHE A 1129 -7.16 -46.37 -12.33
CA PHE A 1129 -8.32 -46.64 -13.17
C PHE A 1129 -7.95 -47.51 -14.37
N LEU A 1130 -8.91 -48.33 -14.79
CA LEU A 1130 -8.92 -49.10 -16.01
C LEU A 1130 -9.93 -48.48 -16.97
N LYS A 1131 -9.48 -48.08 -18.15
CA LYS A 1131 -10.32 -47.55 -19.22
C LYS A 1131 -10.45 -48.57 -20.34
N MET A 1132 -11.69 -48.90 -20.68
CA MET A 1132 -12.08 -49.69 -21.83
C MET A 1132 -12.83 -48.79 -22.82
N GLN A 1133 -13.17 -49.30 -24.02
CA GLN A 1133 -13.69 -48.48 -25.13
C GLN A 1133 -14.93 -47.61 -24.84
N ARG A 1134 -15.70 -47.88 -23.77
CA ARG A 1134 -16.89 -47.10 -23.36
C ARG A 1134 -17.05 -46.91 -21.84
N GLU A 1135 -16.10 -47.35 -21.03
CA GLU A 1135 -16.24 -47.38 -19.56
C GLU A 1135 -14.88 -47.13 -18.88
N VAL A 1136 -14.89 -46.43 -17.74
CA VAL A 1136 -13.72 -46.24 -16.87
C VAL A 1136 -14.06 -46.74 -15.47
N LYS A 1137 -13.23 -47.63 -14.93
CA LYS A 1137 -13.46 -48.37 -13.69
C LYS A 1137 -12.28 -48.25 -12.74
N GLU A 1138 -12.52 -47.90 -11.49
CA GLU A 1138 -11.49 -47.90 -10.45
C GLU A 1138 -11.08 -49.34 -10.11
N LEU A 1139 -9.76 -49.59 -10.01
CA LEU A 1139 -9.20 -50.90 -9.65
C LEU A 1139 -8.49 -50.89 -8.28
N TRP A 1140 -7.92 -49.75 -7.87
CA TRP A 1140 -7.14 -49.63 -6.64
C TRP A 1140 -7.06 -48.17 -6.17
N MET A 1141 -6.96 -47.97 -4.86
CA MET A 1141 -6.84 -46.67 -4.19
C MET A 1141 -5.98 -46.79 -2.92
N GLU A 1142 -5.15 -45.80 -2.63
CA GLU A 1142 -4.47 -45.65 -1.33
C GLU A 1142 -4.36 -44.17 -0.92
N GLN A 1143 -4.49 -43.92 0.39
CA GLN A 1143 -4.51 -42.61 1.04
C GLN A 1143 -3.64 -42.55 2.31
N THR A 1144 -3.02 -43.66 2.71
CA THR A 1144 -2.28 -43.79 3.97
C THR A 1144 -0.89 -43.17 3.89
N THR A 1145 -0.69 -42.04 4.56
CA THR A 1145 0.56 -41.25 4.59
C THR A 1145 1.65 -41.93 5.45
N MET A 1146 2.63 -42.57 4.82
CA MET A 1146 3.73 -43.31 5.47
C MET A 1146 5.02 -43.10 4.64
N PRO A 1147 6.11 -42.54 5.23
CA PRO A 1147 7.30 -42.13 4.48
C PRO A 1147 8.26 -43.30 4.17
N VAL A 1148 7.73 -44.41 3.64
CA VAL A 1148 8.47 -45.63 3.26
C VAL A 1148 7.87 -46.18 1.96
N TRP A 1149 8.71 -46.64 1.04
CA TRP A 1149 8.28 -47.35 -0.18
C TRP A 1149 7.47 -48.62 0.16
N ARG A 1150 6.34 -48.84 -0.52
CA ARG A 1150 5.49 -50.03 -0.40
C ARG A 1150 5.11 -50.57 -1.77
N ARG A 1151 5.01 -51.89 -1.92
CA ARG A 1151 4.58 -52.56 -3.17
C ARG A 1151 3.07 -52.78 -3.18
N ALA A 1152 2.44 -52.57 -4.32
CA ALA A 1152 1.07 -52.95 -4.64
C ALA A 1152 1.04 -54.08 -5.69
N GLU A 1153 0.01 -54.93 -5.64
CA GLU A 1153 -0.34 -55.87 -6.72
C GLU A 1153 -1.83 -55.72 -7.05
N VAL A 1154 -2.16 -55.48 -8.31
CA VAL A 1154 -3.53 -55.23 -8.79
C VAL A 1154 -3.89 -56.26 -9.88
N PRO A 1155 -4.89 -57.13 -9.66
CA PRO A 1155 -5.24 -58.18 -10.62
C PRO A 1155 -6.09 -57.62 -11.78
N LEU A 1156 -5.51 -57.55 -12.98
CA LEU A 1156 -6.15 -57.04 -14.19
C LEU A 1156 -7.07 -58.09 -14.85
N ARG A 1157 -6.64 -59.36 -14.85
CA ARG A 1157 -7.32 -60.48 -15.53
C ARG A 1157 -7.41 -60.26 -17.05
N ASN A 1158 -8.34 -60.96 -17.71
CA ASN A 1158 -8.56 -60.93 -19.15
C ASN A 1158 -9.36 -59.69 -19.56
N LEU A 1159 -8.69 -58.77 -20.24
CA LEU A 1159 -9.18 -57.47 -20.72
C LEU A 1159 -8.78 -57.31 -22.19
N ARG A 1160 -9.46 -56.39 -22.91
CA ARG A 1160 -9.18 -56.12 -24.34
C ARG A 1160 -9.28 -54.64 -24.68
N ASN A 1161 -8.39 -54.17 -25.54
CA ASN A 1161 -8.28 -52.76 -25.99
C ASN A 1161 -8.40 -51.78 -24.82
N PHE A 1162 -7.50 -51.93 -23.84
CA PHE A 1162 -7.60 -51.24 -22.55
C PHE A 1162 -6.39 -50.34 -22.27
N GLU A 1163 -6.63 -49.33 -21.43
CA GLU A 1163 -5.67 -48.30 -21.02
C GLU A 1163 -5.70 -48.21 -19.49
N LEU A 1164 -4.52 -48.16 -18.84
CA LEU A 1164 -4.42 -47.92 -17.41
C LEU A 1164 -4.11 -46.44 -17.14
N ILE A 1165 -4.76 -45.87 -16.12
CA ILE A 1165 -4.64 -44.46 -15.76
C ILE A 1165 -4.39 -44.36 -14.25
N PHE A 1166 -3.17 -43.98 -13.86
CA PHE A 1166 -2.89 -43.52 -12.50
C PHE A 1166 -3.38 -42.08 -12.34
N GLU A 1167 -4.23 -41.84 -11.36
CA GLU A 1167 -4.69 -40.52 -10.95
C GLU A 1167 -4.16 -40.22 -9.54
N ALA A 1168 -3.61 -39.04 -9.31
CA ALA A 1168 -3.42 -38.52 -7.95
C ALA A 1168 -4.28 -37.28 -7.72
N GLU A 1169 -5.07 -37.26 -6.64
CA GLU A 1169 -5.96 -36.15 -6.26
C GLU A 1169 -5.37 -35.37 -5.07
N ARG A 1170 -5.33 -34.03 -5.17
CA ARG A 1170 -4.88 -33.13 -4.09
C ARG A 1170 -6.00 -32.86 -3.07
N ALA A 1171 -5.79 -33.20 -1.80
CA ALA A 1171 -6.79 -33.01 -0.74
C ALA A 1171 -6.71 -31.66 -0.01
N ARG A 1172 -5.70 -30.83 -0.30
CA ARG A 1172 -5.50 -29.46 0.23
C ARG A 1172 -4.74 -28.60 -0.80
N ASP A 1173 -4.89 -27.30 -0.70
CA ASP A 1173 -4.39 -26.30 -1.66
C ASP A 1173 -2.85 -26.10 -1.60
N VAL A 1174 -2.20 -26.69 -0.60
CA VAL A 1174 -0.76 -26.90 -0.57
C VAL A 1174 -0.51 -28.39 -0.31
N SER A 1175 -0.49 -29.20 -1.36
CA SER A 1175 -0.19 -30.64 -1.23
C SER A 1175 0.53 -31.28 -2.42
N GLY A 1176 1.41 -32.22 -2.09
CA GLY A 1176 2.22 -33.03 -3.00
C GLY A 1176 3.24 -33.84 -2.19
N GLY A 1177 4.04 -34.69 -2.86
CA GLY A 1177 4.96 -35.62 -2.19
C GLY A 1177 4.48 -37.07 -2.14
N ALA A 1178 3.82 -37.52 -3.22
CA ALA A 1178 3.57 -38.92 -3.51
C ALA A 1178 4.46 -39.37 -4.69
N ALA A 1179 4.87 -40.64 -4.75
CA ALA A 1179 5.70 -41.17 -5.84
C ALA A 1179 5.30 -42.61 -6.21
N LEU A 1180 5.66 -43.00 -7.44
CA LEU A 1180 5.50 -44.33 -8.03
C LEU A 1180 6.84 -44.77 -8.64
N ASP A 1181 7.12 -46.07 -8.59
CA ASP A 1181 8.35 -46.66 -9.10
C ASP A 1181 8.17 -48.15 -9.47
N ASP A 1182 9.11 -48.75 -10.20
CA ASP A 1182 9.19 -50.18 -10.51
C ASP A 1182 7.84 -50.79 -10.99
N LEU A 1183 7.23 -50.26 -12.05
CA LEU A 1183 5.99 -50.78 -12.64
C LEU A 1183 6.27 -52.03 -13.51
N GLU A 1184 5.50 -53.10 -13.33
CA GLU A 1184 5.70 -54.37 -14.05
C GLU A 1184 4.39 -55.16 -14.27
N PHE A 1185 4.10 -55.53 -15.52
CA PHE A 1185 2.98 -56.41 -15.89
C PHE A 1185 3.35 -57.90 -15.77
N ASN A 1186 2.75 -58.58 -14.80
CA ASN A 1186 3.05 -59.96 -14.42
C ASN A 1186 1.97 -60.96 -14.93
N ASP A 1187 2.40 -62.13 -15.40
CA ASP A 1187 1.54 -63.22 -15.90
C ASP A 1187 0.52 -62.81 -16.99
N CYS A 1188 0.80 -61.76 -17.75
CA CYS A 1188 -0.14 -61.15 -18.71
C CYS A 1188 -0.16 -61.80 -20.11
N THR A 1189 0.87 -62.53 -20.50
CA THR A 1189 1.00 -63.17 -21.83
C THR A 1189 -0.01 -64.31 -22.01
N ARG A 1190 -0.69 -64.39 -23.17
CA ARG A 1190 -1.72 -65.41 -23.42
C ARG A 1190 -1.10 -66.74 -23.86
N MET A 1191 -1.10 -67.76 -22.98
CA MET A 1191 -0.57 -69.10 -23.30
C MET A 1191 -1.34 -69.83 -24.42
N GLY A 1192 -0.93 -69.61 -25.67
CA GLY A 1192 -1.26 -70.46 -26.81
C GLY A 1192 -0.53 -71.81 -26.71
N LEU A 1193 -1.28 -72.91 -26.79
CA LEU A 1193 -0.74 -74.28 -26.69
C LEU A 1193 0.02 -74.70 -27.97
N TRP A 1194 1.32 -74.40 -28.05
CA TRP A 1194 2.26 -75.16 -28.89
C TRP A 1194 3.37 -75.79 -28.05
N LYS A 1195 3.57 -77.09 -28.27
CA LYS A 1195 4.35 -77.98 -27.41
C LYS A 1195 5.59 -78.49 -28.14
N LYS A 1196 6.74 -78.41 -27.44
CA LYS A 1196 8.04 -79.04 -27.76
C LYS A 1196 8.86 -78.40 -28.89
N THR A 1197 10.09 -78.02 -28.54
CA THR A 1197 11.28 -78.61 -29.17
C THR A 1197 12.33 -78.90 -28.10
N LEU A 1198 13.11 -79.96 -28.36
CA LEU A 1198 14.15 -80.62 -27.56
C LEU A 1198 14.98 -79.67 -26.67
N VAL A 1199 15.21 -79.94 -25.38
CA VAL A 1199 15.95 -81.09 -24.79
C VAL A 1199 17.42 -81.15 -25.20
N ALA A 1200 18.24 -80.38 -24.49
CA ALA A 1200 19.66 -80.63 -24.21
C ALA A 1200 20.05 -79.82 -22.97
N ASN A 1201 20.93 -80.21 -22.06
CA ASN A 1201 21.48 -81.46 -21.53
C ASN A 1201 22.65 -81.02 -20.62
N PHE A 1202 22.97 -81.76 -19.54
CA PHE A 1202 24.02 -81.43 -18.54
C PHE A 1202 23.71 -80.18 -17.68
N ARG A 1203 23.73 -80.19 -16.33
CA ARG A 1203 24.23 -81.11 -15.28
C ARG A 1203 25.75 -81.10 -15.05
N SER A 1204 26.16 -80.57 -13.89
CA SER A 1204 27.55 -80.34 -13.41
C SER A 1204 28.33 -79.34 -14.28
N ILE A 1205 29.12 -78.41 -13.73
CA ILE A 1205 30.16 -78.50 -12.68
C ILE A 1205 30.01 -77.27 -11.75
N ALA A 1206 29.86 -77.46 -10.42
CA ALA A 1206 30.91 -77.34 -9.40
C ALA A 1206 31.51 -75.91 -9.28
N GLN A 1207 31.90 -75.33 -8.15
CA GLN A 1207 31.97 -75.72 -6.73
C GLN A 1207 32.81 -74.61 -6.08
N ALA A 1208 32.19 -73.71 -5.31
CA ALA A 1208 32.88 -72.70 -4.50
C ALA A 1208 32.50 -72.88 -3.03
N THR A 1209 32.68 -74.11 -2.53
CA THR A 1209 32.38 -74.47 -1.14
C THR A 1209 33.50 -74.04 -0.22
N ILE A 1210 33.18 -73.24 0.80
CA ILE A 1210 33.80 -73.22 2.14
C ILE A 1210 32.77 -72.51 3.03
N GLU A 1211 32.07 -73.22 3.92
CA GLU A 1211 32.51 -73.75 5.22
C GLU A 1211 32.61 -72.67 6.33
N CYS A 1212 32.16 -72.89 7.58
CA CYS A 1212 31.25 -73.93 8.11
C CYS A 1212 30.88 -73.66 9.60
N ARG A 1213 29.74 -74.22 10.07
CA ARG A 1213 29.49 -74.73 11.45
C ARG A 1213 29.37 -73.72 12.62
N ILE A 1214 28.75 -74.03 13.78
CA ILE A 1214 27.64 -74.91 14.26
C ILE A 1214 27.08 -74.21 15.54
N TYR A 1215 25.80 -74.42 15.89
CA TYR A 1215 25.23 -74.67 17.25
C TYR A 1215 23.90 -73.93 17.48
N GLN A 1216 22.81 -74.53 18.00
CA GLN A 1216 22.33 -75.94 17.96
C GLN A 1216 20.84 -76.00 18.39
N GLY A 1217 20.06 -76.89 17.76
CA GLY A 1217 18.90 -77.58 18.34
C GLY A 1217 17.55 -76.85 18.35
N ASP A 1218 16.43 -77.49 18.71
CA ASP A 1218 16.08 -78.92 18.59
C ASP A 1218 14.58 -79.15 18.93
N ALA A 1219 14.09 -80.36 18.69
CA ALA A 1219 12.89 -80.99 19.30
C ALA A 1219 11.44 -80.52 18.93
N LEU A 1220 10.62 -81.57 18.76
CA LEU A 1220 9.21 -81.62 18.33
C LEU A 1220 8.17 -81.07 19.32
N SER A 1221 7.04 -80.64 18.73
CA SER A 1221 5.63 -80.77 19.14
C SER A 1221 5.26 -81.20 20.58
N LEU A 1222 4.40 -80.38 21.22
CA LEU A 1222 3.45 -80.83 22.26
C LEU A 1222 2.12 -80.04 22.19
N LEU A 1223 1.10 -80.55 22.88
CA LEU A 1223 -0.35 -80.40 22.64
C LEU A 1223 -1.06 -79.34 23.53
N LEU A 1224 -2.31 -79.01 23.13
CA LEU A 1224 -3.45 -78.54 23.99
C LEU A 1224 -3.35 -77.12 24.63
N PHE A 1225 -4.43 -76.40 25.01
CA PHE A 1225 -5.84 -76.27 24.52
C PHE A 1225 -6.58 -75.19 25.37
N CYS A 1226 -7.71 -74.65 24.89
CA CYS A 1226 -8.79 -74.00 25.69
C CYS A 1226 -8.46 -72.68 26.46
N ILE A 1227 -9.37 -71.72 26.76
CA ILE A 1227 -10.82 -71.47 26.47
C ILE A 1227 -10.99 -69.97 26.11
N GLY A 1228 -11.97 -69.59 25.27
CA GLY A 1228 -12.32 -68.17 25.04
C GLY A 1228 -13.57 -67.90 24.18
N LEU A 1229 -14.69 -68.59 24.44
CA LEU A 1229 -15.95 -68.46 23.67
C LEU A 1229 -16.74 -67.18 23.99
N ASN A 1230 -17.29 -66.52 22.96
CA ASN A 1230 -18.66 -65.95 22.86
C ASN A 1230 -18.80 -64.97 21.66
N HIS A 1231 -19.98 -64.73 21.05
CA HIS A 1231 -21.13 -65.59 20.76
C HIS A 1231 -22.09 -64.84 19.81
N LEU A 1232 -22.58 -65.48 18.72
CA LEU A 1232 -23.70 -65.01 17.86
C LEU A 1232 -23.47 -63.69 17.08
N GLY A 1233 -24.24 -63.35 16.03
CA GLY A 1233 -25.48 -63.99 15.56
C GLY A 1233 -25.55 -64.28 14.06
N THR A 1234 -26.45 -65.20 13.72
CA THR A 1234 -26.87 -65.63 12.38
C THR A 1234 -28.14 -64.89 11.92
N VAL A 1235 -28.83 -65.40 10.87
CA VAL A 1235 -30.19 -65.03 10.40
C VAL A 1235 -30.20 -63.84 9.41
N HIS A 1236 -30.88 -63.87 8.24
CA HIS A 1236 -31.82 -64.84 7.62
C HIS A 1236 -31.48 -65.04 6.12
N PRO A 1237 -31.66 -66.23 5.52
CA PRO A 1237 -31.78 -66.38 4.06
C PRO A 1237 -33.23 -66.16 3.60
N GLY A 1238 -33.44 -65.65 2.37
CA GLY A 1238 -34.74 -65.66 1.69
C GLY A 1238 -35.42 -64.31 1.39
N SER A 1239 -34.70 -63.19 1.41
CA SER A 1239 -35.20 -61.90 0.89
C SER A 1239 -34.07 -61.10 0.25
N CYS A 1240 -34.31 -60.56 -0.94
CA CYS A 1240 -33.35 -59.71 -1.64
C CYS A 1240 -33.23 -58.32 -0.99
N PRO A 1241 -32.08 -57.64 -1.08
CA PRO A 1241 -31.81 -56.40 -0.34
C PRO A 1241 -32.51 -55.16 -0.93
N ALA A 1242 -32.84 -55.14 -2.23
CA ALA A 1242 -33.64 -54.07 -2.83
C ALA A 1242 -35.06 -54.56 -3.19
N ALA A 1243 -36.02 -53.63 -3.14
CA ALA A 1243 -37.42 -53.88 -3.49
C ALA A 1243 -37.67 -54.05 -5.01
N THR A 1244 -36.59 -54.02 -5.79
CA THR A 1244 -36.53 -54.13 -7.25
C THR A 1244 -35.94 -55.47 -7.72
N ASP A 1245 -35.65 -56.38 -6.80
CA ASP A 1245 -34.96 -57.64 -7.08
C ASP A 1245 -35.95 -58.82 -7.10
N PHE A 1246 -35.77 -59.72 -8.06
CA PHE A 1246 -36.45 -61.01 -8.14
C PHE A 1246 -35.63 -62.09 -7.42
N LEU A 1247 -36.29 -62.90 -6.58
CA LEU A 1247 -35.67 -64.00 -5.86
C LEU A 1247 -35.78 -65.30 -6.68
N CYS A 1248 -34.65 -65.77 -7.21
CA CYS A 1248 -34.56 -67.06 -7.88
C CYS A 1248 -34.99 -68.20 -6.95
N ASN A 1249 -35.60 -69.27 -7.48
CA ASN A 1249 -35.94 -70.45 -6.67
C ASN A 1249 -34.69 -71.16 -6.08
N SER A 1250 -33.52 -70.97 -6.68
CA SER A 1250 -32.21 -71.37 -6.11
C SER A 1250 -31.77 -70.55 -4.88
N GLY A 1251 -32.48 -69.48 -4.52
CA GLY A 1251 -32.18 -68.59 -3.39
C GLY A 1251 -31.21 -67.44 -3.71
N GLY A 1252 -30.84 -67.27 -4.99
CA GLY A 1252 -30.13 -66.08 -5.48
C GLY A 1252 -31.08 -64.91 -5.76
N CYS A 1253 -30.53 -63.72 -6.02
CA CYS A 1253 -31.29 -62.52 -6.38
C CYS A 1253 -30.76 -61.95 -7.71
N VAL A 1254 -31.68 -61.59 -8.60
CA VAL A 1254 -31.40 -60.88 -9.86
C VAL A 1254 -32.27 -59.63 -9.94
N GLU A 1255 -31.88 -58.63 -10.73
CA GLU A 1255 -32.68 -57.42 -10.90
C GLU A 1255 -33.99 -57.74 -11.67
N SER A 1256 -35.14 -57.19 -11.25
CA SER A 1256 -36.43 -57.52 -11.88
C SER A 1256 -36.57 -57.10 -13.35
N SER A 1257 -35.64 -56.27 -13.86
CA SER A 1257 -35.47 -55.95 -15.28
C SER A 1257 -34.80 -57.05 -16.11
N LEU A 1258 -34.29 -58.10 -15.47
CA LEU A 1258 -33.65 -59.28 -16.10
C LEU A 1258 -34.57 -60.52 -16.07
N VAL A 1259 -35.82 -60.36 -15.63
CA VAL A 1259 -36.85 -61.41 -15.65
C VAL A 1259 -37.56 -61.34 -17.01
N CYS A 1260 -37.66 -62.48 -17.71
CA CYS A 1260 -38.18 -62.57 -19.08
C CYS A 1260 -37.38 -61.78 -20.15
N ASP A 1261 -36.06 -61.68 -19.97
CA ASP A 1261 -35.09 -61.07 -20.89
C ASP A 1261 -34.68 -62.02 -22.04
N SER A 1262 -35.03 -63.32 -21.95
CA SER A 1262 -34.57 -64.43 -22.82
C SER A 1262 -33.14 -64.93 -22.54
N LYS A 1263 -32.58 -64.65 -21.36
CA LYS A 1263 -31.35 -65.29 -20.83
C LYS A 1263 -31.59 -65.71 -19.37
N ALA A 1264 -31.08 -66.88 -19.01
CA ALA A 1264 -31.07 -67.33 -17.62
C ALA A 1264 -29.91 -66.70 -16.85
N ASP A 1265 -30.20 -65.61 -16.14
CA ASP A 1265 -29.29 -64.95 -15.21
C ASP A 1265 -29.44 -65.53 -13.78
N CYS A 1266 -30.61 -66.09 -13.43
CA CYS A 1266 -30.76 -67.05 -12.33
C CYS A 1266 -30.10 -68.39 -12.70
N SER A 1267 -29.26 -68.91 -11.82
CA SER A 1267 -28.50 -70.16 -12.02
C SER A 1267 -29.34 -71.44 -12.24
N ASP A 1268 -30.64 -71.38 -11.91
CA ASP A 1268 -31.64 -72.44 -12.10
C ASP A 1268 -32.72 -72.08 -13.15
N THR A 1269 -32.49 -71.03 -13.94
CA THR A 1269 -33.40 -70.53 -15.00
C THR A 1269 -34.79 -70.11 -14.51
N SER A 1270 -34.93 -69.80 -13.21
CA SER A 1270 -36.22 -69.50 -12.58
C SER A 1270 -36.76 -68.08 -12.80
N ASP A 1271 -35.95 -67.23 -13.44
CA ASP A 1271 -36.25 -65.93 -14.05
C ASP A 1271 -36.89 -66.03 -15.45
N GLU A 1272 -36.68 -67.15 -16.13
CA GLU A 1272 -37.13 -67.43 -17.50
C GLU A 1272 -38.22 -68.54 -17.55
N MET A 1273 -38.83 -68.86 -16.41
CA MET A 1273 -39.94 -69.82 -16.30
C MET A 1273 -41.21 -69.13 -15.79
N ASP A 1274 -42.33 -69.38 -16.48
CA ASP A 1274 -43.63 -68.68 -16.35
C ASP A 1274 -43.62 -67.19 -16.74
N CYS A 1275 -42.88 -66.89 -17.82
CA CYS A 1275 -43.02 -65.72 -18.69
C CYS A 1275 -44.10 -65.93 -19.78
#